data_AF-A0A537FXD4-F1
#
_entry.id   AF-A0A537FXD4-F1
#
_cell.length_a   1.000
_cell.length_b   1.000
_cell.length_c   1.000
_cell.angle_alpha   90.00
_cell.angle_beta   90.00
_cell.angle_gamma   90.00
#
_symmetry.space_group_name_H-M   'P 1'
#
loop_
_entity.id
_entity.type
_entity.pdbx_description
1 polymer ?
#
loop_
_entity_poly.entity_id
_entity_poly.type
_entity_poly.pdbx_seq_one_letter_code
_entity_poly.pdbx_strand_id
1 'polypeptide(L)'
;MPRFKSSADILKIVSNKDQVRNIGIIAHVDHGKCVSGDSLVTLSDGQIEEIAQVYSKLKRTGPAPLQVDSFNPNTMMIEDRNVSQVWKLHSDKLVKVTLRNGYSVETTPEHPFYSLGLDGKVMQKRADRIGKGDFILVPNTLKSQQAGLKEIRSDILGQLASHNYYIAYLDKKFSKLLRETVGKNRIKDIYSRLRTSSSFSAFKGALENGRLRIDDLVGLAKLLSIDGSHVYSQIERIGYRASRVRPGRLSCLVKLPQTKRQFEDLSYLLGLLWGDGSTRASFNNGYRPLLKSVSRLFYTIFGVDTVLVKDKRNDTFRLDHHGGLSLIKFLEDAFQYPPKHKSHELIFPRLVLKLGNKSVASFLRGEFDTDGGVERTSAIVSLTTASKKFARQAAIALLRFSIIPTIREKGRYFTLAISGEDTRKFEENIGFTIPRKRGALRILARKAVVNRKTGIVPLDWRTLRRVRNELGITSTYMESKIPFYRSYESGRQKITRSVLQDILNILRGFSAETRSDSSAQPELLDWSKLLQAEIRPIEVKEIETREGSFDVYDLTVPGNHTFIANGMVVHNTTMTDSLLAGAGLLSPSLAGTALAMDFMEEEQKRQMTIKAANVSLYYEHGGTPFVINLIDTPGHVDFSGKVTRSLRAIDGAVVVVDSVEEVMVQTETVTRQALEERVRPVLYINKIDRLIKELKLTSEQIQERIARIIKDFNGLLDLYAEPEFKEKWKVNFATNTVAMGSAKDRWGFNFEVARKKGIKFTDVVDAYLNNKVEDLKTNAPIHEAILGMAIEVMPPPHIAQVYRIPKIWHGDPNSEFGQAMIKCDDKGPVLMSVVNIVVDPQAGVVATGRLFSGTVTDGEPVYMINSRAQGRVQQVAIYMGPQREIVGRLSAGNIPALLGLENVKAGETISSVKQVIPFEAVHYVTEPVVTIAVEPKFNRDLPRLVELLRKLSLEDPNLVTSINEETGEYLISGMGTLHLEIANTLITKTGLEIVTSKPIVIYREAIRGEAGPIEGKSPNRHNKIYIEVEPLGEQVMELIKTGKISEYMDKADMAKQLRAVGWEPDEARGVWSIDEPFNMILDVTKGAQYMQEVRDMILAGYRWGIKEGPIAYEQIRGMKVKITDVALHEDPVHRGPAQIMPMTRRAMFTAFLEAQPTLLEPVQKITTRVPNDFLGAVTSVITQKRGKIVSVDQKGNLVSVVGDIPTAESFDLSEVMRSQTQGRAFWGLEFARWSPVPTSLLQSVVEGIRKRKGLSLEPPKASDFAE
;
A
#
# COMPACT_ATOMS: atom_id res chain seq x y z
N MET A 1 -21.00 22.69 -15.77
CA MET A 1 -21.24 22.03 -17.06
C MET A 1 -22.58 21.32 -17.02
N PRO A 2 -23.28 21.15 -18.16
CA PRO A 2 -24.51 20.37 -18.21
C PRO A 2 -24.16 18.89 -18.02
N ARG A 3 -24.78 18.22 -17.04
CA ARG A 3 -24.95 16.77 -17.08
C ARG A 3 -25.59 16.42 -18.43
N PHE A 4 -25.15 15.36 -19.09
CA PHE A 4 -25.87 14.82 -20.25
C PHE A 4 -27.35 14.73 -19.91
N LYS A 5 -28.22 15.31 -20.76
CA LYS A 5 -29.66 15.30 -20.48
C LYS A 5 -30.29 13.94 -20.81
N SER A 6 -29.64 13.11 -21.63
CA SER A 6 -30.09 11.75 -21.97
C SER A 6 -28.95 10.84 -22.47
N SER A 7 -29.12 9.52 -22.38
CA SER A 7 -28.23 8.51 -23.00
C SER A 7 -28.18 8.61 -24.54
N ALA A 8 -29.22 9.19 -25.15
CA ALA A 8 -29.28 9.44 -26.59
C ALA A 8 -28.26 10.50 -27.05
N ASP A 9 -27.99 11.52 -26.23
CA ASP A 9 -27.01 12.57 -26.55
C ASP A 9 -25.58 12.00 -26.57
N ILE A 10 -25.28 11.09 -25.63
CA ILE A 10 -23.99 10.38 -25.57
C ILE A 10 -23.83 9.52 -26.82
N LEU A 11 -24.83 8.70 -27.16
CA LEU A 11 -24.79 7.85 -28.35
C LEU A 11 -24.54 8.64 -29.63
N LYS A 12 -25.08 9.87 -29.74
CA LYS A 12 -24.86 10.73 -30.89
C LYS A 12 -23.40 11.15 -31.04
N ILE A 13 -22.74 11.54 -29.95
CA ILE A 13 -21.31 11.94 -29.97
C ILE A 13 -20.43 10.72 -30.24
N VAL A 14 -20.70 9.63 -29.53
CA VAL A 14 -19.88 8.42 -29.55
C VAL A 14 -20.00 7.64 -30.88
N SER A 15 -21.10 7.87 -31.63
CA SER A 15 -21.26 7.37 -33.00
C SER A 15 -20.35 8.06 -34.02
N ASN A 16 -19.87 9.27 -33.72
CA ASN A 16 -18.91 9.98 -34.56
C ASN A 16 -17.48 9.69 -34.07
N LYS A 17 -16.74 8.88 -34.82
CA LYS A 17 -15.38 8.43 -34.46
C LYS A 17 -14.39 9.59 -34.35
N ASP A 18 -14.59 10.69 -35.06
CA ASP A 18 -13.76 11.90 -34.94
C ASP A 18 -13.90 12.57 -33.58
N GLN A 19 -15.03 12.38 -32.90
CA GLN A 19 -15.34 12.96 -31.59
C GLN A 19 -14.91 12.06 -30.42
N VAL A 20 -14.27 10.92 -30.69
CA VAL A 20 -13.77 10.00 -29.66
C VAL A 20 -12.26 10.10 -29.53
N ARG A 21 -11.76 10.15 -28.29
CA ARG A 21 -10.33 10.00 -27.98
C ARG A 21 -10.16 8.94 -26.89
N ASN A 22 -9.22 8.02 -27.07
CA ASN A 22 -8.90 6.99 -26.07
C ASN A 22 -7.48 7.24 -25.62
N ILE A 23 -7.32 7.71 -24.40
CA ILE A 23 -6.06 8.21 -23.88
C ILE A 23 -5.72 7.53 -22.55
N GLY A 24 -4.45 7.29 -22.31
CA GLY A 24 -3.94 6.93 -20.99
C GLY A 24 -3.15 8.08 -20.39
N ILE A 25 -3.23 8.25 -19.06
CA ILE A 25 -2.21 9.05 -18.35
C ILE A 25 -1.18 8.07 -17.81
N ILE A 26 0.09 8.40 -18.01
CA ILE A 26 1.17 7.61 -17.46
C ILE A 26 2.10 8.54 -16.67
N ALA A 27 2.12 8.39 -15.35
CA ALA A 27 2.78 9.32 -14.44
C ALA A 27 3.84 8.68 -13.54
N HIS A 28 4.85 9.49 -13.19
CA HIS A 28 5.71 9.28 -12.02
C HIS A 28 4.96 9.81 -10.79
N VAL A 29 5.06 9.09 -9.66
CA VAL A 29 4.31 9.40 -8.44
C VAL A 29 4.64 10.82 -7.94
N ASP A 30 3.65 11.55 -7.43
CA ASP A 30 3.78 12.95 -7.02
C ASP A 30 4.39 13.09 -5.60
N HIS A 31 5.43 13.94 -5.45
CA HIS A 31 6.13 14.26 -4.20
C HIS A 31 6.00 15.77 -3.92
N GLY A 32 5.65 16.19 -2.70
CA GLY A 32 5.65 17.62 -2.33
C GLY A 32 4.91 18.09 -1.06
N LYS A 33 4.41 17.20 -0.19
CA LYS A 33 3.66 17.60 1.02
C LYS A 33 4.27 16.96 2.25
N CYS A 34 5.17 17.67 2.90
CA CYS A 34 5.94 17.10 4.01
C CYS A 34 6.02 18.08 5.19
N VAL A 35 6.22 17.53 6.37
CA VAL A 35 6.48 18.26 7.62
C VAL A 35 7.94 18.11 8.02
N SER A 36 8.46 19.03 8.83
CA SER A 36 9.83 18.95 9.35
C SER A 36 10.03 17.72 10.24
N GLY A 37 11.27 17.21 10.31
CA GLY A 37 11.60 16.03 11.12
C GLY A 37 11.33 16.17 12.62
N ASP A 38 11.34 17.39 13.17
CA ASP A 38 11.03 17.69 14.58
C ASP A 38 9.52 17.82 14.87
N SER A 39 8.67 17.65 13.86
CA SER A 39 7.21 17.68 14.02
C SER A 39 6.73 16.50 14.86
N LEU A 40 6.02 16.80 15.96
CA LEU A 40 5.45 15.84 16.90
C LEU A 40 4.14 15.29 16.37
N VAL A 41 4.13 14.00 16.00
CA VAL A 41 2.97 13.25 15.56
C VAL A 41 2.31 12.55 16.75
N THR A 42 0.98 12.48 16.76
CA THR A 42 0.22 11.72 17.75
C THR A 42 -0.14 10.34 17.20
N LEU A 43 0.23 9.31 17.96
CA LEU A 43 -0.06 7.92 17.66
C LEU A 43 -1.32 7.48 18.43
N SER A 44 -2.11 6.59 17.85
CA SER A 44 -3.37 6.12 18.46
C SER A 44 -3.17 5.35 19.77
N ASP A 45 -1.96 4.85 20.06
CA ASP A 45 -1.59 4.28 21.37
C ASP A 45 -1.36 5.37 22.45
N GLY A 46 -1.54 6.63 22.09
CA GLY A 46 -1.39 7.82 22.94
C GLY A 46 0.01 8.43 22.92
N GLN A 47 0.99 7.83 22.24
CA GLN A 47 2.35 8.38 22.18
C GLN A 47 2.43 9.68 21.36
N ILE A 48 3.39 10.52 21.71
CA ILE A 48 3.68 11.79 21.02
C ILE A 48 5.17 11.80 20.66
N GLU A 49 5.48 11.60 19.39
CA GLU A 49 6.85 11.39 18.91
C GLU A 49 7.19 12.25 17.70
N GLU A 50 8.48 12.58 17.54
CA GLU A 50 8.96 13.25 16.33
C GLU A 50 8.83 12.32 15.12
N ILE A 51 8.32 12.83 14.01
CA ILE A 51 8.11 12.05 12.78
C ILE A 51 9.40 11.38 12.28
N ALA A 52 10.57 12.01 12.47
CA ALA A 52 11.87 11.41 12.14
C ALA A 52 12.19 10.15 12.98
N GLN A 53 11.72 10.10 14.24
CA GLN A 53 11.86 8.94 15.11
C GLN A 53 10.89 7.83 14.72
N VAL A 54 9.66 8.21 14.34
CA VAL A 54 8.65 7.29 13.80
C VAL A 54 9.19 6.59 12.54
N TYR A 55 9.77 7.35 11.60
CA TYR A 55 10.44 6.81 10.41
C TYR A 55 11.56 5.83 10.78
N SER A 56 12.44 6.22 11.72
CA SER A 56 13.58 5.41 12.14
C SER A 56 13.17 4.09 12.80
N LYS A 57 12.05 4.07 13.53
CA LYS A 57 11.49 2.84 14.12
C LYS A 57 10.99 1.89 13.04
N LEU A 58 10.18 2.39 12.11
CA LEU A 58 9.59 1.57 11.04
C LEU A 58 10.63 0.98 10.09
N LYS A 59 11.72 1.72 9.81
CA LYS A 59 12.85 1.20 9.02
C LYS A 59 13.51 -0.04 9.65
N ARG A 60 13.46 -0.19 10.99
CA ARG A 60 14.14 -1.29 11.71
C ARG A 60 13.25 -2.50 11.96
N THR A 61 11.94 -2.31 12.12
CA THR A 61 11.00 -3.37 12.54
C THR A 61 10.22 -4.00 11.38
N GLY A 62 10.27 -3.45 10.17
CA GLY A 62 9.35 -3.82 9.09
C GLY A 62 7.93 -3.24 9.32
N PRO A 63 7.00 -3.45 8.38
CA PRO A 63 5.68 -2.83 8.39
C PRO A 63 4.76 -3.48 9.44
N ALA A 64 4.90 -3.05 10.69
CA ALA A 64 3.93 -3.30 11.76
C ALA A 64 2.83 -2.19 11.73
N PRO A 65 1.59 -2.46 12.19
CA PRO A 65 0.47 -1.54 12.02
C PRO A 65 0.58 -0.37 13.02
N LEU A 66 1.32 0.67 12.63
CA LEU A 66 1.35 1.94 13.33
C LEU A 66 0.04 2.69 13.04
N GLN A 67 -0.67 3.14 14.07
CA GLN A 67 -1.89 3.95 13.93
C GLN A 67 -1.66 5.39 14.39
N VAL A 68 -2.30 6.35 13.70
CA VAL A 68 -2.25 7.78 13.99
C VAL A 68 -3.65 8.36 14.11
N ASP A 69 -3.79 9.42 14.91
CA ASP A 69 -4.99 10.24 14.92
C ASP A 69 -5.13 10.97 13.57
N SER A 70 -6.27 10.80 12.93
CA SER A 70 -6.56 11.36 11.60
C SER A 70 -7.89 12.11 11.60
N PHE A 71 -7.93 13.28 10.99
CA PHE A 71 -9.15 14.08 10.86
C PHE A 71 -9.92 13.71 9.59
N ASN A 72 -11.19 13.34 9.74
CA ASN A 72 -12.09 13.08 8.63
C ASN A 72 -12.87 14.37 8.28
N PRO A 73 -12.62 15.00 7.12
CA PRO A 73 -13.29 16.25 6.74
C PRO A 73 -14.80 16.09 6.47
N ASN A 74 -15.28 14.87 6.18
CA ASN A 74 -16.71 14.62 5.95
C ASN A 74 -17.49 14.53 7.27
N THR A 75 -16.96 13.79 8.24
CA THR A 75 -17.63 13.58 9.53
C THR A 75 -17.30 14.68 10.53
N MET A 76 -16.22 15.45 10.30
CA MET A 76 -15.66 16.45 11.20
C MET A 76 -15.17 15.85 12.53
N MET A 77 -14.85 14.55 12.53
CA MET A 77 -14.41 13.77 13.69
C MET A 77 -12.94 13.35 13.58
N ILE A 78 -12.31 13.04 14.71
CA ILE A 78 -10.98 12.40 14.75
C ILE A 78 -11.17 10.87 14.78
N GLU A 79 -10.44 10.15 13.94
CA GLU A 79 -10.51 8.70 13.77
C GLU A 79 -9.11 8.09 13.82
N ASP A 80 -8.98 6.88 14.37
CA ASP A 80 -7.73 6.11 14.31
C ASP A 80 -7.54 5.54 12.90
N ARG A 81 -6.39 5.80 12.28
CA ARG A 81 -6.06 5.27 10.95
C ARG A 81 -4.67 4.64 10.93
N ASN A 82 -4.54 3.53 10.21
CA ASN A 82 -3.25 2.89 9.98
C ASN A 82 -2.38 3.77 9.08
N VAL A 83 -1.10 3.89 9.41
CA VAL A 83 -0.08 4.46 8.53
C VAL A 83 0.36 3.38 7.57
N SER A 84 0.20 3.61 6.26
CA SER A 84 0.64 2.69 5.23
C SER A 84 2.13 2.82 4.95
N GLN A 85 2.64 4.05 4.87
CA GLN A 85 4.04 4.34 4.56
C GLN A 85 4.52 5.60 5.27
N VAL A 86 5.84 5.68 5.46
CA VAL A 86 6.52 6.86 5.99
C VAL A 86 7.66 7.26 5.06
N TRP A 87 7.66 8.52 4.68
CA TRP A 87 8.59 9.09 3.72
C TRP A 87 9.66 9.90 4.43
N LYS A 88 10.88 9.83 3.90
CA LYS A 88 11.94 10.80 4.18
C LYS A 88 12.36 11.42 2.84
N LEU A 89 12.18 12.72 2.71
CA LEU A 89 12.44 13.52 1.52
C LEU A 89 13.30 14.72 1.91
N HIS A 90 13.70 15.52 0.92
CA HIS A 90 14.48 16.75 1.12
C HIS A 90 13.71 17.95 0.59
N SER A 91 13.84 19.10 1.25
CA SER A 91 13.26 20.38 0.83
C SER A 91 14.24 21.51 1.08
N ASP A 92 14.35 22.43 0.12
CA ASP A 92 15.22 23.61 0.22
C ASP A 92 14.53 24.79 0.93
N LYS A 93 13.24 24.64 1.23
CA LYS A 93 12.40 25.68 1.82
C LYS A 93 11.40 25.10 2.79
N LEU A 94 11.21 25.77 3.92
CA LEU A 94 10.18 25.46 4.90
C LEU A 94 9.36 26.71 5.23
N VAL A 95 8.05 26.53 5.36
CA VAL A 95 7.12 27.52 5.87
C VAL A 95 6.67 27.06 7.25
N LYS A 96 6.98 27.88 8.26
CA LYS A 96 6.52 27.73 9.63
C LYS A 96 5.23 28.52 9.80
N VAL A 97 4.16 27.81 10.12
CA VAL A 97 2.87 28.44 10.42
C VAL A 97 2.66 28.43 11.93
N THR A 98 2.54 29.60 12.55
CA THR A 98 2.30 29.74 13.99
C THR A 98 0.93 30.33 14.28
N LEU A 99 0.15 29.64 15.10
CA LEU A 99 -1.20 29.99 15.50
C LEU A 99 -1.22 30.92 16.72
N ARG A 100 -2.34 31.62 16.96
CA ARG A 100 -2.54 32.51 18.12
C ARG A 100 -2.42 31.81 19.47
N ASN A 101 -2.71 30.53 19.54
CA ASN A 101 -2.51 29.72 20.75
C ASN A 101 -1.06 29.23 20.91
N GLY A 102 -0.13 29.61 20.02
CA GLY A 102 1.29 29.24 20.08
C GLY A 102 1.64 27.88 19.47
N TYR A 103 0.67 27.14 18.92
CA TYR A 103 0.96 25.95 18.11
C TYR A 103 1.69 26.37 16.83
N SER A 104 2.71 25.59 16.46
CA SER A 104 3.51 25.86 15.26
C SER A 104 3.96 24.58 14.61
N VAL A 105 3.90 24.53 13.29
CA VAL A 105 4.43 23.41 12.49
C VAL A 105 5.20 23.97 11.30
N GLU A 106 6.35 23.35 11.00
CA GLU A 106 7.16 23.66 9.83
C GLU A 106 6.84 22.65 8.73
N THR A 107 6.51 23.15 7.54
CA THR A 107 6.04 22.34 6.42
C THR A 107 6.69 22.79 5.13
N THR A 108 6.67 21.96 4.10
CA THR A 108 6.98 22.40 2.74
C THR A 108 6.00 23.53 2.34
N PRO A 109 6.40 24.54 1.55
CA PRO A 109 5.53 25.65 1.14
C PRO A 109 4.21 25.16 0.52
N GLU A 110 4.31 24.02 -0.14
CA GLU A 110 3.25 23.38 -0.87
C GLU A 110 2.22 22.65 0.02
N HIS A 111 2.44 22.53 1.33
CA HIS A 111 1.62 21.73 2.24
C HIS A 111 0.21 22.33 2.47
N PRO A 112 -0.89 21.59 2.27
CA PRO A 112 -2.25 22.08 2.54
C PRO A 112 -2.63 21.97 4.01
N PHE A 113 -3.19 23.04 4.57
CA PHE A 113 -3.87 23.05 5.86
C PHE A 113 -5.38 23.12 5.65
N TYR A 114 -6.13 22.42 6.50
CA TYR A 114 -7.56 22.67 6.61
C TYR A 114 -7.81 23.98 7.35
N SER A 115 -8.52 24.87 6.67
CA SER A 115 -8.92 26.18 7.15
C SER A 115 -10.45 26.29 7.17
N LEU A 116 -10.99 27.11 8.07
CA LEU A 116 -12.42 27.39 8.13
C LEU A 116 -12.70 28.77 7.54
N GLY A 117 -13.49 28.80 6.46
CA GLY A 117 -13.95 30.04 5.83
C GLY A 117 -14.93 30.82 6.71
N LEU A 118 -15.13 32.09 6.41
CA LEU A 118 -16.10 32.96 7.10
C LEU A 118 -17.55 32.54 6.86
N ASP A 119 -17.80 31.73 5.84
CA ASP A 119 -19.08 31.08 5.54
C ASP A 119 -19.34 29.83 6.41
N GLY A 120 -18.39 29.45 7.27
CA GLY A 120 -18.46 28.26 8.10
C GLY A 120 -18.09 26.96 7.39
N LYS A 121 -17.58 27.02 6.15
CA LYS A 121 -17.18 25.82 5.40
C LYS A 121 -15.70 25.51 5.59
N VAL A 122 -15.39 24.22 5.68
CA VAL A 122 -14.01 23.73 5.71
C VAL A 122 -13.43 23.77 4.30
N MET A 123 -12.28 24.41 4.15
CA MET A 123 -11.55 24.56 2.90
C MET A 123 -10.08 24.21 3.10
N GLN A 124 -9.35 23.90 2.02
CA GLN A 124 -7.90 23.68 2.10
C GLN A 124 -7.16 24.93 1.63
N LYS A 125 -6.14 25.35 2.39
CA LYS A 125 -5.26 26.48 2.04
C LYS A 125 -3.80 26.07 2.19
N ARG A 126 -2.97 26.37 1.18
CA ARG A 126 -1.53 26.03 1.19
C ARG A 126 -0.76 26.84 2.23
N ALA A 127 0.29 26.27 2.81
CA ALA A 127 1.14 26.91 3.81
C ALA A 127 1.65 28.30 3.37
N ASP A 128 2.10 28.42 2.11
CA ASP A 128 2.59 29.67 1.53
C ASP A 128 1.51 30.70 1.17
N ARG A 129 0.25 30.27 1.09
CA ARG A 129 -0.91 31.13 0.82
C ARG A 129 -1.71 31.47 2.07
N ILE A 130 -1.39 30.86 3.21
CA ILE A 130 -1.98 31.23 4.49
C ILE A 130 -1.45 32.61 4.87
N GLY A 131 -2.32 33.43 5.45
CA GLY A 131 -2.04 34.78 5.89
C GLY A 131 -2.45 34.97 7.35
N LYS A 132 -1.94 36.04 7.94
CA LYS A 132 -2.33 36.46 9.29
C LYS A 132 -3.83 36.78 9.31
N GLY A 133 -4.58 36.10 10.18
CA GLY A 133 -6.04 36.23 10.29
C GLY A 133 -6.83 35.04 9.71
N ASP A 134 -6.22 34.15 8.92
CA ASP A 134 -6.85 32.89 8.53
C ASP A 134 -7.04 31.96 9.73
N PHE A 135 -7.99 31.04 9.67
CA PHE A 135 -8.25 30.09 10.75
C PHE A 135 -7.85 28.67 10.33
N ILE A 136 -6.92 28.04 11.02
CA ILE A 136 -6.52 26.64 10.79
C ILE A 136 -7.21 25.73 11.80
N LEU A 137 -7.59 24.53 11.35
CA LEU A 137 -8.25 23.53 12.18
C LEU A 137 -7.25 22.82 13.09
N VAL A 138 -7.60 22.78 14.38
CA VAL A 138 -6.86 22.09 15.44
C VAL A 138 -7.81 21.05 16.07
N PRO A 139 -7.36 19.82 16.37
CA PRO A 139 -8.17 18.85 17.09
C PRO A 139 -8.64 19.42 18.43
N ASN A 140 -9.94 19.29 18.67
CA ASN A 140 -10.58 19.62 19.94
C ASN A 140 -10.26 18.57 21.00
N THR A 141 -10.19 17.31 20.57
CA THR A 141 -9.84 16.17 21.42
C THR A 141 -8.97 15.18 20.64
N LEU A 142 -8.21 14.35 21.35
CA LEU A 142 -7.43 13.26 20.78
C LEU A 142 -7.90 11.94 21.38
N LYS A 143 -8.00 10.91 20.53
CA LYS A 143 -8.34 9.56 20.97
C LYS A 143 -7.04 8.86 21.39
N SER A 144 -7.16 7.91 22.29
CA SER A 144 -6.00 7.11 22.70
C SER A 144 -6.49 5.76 23.22
N GLN A 145 -6.04 4.72 22.55
CA GLN A 145 -6.23 3.34 22.95
C GLN A 145 -5.35 3.10 24.20
N GLN A 146 -5.98 2.80 25.33
CA GLN A 146 -5.27 2.56 26.57
C GLN A 146 -4.52 1.22 26.49
N ALA A 147 -3.19 1.25 26.63
CA ALA A 147 -2.40 0.04 26.70
C ALA A 147 -2.76 -0.79 27.95
N GLY A 148 -2.83 -2.10 27.76
CA GLY A 148 -3.08 -3.03 28.86
C GLY A 148 -1.91 -3.04 29.85
N LEU A 149 -2.22 -3.31 31.13
CA LEU A 149 -1.20 -3.40 32.19
C LEU A 149 -0.14 -4.48 31.89
N LYS A 150 -0.51 -5.52 31.14
CA LYS A 150 0.41 -6.55 30.65
C LYS A 150 1.46 -5.96 29.69
N GLU A 151 1.02 -5.15 28.72
CA GLU A 151 1.90 -4.52 27.75
C GLU A 151 2.89 -3.58 28.43
N ILE A 152 2.41 -2.71 29.34
CA ILE A 152 3.27 -1.77 30.08
C ILE A 152 4.36 -2.50 30.88
N ARG A 153 4.00 -3.59 31.57
CA ARG A 153 4.96 -4.39 32.33
C ARG A 153 6.01 -5.03 31.41
N SER A 154 5.59 -5.51 30.25
CA SER A 154 6.48 -6.08 29.23
C SER A 154 7.42 -5.01 28.66
N ASP A 155 6.91 -3.82 28.34
CA ASP A 155 7.68 -2.68 27.83
C ASP A 155 8.75 -2.23 28.84
N ILE A 156 8.38 -2.11 30.12
CA ILE A 156 9.35 -1.78 31.19
C ILE A 156 10.41 -2.88 31.28
N LEU A 157 10.00 -4.14 31.30
CA LEU A 157 10.94 -5.27 31.39
C LEU A 157 11.90 -5.28 30.19
N GLY A 158 11.41 -5.00 28.98
CA GLY A 158 12.21 -4.89 27.77
C GLY A 158 13.21 -3.72 27.81
N GLN A 159 12.78 -2.54 28.28
CA GLN A 159 13.67 -1.39 28.45
C GLN A 159 14.78 -1.67 29.46
N LEU A 160 14.46 -2.31 30.59
CA LEU A 160 15.45 -2.71 31.58
C LEU A 160 16.38 -3.81 31.03
N ALA A 161 15.87 -4.77 30.26
CA ALA A 161 16.65 -5.84 29.63
C ALA A 161 17.62 -5.33 28.55
N SER A 162 17.34 -4.19 27.93
CA SER A 162 18.28 -3.57 26.98
C SER A 162 19.58 -3.12 27.65
N HIS A 163 19.58 -3.02 28.98
CA HIS A 163 20.73 -2.66 29.79
C HIS A 163 21.21 -3.87 30.60
N ASN A 164 22.51 -4.17 30.52
CA ASN A 164 23.05 -5.39 31.11
C ASN A 164 23.49 -5.22 32.59
N TYR A 165 22.91 -4.26 33.31
CA TYR A 165 23.34 -3.85 34.65
C TYR A 165 22.31 -4.10 35.76
N TYR A 166 21.10 -4.53 35.40
CA TYR A 166 20.02 -4.80 36.35
C TYR A 166 20.00 -6.25 36.82
N ILE A 167 19.79 -6.45 38.12
CA ILE A 167 19.60 -7.74 38.76
C ILE A 167 18.19 -7.79 39.35
N ALA A 168 17.39 -8.76 38.94
CA ALA A 168 16.08 -9.06 39.47
C ALA A 168 16.16 -10.11 40.60
N TYR A 169 15.42 -9.83 41.68
CA TYR A 169 15.17 -10.75 42.78
C TYR A 169 13.77 -11.32 42.59
N LEU A 170 13.68 -12.61 42.33
CA LEU A 170 12.43 -13.29 42.00
C LEU A 170 11.73 -13.84 43.23
N ASP A 171 10.40 -13.94 43.15
CA ASP A 171 9.59 -14.67 44.14
C ASP A 171 10.10 -16.11 44.30
N LYS A 172 10.07 -16.61 45.53
CA LYS A 172 10.61 -17.94 45.87
C LYS A 172 9.90 -19.08 45.13
N LYS A 173 8.59 -19.00 44.94
CA LYS A 173 7.81 -20.03 44.22
C LYS A 173 8.15 -19.99 42.73
N PHE A 174 8.22 -18.81 42.14
CA PHE A 174 8.60 -18.66 40.74
C PHE A 174 10.04 -19.08 40.46
N SER A 175 10.98 -18.76 41.36
CA SER A 175 12.36 -19.23 41.26
C SER A 175 12.46 -20.76 41.33
N LYS A 176 11.66 -21.42 42.19
CA LYS A 176 11.58 -22.89 42.21
C LYS A 176 11.04 -23.45 40.89
N LEU A 177 9.94 -22.89 40.39
CA LEU A 177 9.35 -23.29 39.11
C LEU A 177 10.32 -23.14 37.93
N LEU A 178 11.03 -22.00 37.85
CA LEU A 178 12.05 -21.78 36.80
C LEU A 178 13.17 -22.83 36.89
N ARG A 179 13.65 -23.17 38.09
CA ARG A 179 14.70 -24.19 38.27
C ARG A 179 14.23 -25.57 37.82
N GLU A 180 12.99 -25.94 38.16
CA GLU A 180 12.38 -27.22 37.75
C GLU A 180 12.18 -27.28 36.24
N THR A 181 11.66 -26.20 35.64
CA THR A 181 11.39 -26.09 34.20
C THR A 181 12.68 -26.14 33.37
N VAL A 182 13.75 -25.50 33.86
CA VAL A 182 15.05 -25.50 33.17
C VAL A 182 15.74 -26.85 33.28
N GLY A 183 15.65 -27.57 34.40
CA GLY A 183 16.17 -28.94 34.58
C GLY A 183 17.71 -29.07 34.54
N LYS A 184 18.30 -29.89 35.41
CA LYS A 184 19.78 -30.02 35.57
C LYS A 184 20.53 -30.34 34.26
N ASN A 185 19.94 -31.14 33.37
CA ASN A 185 20.57 -31.58 32.12
C ASN A 185 20.44 -30.58 30.96
N ARG A 186 19.55 -29.60 31.07
CA ARG A 186 19.26 -28.60 30.02
C ARG A 186 19.86 -27.21 30.32
N ILE A 187 20.38 -26.97 31.52
CA ILE A 187 21.04 -25.69 31.90
C ILE A 187 22.19 -25.33 30.95
N LYS A 188 23.02 -26.30 30.52
CA LYS A 188 24.15 -26.05 29.59
C LYS A 188 23.66 -25.67 28.19
N ASP A 189 22.65 -26.35 27.68
CA ASP A 189 22.04 -26.06 26.37
C ASP A 189 21.39 -24.67 26.38
N ILE A 190 20.55 -24.38 27.39
CA ILE A 190 19.91 -23.07 27.55
C ILE A 190 20.95 -21.96 27.68
N TYR A 191 22.00 -22.15 28.49
CA TYR A 191 23.08 -21.19 28.61
C TYR A 191 23.80 -20.96 27.28
N SER A 192 24.03 -21.99 26.47
CA SER A 192 24.68 -21.84 25.15
C SER A 192 23.83 -21.06 24.14
N ARG A 193 22.49 -21.16 24.25
CA ARG A 193 21.53 -20.42 23.42
C ARG A 193 21.34 -18.98 23.88
N LEU A 194 21.51 -18.74 25.18
CA LEU A 194 21.55 -17.40 25.75
C LEU A 194 22.87 -16.74 25.36
N ARG A 195 22.84 -15.67 24.57
CA ARG A 195 24.01 -14.83 24.29
C ARG A 195 24.38 -13.97 25.52
N THR A 196 24.50 -14.59 26.69
CA THR A 196 24.73 -13.93 27.98
C THR A 196 26.17 -13.46 28.10
N SER A 197 26.37 -12.32 28.77
CA SER A 197 27.71 -11.83 29.12
C SER A 197 28.22 -12.36 30.47
N SER A 198 27.48 -13.26 31.13
CA SER A 198 27.84 -13.86 32.41
C SER A 198 28.50 -15.23 32.21
N SER A 199 29.38 -15.67 33.12
CA SER A 199 29.97 -17.01 33.05
C SER A 199 28.97 -18.09 33.44
N PHE A 200 29.15 -19.32 32.95
CA PHE A 200 28.25 -20.44 33.24
C PHE A 200 28.02 -20.67 34.74
N SER A 201 29.09 -20.58 35.54
CA SER A 201 29.03 -20.71 37.01
C SER A 201 28.19 -19.58 37.63
N ALA A 202 28.38 -18.34 37.16
CA ALA A 202 27.63 -17.18 37.64
C ALA A 202 26.15 -17.26 37.25
N PHE A 203 25.83 -17.66 36.02
CA PHE A 203 24.45 -17.86 35.56
C PHE A 203 23.75 -18.98 36.33
N LYS A 204 24.41 -20.13 36.50
CA LYS A 204 23.88 -21.26 37.26
C LYS A 204 23.60 -20.86 38.72
N GLY A 205 24.57 -20.22 39.37
CA GLY A 205 24.39 -19.73 40.74
C GLY A 205 23.31 -18.65 40.86
N ALA A 206 23.15 -17.79 39.85
CA ALA A 206 22.09 -16.79 39.78
C ALA A 206 20.69 -17.44 39.65
N LEU A 207 20.56 -18.47 38.81
CA LEU A 207 19.33 -19.25 38.65
C LEU A 207 18.97 -20.01 39.93
N GLU A 208 19.97 -20.62 40.59
CA GLU A 208 19.79 -21.36 41.85
C GLU A 208 19.30 -20.46 42.99
N ASN A 209 19.80 -19.23 43.05
CA ASN A 209 19.49 -18.27 44.11
C ASN A 209 18.33 -17.31 43.78
N GLY A 210 17.72 -17.41 42.59
CA GLY A 210 16.63 -16.53 42.14
C GLY A 210 17.06 -15.07 41.92
N ARG A 211 18.35 -14.83 41.61
CA ARG A 211 18.97 -13.50 41.45
C ARG A 211 19.55 -13.36 40.06
N LEU A 212 18.67 -13.24 39.07
CA LEU A 212 19.05 -13.23 37.65
C LEU A 212 19.24 -11.80 37.13
N ARG A 213 20.10 -11.63 36.13
CA ARG A 213 20.13 -10.36 35.39
C ARG A 213 18.87 -10.25 34.53
N ILE A 214 18.36 -9.04 34.34
CA ILE A 214 17.08 -8.85 33.64
C ILE A 214 17.18 -9.24 32.16
N ASP A 215 18.30 -8.99 31.49
CA ASP A 215 18.59 -9.45 30.13
C ASP A 215 18.55 -10.98 30.02
N ASP A 216 19.22 -11.67 30.94
CA ASP A 216 19.24 -13.13 31.01
C ASP A 216 17.85 -13.69 31.34
N LEU A 217 17.09 -13.03 32.23
CA LEU A 217 15.74 -13.41 32.62
C LEU A 217 14.74 -13.28 31.45
N VAL A 218 14.82 -12.20 30.67
CA VAL A 218 13.99 -12.01 29.47
C VAL A 218 14.38 -12.98 28.37
N GLY A 219 15.67 -13.23 28.17
CA GLY A 219 16.15 -14.26 27.25
C GLY A 219 15.64 -15.65 27.63
N LEU A 220 15.70 -15.99 28.92
CA LEU A 220 15.19 -17.25 29.44
C LEU A 220 13.68 -17.37 29.27
N ALA A 221 12.92 -16.31 29.58
CA ALA A 221 11.48 -16.28 29.39
C ALA A 221 11.09 -16.51 27.92
N LYS A 222 11.80 -15.89 26.97
CA LYS A 222 11.59 -16.11 25.52
C LYS A 222 11.84 -17.56 25.12
N LEU A 223 12.95 -18.16 25.58
CA LEU A 223 13.27 -19.56 25.26
C LEU A 223 12.26 -20.55 25.86
N LEU A 224 11.68 -20.22 27.02
CA LEU A 224 10.68 -21.02 27.72
C LEU A 224 9.24 -20.65 27.34
N SER A 225 9.03 -19.71 26.41
CA SER A 225 7.70 -19.18 26.02
C SER A 225 6.86 -18.67 27.19
N ILE A 226 7.50 -18.04 28.19
CA ILE A 226 6.84 -17.42 29.35
C ILE A 226 6.53 -15.95 29.02
N ASP A 227 5.30 -15.52 29.27
CA ASP A 227 4.85 -14.14 29.08
C ASP A 227 5.66 -13.13 29.93
N GLY A 228 6.15 -12.07 29.30
CA GLY A 228 7.00 -11.05 29.94
C GLY A 228 6.29 -10.30 31.07
N SER A 229 4.98 -10.08 30.97
CA SER A 229 4.19 -9.48 32.06
C SER A 229 4.08 -10.40 33.27
N HIS A 230 3.94 -11.71 33.04
CA HIS A 230 4.01 -12.68 34.13
C HIS A 230 5.38 -12.59 34.81
N VAL A 231 6.49 -12.62 34.06
CA VAL A 231 7.85 -12.47 34.61
C VAL A 231 7.98 -11.21 35.46
N TYR A 232 7.55 -10.05 34.95
CA TYR A 232 7.57 -8.79 35.68
C TYR A 232 6.83 -8.87 37.03
N SER A 233 5.67 -9.54 37.06
CA SER A 233 4.88 -9.70 38.29
C SER A 233 5.57 -10.55 39.36
N GLN A 234 6.52 -11.39 38.95
CA GLN A 234 7.29 -12.26 39.84
C GLN A 234 8.61 -11.61 40.31
N ILE A 235 8.91 -10.38 39.90
CA ILE A 235 10.07 -9.62 40.39
C ILE A 235 9.67 -8.92 41.69
N GLU A 236 10.23 -9.38 42.82
CA GLU A 236 10.03 -8.74 44.12
C GLU A 236 10.77 -7.40 44.20
N ARG A 237 12.03 -7.38 43.75
CA ARG A 237 12.92 -6.20 43.80
C ARG A 237 13.92 -6.21 42.65
N ILE A 238 14.41 -5.03 42.30
CA ILE A 238 15.53 -4.85 41.37
C ILE A 238 16.70 -4.13 42.06
N GLY A 239 17.92 -4.44 41.61
CA GLY A 239 19.14 -3.75 42.01
C GLY A 239 19.99 -3.39 40.79
N TYR A 240 20.63 -2.22 40.83
CA TYR A 240 21.54 -1.74 39.78
C TYR A 240 23.02 -1.93 40.19
N ARG A 241 23.85 -2.39 39.25
CA ARG A 241 25.29 -2.60 39.44
C ARG A 241 26.12 -1.76 38.46
N ALA A 242 26.90 -0.81 38.97
CA ALA A 242 27.74 0.07 38.13
C ALA A 242 29.07 -0.63 37.73
N SER A 243 29.29 -0.83 36.41
CA SER A 243 30.50 -1.34 35.73
C SER A 243 30.54 -2.81 35.29
N ARG A 244 31.12 -3.04 34.08
CA ARG A 244 31.42 -4.35 33.46
C ARG A 244 32.80 -4.92 33.86
N VAL A 245 33.73 -4.10 34.36
CA VAL A 245 35.18 -4.44 34.39
C VAL A 245 35.73 -4.68 35.81
N ARG A 246 35.03 -4.23 36.86
CA ARG A 246 35.29 -4.58 38.27
C ARG A 246 33.96 -4.81 38.97
N PRO A 247 33.87 -5.67 40.01
CA PRO A 247 32.62 -5.90 40.72
C PRO A 247 32.19 -4.63 41.46
N GLY A 248 31.42 -3.77 40.79
CA GLY A 248 30.79 -2.61 41.42
C GLY A 248 29.83 -3.05 42.51
N ARG A 249 29.81 -2.30 43.63
CA ARG A 249 28.88 -2.55 44.75
C ARG A 249 27.44 -2.46 44.23
N LEU A 250 26.63 -3.48 44.53
CA LEU A 250 25.20 -3.48 44.22
C LEU A 250 24.53 -2.32 44.96
N SER A 251 23.75 -1.50 44.24
CA SER A 251 22.99 -0.41 44.85
C SER A 251 21.78 -0.94 45.63
N CYS A 252 21.09 -0.05 46.35
CA CYS A 252 19.92 -0.41 47.16
C CYS A 252 18.85 -1.13 46.32
N LEU A 253 18.17 -2.11 46.93
CA LEU A 253 17.09 -2.82 46.24
C LEU A 253 15.80 -2.00 46.28
N VAL A 254 15.08 -1.95 45.16
CA VAL A 254 13.81 -1.22 45.06
C VAL A 254 12.72 -2.11 44.48
N LYS A 255 11.50 -1.97 44.98
CA LYS A 255 10.33 -2.65 44.42
C LYS A 255 9.89 -2.00 43.11
N LEU A 256 9.18 -2.74 42.29
CA LEU A 256 8.57 -2.25 41.06
C LEU A 256 7.05 -2.02 41.26
N PRO A 257 6.45 -1.04 40.56
CA PRO A 257 5.00 -0.82 40.59
C PRO A 257 4.25 -2.04 40.01
N GLN A 258 3.31 -2.60 40.76
CA GLN A 258 2.57 -3.79 40.33
C GLN A 258 1.14 -3.45 39.91
N THR A 259 0.39 -2.68 40.70
CA THR A 259 -1.05 -2.46 40.49
C THR A 259 -1.33 -1.22 39.64
N LYS A 260 -2.52 -1.14 39.02
CA LYS A 260 -2.95 0.06 38.26
C LYS A 260 -2.87 1.33 39.10
N ARG A 261 -3.30 1.25 40.36
CA ARG A 261 -3.20 2.34 41.34
C ARG A 261 -1.75 2.77 41.59
N GLN A 262 -0.82 1.83 41.74
CA GLN A 262 0.60 2.16 41.88
C GLN A 262 1.18 2.84 40.63
N PHE A 263 0.73 2.50 39.42
CA PHE A 263 1.12 3.21 38.21
C PHE A 263 0.51 4.62 38.11
N GLU A 264 -0.72 4.83 38.58
CA GLU A 264 -1.32 6.15 38.70
C GLU A 264 -0.59 7.02 39.75
N ASP A 265 -0.28 6.44 40.92
CA ASP A 265 0.50 7.06 41.99
C ASP A 265 1.93 7.40 41.51
N LEU A 266 2.55 6.50 40.74
CA LEU A 266 3.84 6.74 40.11
C LEU A 266 3.75 7.87 39.09
N SER A 267 2.69 7.93 38.30
CA SER A 267 2.51 9.02 37.33
C SER A 267 2.43 10.38 38.04
N TYR A 268 1.71 10.47 39.17
CA TYR A 268 1.69 11.67 39.99
C TYR A 268 3.07 12.01 40.59
N LEU A 269 3.78 11.01 41.13
CA LEU A 269 5.14 11.18 41.64
C LEU A 269 6.10 11.67 40.56
N LEU A 270 6.03 11.12 39.34
CA LEU A 270 6.82 11.56 38.19
C LEU A 270 6.51 13.03 37.87
N GLY A 271 5.24 13.45 37.84
CA GLY A 271 4.89 14.86 37.64
C GLY A 271 5.51 15.79 38.70
N LEU A 272 5.48 15.40 39.97
CA LEU A 272 6.14 16.16 41.04
C LEU A 272 7.65 16.22 40.86
N LEU A 273 8.28 15.12 40.43
CA LEU A 273 9.71 15.07 40.14
C LEU A 273 10.07 15.86 38.89
N TRP A 274 9.20 15.98 37.88
CA TRP A 274 9.46 16.76 36.67
C TRP A 274 9.55 18.26 36.93
N GLY A 275 8.72 18.80 37.82
CA GLY A 275 8.85 20.19 38.25
C GLY A 275 9.98 20.37 39.28
N ASP A 276 9.72 20.00 40.53
CA ASP A 276 10.58 20.33 41.69
C ASP A 276 11.65 19.26 42.04
N GLY A 277 11.79 18.21 41.22
CA GLY A 277 12.81 17.18 41.40
C GLY A 277 14.23 17.58 40.99
N SER A 278 15.24 16.89 41.52
CA SER A 278 16.64 16.99 41.10
C SER A 278 17.04 15.85 40.17
N THR A 279 18.23 15.91 39.54
CA THR A 279 18.78 14.79 38.75
C THR A 279 19.00 13.51 39.58
N ARG A 280 19.03 13.62 40.92
CA ARG A 280 19.08 12.46 41.83
C ARG A 280 17.70 11.99 42.27
N ALA A 281 16.64 12.45 41.60
CA ALA A 281 15.24 12.21 41.97
C ALA A 281 14.89 12.58 43.42
N SER A 282 15.64 13.52 44.03
CA SER A 282 15.24 14.15 45.28
C SER A 282 14.26 15.29 45.02
N PHE A 283 13.33 15.52 45.96
CA PHE A 283 12.23 16.46 45.77
C PHE A 283 12.36 17.64 46.73
N ASN A 284 12.42 18.88 46.22
CA ASN A 284 12.58 20.08 47.04
C ASN A 284 11.32 20.95 46.97
N ASN A 285 10.62 21.17 48.08
CA ASN A 285 9.42 22.00 48.07
C ASN A 285 9.17 22.66 49.43
N GLY A 286 8.58 23.86 49.45
CA GLY A 286 8.25 24.58 50.69
C GLY A 286 7.01 24.04 51.43
N TYR A 287 6.13 23.30 50.74
CA TYR A 287 4.85 22.83 51.29
C TYR A 287 4.99 21.46 51.96
N ARG A 288 5.17 21.46 53.29
CA ARG A 288 5.37 20.24 54.12
C ARG A 288 4.36 19.10 53.89
N PRO A 289 3.04 19.33 53.73
CA PRO A 289 2.09 18.25 53.46
C PRO A 289 2.40 17.50 52.16
N LEU A 290 2.91 18.20 51.13
CA LEU A 290 3.31 17.57 49.88
C LEU A 290 4.54 16.68 50.09
N LEU A 291 5.56 17.15 50.82
CA LEU A 291 6.74 16.34 51.19
C LEU A 291 6.35 15.04 51.93
N LYS A 292 5.38 15.11 52.86
CA LYS A 292 4.84 13.91 53.53
C LYS A 292 4.14 12.98 52.54
N SER A 293 3.40 13.52 51.58
CA SER A 293 2.75 12.74 50.52
C SER A 293 3.78 12.06 49.62
N VAL A 294 4.82 12.77 49.19
CA VAL A 294 5.93 12.23 48.38
C VAL A 294 6.66 11.11 49.11
N SER A 295 6.95 11.30 50.40
CA SER A 295 7.54 10.26 51.26
C SER A 295 6.71 8.96 51.27
N ARG A 296 5.38 9.09 51.42
CA ARG A 296 4.47 7.93 51.33
C ARG A 296 4.49 7.29 49.94
N LEU A 297 4.52 8.07 48.87
CA LEU A 297 4.56 7.55 47.50
C LEU A 297 5.84 6.74 47.23
N PHE A 298 7.01 7.23 47.67
CA PHE A 298 8.27 6.46 47.55
C PHE A 298 8.18 5.12 48.28
N TYR A 299 7.59 5.09 49.48
CA TYR A 299 7.41 3.86 50.23
C TYR A 299 6.38 2.91 49.57
N THR A 300 5.22 3.43 49.16
CA THR A 300 4.13 2.63 48.58
C THR A 300 4.48 2.04 47.21
N ILE A 301 5.20 2.79 46.37
CA ILE A 301 5.56 2.37 45.01
C ILE A 301 6.84 1.53 45.02
N PHE A 302 7.89 2.04 45.66
CA PHE A 302 9.24 1.46 45.57
C PHE A 302 9.70 0.73 46.84
N GLY A 303 8.96 0.84 47.95
CA GLY A 303 9.40 0.30 49.24
C GLY A 303 10.64 1.00 49.78
N VAL A 304 10.81 2.28 49.46
CA VAL A 304 11.99 3.07 49.78
C VAL A 304 11.66 4.14 50.80
N ASP A 305 12.41 4.15 51.91
CA ASP A 305 12.33 5.20 52.91
C ASP A 305 13.00 6.50 52.43
N THR A 306 12.59 7.61 53.02
CA THR A 306 13.06 8.96 52.65
C THR A 306 13.52 9.75 53.86
N VAL A 307 14.53 10.59 53.68
CA VAL A 307 15.05 11.51 54.70
C VAL A 307 14.73 12.94 54.32
N LEU A 308 14.23 13.70 55.28
CA LEU A 308 14.01 15.13 55.12
C LEU A 308 15.26 15.90 55.54
N VAL A 309 15.81 16.67 54.61
CA VAL A 309 16.99 17.51 54.81
C VAL A 309 16.57 18.97 54.70
N LYS A 310 16.89 19.79 55.71
CA LYS A 310 16.66 21.23 55.64
C LYS A 310 17.69 21.88 54.72
N ASP A 311 17.24 22.62 53.71
CA ASP A 311 18.12 23.44 52.89
C ASP A 311 18.45 24.74 53.63
N LYS A 312 19.73 24.97 53.91
CA LYS A 312 20.20 26.14 54.66
C LYS A 312 20.14 27.44 53.84
N ARG A 313 20.00 27.37 52.50
CA ARG A 313 20.08 28.54 51.62
C ARG A 313 18.73 29.22 51.36
N ASN A 314 17.64 28.45 51.27
CA ASN A 314 16.34 28.96 50.78
C ASN A 314 15.16 28.72 51.74
N ASP A 315 15.41 28.31 52.99
CA ASP A 315 14.39 27.88 53.98
C ASP A 315 13.36 26.87 53.42
N THR A 316 13.79 26.03 52.49
CA THR A 316 13.01 24.92 51.93
C THR A 316 13.48 23.58 52.49
N PHE A 317 12.70 22.52 52.27
CA PHE A 317 13.06 21.16 52.67
C PHE A 317 13.23 20.28 51.44
N ARG A 318 14.35 19.55 51.40
CA ARG A 318 14.64 18.54 50.39
C ARG A 318 14.35 17.16 50.94
N LEU A 319 13.63 16.34 50.18
CA LEU A 319 13.37 14.95 50.49
C LEU A 319 14.29 14.06 49.65
N ASP A 320 15.25 13.42 50.30
CA ASP A 320 16.16 12.46 49.67
C ASP A 320 15.64 11.03 49.88
N HIS A 321 15.77 10.16 48.88
CA HIS A 321 15.32 8.77 48.97
C HIS A 321 16.49 7.80 49.22
N HIS A 322 16.23 6.68 49.90
CA HIS A 322 17.23 5.62 50.11
C HIS A 322 17.36 4.62 48.94
N GLY A 323 16.66 4.85 47.83
CA GLY A 323 16.62 3.95 46.67
C GLY A 323 17.91 3.90 45.84
N GLY A 324 18.91 4.75 46.15
CA GLY A 324 20.23 4.73 45.51
C GLY A 324 20.17 4.89 43.99
N LEU A 325 21.17 4.29 43.30
CA LEU A 325 21.25 4.29 41.84
C LEU A 325 20.18 3.42 41.20
N SER A 326 19.67 2.39 41.90
CA SER A 326 18.64 1.50 41.35
C SER A 326 17.37 2.26 40.99
N LEU A 327 16.91 3.15 41.88
CA LEU A 327 15.74 3.98 41.61
C LEU A 327 16.01 5.02 40.52
N ILE A 328 17.12 5.73 40.61
CA ILE A 328 17.49 6.78 39.64
C ILE A 328 17.57 6.17 38.24
N LYS A 329 18.31 5.08 38.07
CA LYS A 329 18.47 4.40 36.78
C LYS A 329 17.15 3.81 36.28
N PHE A 330 16.31 3.25 37.16
CA PHE A 330 14.97 2.82 36.77
C PHE A 330 14.14 3.96 36.18
N LEU A 331 14.16 5.15 36.80
CA LEU A 331 13.45 6.33 36.28
C LEU A 331 14.06 6.82 34.96
N GLU A 332 15.38 6.82 34.83
CA GLU A 332 16.09 7.17 33.59
C GLU A 332 15.74 6.20 32.45
N ASP A 333 15.92 4.90 32.65
CA ASP A 333 15.81 3.89 31.60
C ASP A 333 14.36 3.55 31.25
N ALA A 334 13.45 3.54 32.23
CA ALA A 334 12.03 3.21 31.99
C ALA A 334 11.17 4.44 31.62
N PHE A 335 11.44 5.61 32.22
CA PHE A 335 10.58 6.79 32.09
C PHE A 335 11.26 7.99 31.43
N GLN A 336 12.50 7.84 30.95
CA GLN A 336 13.29 8.91 30.33
C GLN A 336 13.54 10.10 31.26
N TYR A 337 13.74 9.85 32.55
CA TYR A 337 14.14 10.92 33.47
C TYR A 337 15.54 11.45 33.10
N PRO A 338 15.75 12.77 32.96
CA PRO A 338 17.03 13.27 32.45
C PRO A 338 18.19 13.11 33.45
N PRO A 339 19.34 12.54 33.04
CA PRO A 339 20.50 12.37 33.92
C PRO A 339 21.26 13.68 34.17
N LYS A 340 21.16 14.65 33.26
CA LYS A 340 21.79 15.97 33.30
C LYS A 340 20.82 17.03 32.76
N HIS A 341 21.09 18.31 33.05
CA HIS A 341 20.34 19.47 32.56
C HIS A 341 18.80 19.32 32.58
N LYS A 342 18.27 18.69 33.65
CA LYS A 342 16.87 18.27 33.79
C LYS A 342 15.87 19.28 33.22
N SER A 343 15.89 20.52 33.69
CA SER A 343 14.89 21.54 33.33
C SER A 343 14.79 21.85 31.82
N HIS A 344 15.85 21.65 31.04
CA HIS A 344 15.88 21.90 29.59
C HIS A 344 15.62 20.64 28.76
N GLU A 345 15.94 19.47 29.30
CA GLU A 345 15.85 18.18 28.60
C GLU A 345 14.59 17.38 28.95
N LEU A 346 13.66 17.95 29.72
CA LEU A 346 12.39 17.29 30.02
C LEU A 346 11.66 16.88 28.74
N ILE A 347 11.12 15.67 28.75
CA ILE A 347 10.13 15.17 27.77
C ILE A 347 8.97 14.54 28.54
N PHE A 348 7.82 14.42 27.90
CA PHE A 348 6.68 13.72 28.49
C PHE A 348 6.97 12.21 28.50
N PRO A 349 6.90 11.51 29.65
CA PRO A 349 7.25 10.09 29.71
C PRO A 349 6.40 9.23 28.78
N ARG A 350 7.04 8.51 27.84
CA ARG A 350 6.34 7.69 26.84
C ARG A 350 5.40 6.63 27.45
N LEU A 351 5.83 5.97 28.53
CA LEU A 351 5.00 4.97 29.21
C LEU A 351 3.77 5.57 29.91
N VAL A 352 3.86 6.81 30.40
CA VAL A 352 2.71 7.50 31.01
C VAL A 352 1.66 7.82 29.94
N LEU A 353 2.08 8.21 28.74
CA LEU A 353 1.18 8.44 27.61
C LEU A 353 0.38 7.17 27.22
N LYS A 354 1.03 5.99 27.25
CA LYS A 354 0.37 4.69 27.00
C LYS A 354 -0.57 4.22 28.11
N LEU A 355 -0.30 4.57 29.38
CA LEU A 355 -1.05 4.10 30.56
C LEU A 355 -2.51 4.60 30.63
N GLY A 356 -2.90 5.55 29.77
CA GLY A 356 -4.27 6.07 29.62
C GLY A 356 -4.54 7.39 30.34
N ASN A 357 -5.74 7.96 30.14
CA ASN A 357 -6.08 9.32 30.56
C ASN A 357 -5.94 9.57 32.07
N LYS A 358 -6.22 8.59 32.94
CA LYS A 358 -6.05 8.75 34.41
C LYS A 358 -4.58 8.97 34.81
N SER A 359 -3.67 8.19 34.25
CA SER A 359 -2.23 8.33 34.52
C SER A 359 -1.65 9.62 33.94
N VAL A 360 -2.06 9.98 32.71
CA VAL A 360 -1.69 11.27 32.10
C VAL A 360 -2.20 12.44 32.94
N ALA A 361 -3.45 12.40 33.41
CA ALA A 361 -4.02 13.41 34.30
C ALA A 361 -3.27 13.48 35.63
N SER A 362 -2.92 12.34 36.23
CA SER A 362 -2.11 12.29 37.45
C SER A 362 -0.73 12.90 37.25
N PHE A 363 -0.05 12.61 36.14
CA PHE A 363 1.24 13.23 35.83
C PHE A 363 1.13 14.75 35.65
N LEU A 364 0.18 15.22 34.84
CA LEU A 364 -0.07 16.65 34.66
C LEU A 364 -0.42 17.31 35.99
N ARG A 365 -1.27 16.70 36.83
CA ARG A 365 -1.60 17.22 38.16
C ARG A 365 -0.36 17.42 39.03
N GLY A 366 0.58 16.47 39.02
CA GLY A 366 1.85 16.58 39.75
C GLY A 366 2.66 17.78 39.29
N GLU A 367 2.80 17.95 37.98
CA GLU A 367 3.53 19.07 37.37
C GLU A 367 2.85 20.43 37.63
N PHE A 368 1.52 20.49 37.61
CA PHE A 368 0.77 21.69 37.95
C PHE A 368 0.83 22.00 39.47
N ASP A 369 0.90 20.98 40.34
CA ASP A 369 1.05 21.15 41.78
C ASP A 369 2.44 21.73 42.16
N THR A 370 3.46 21.57 41.32
CA THR A 370 4.78 22.19 41.47
C THR A 370 4.83 23.52 40.71
N ASP A 371 5.28 23.50 39.45
CA ASP A 371 5.59 24.65 38.60
C ASP A 371 4.36 25.35 38.01
N GLY A 372 3.17 24.78 38.24
CA GLY A 372 1.90 25.39 37.83
C GLY A 372 1.17 26.16 38.93
N GLY A 373 0.13 26.89 38.55
CA GLY A 373 -0.65 27.67 39.50
C GLY A 373 -1.89 28.33 38.91
N VAL A 374 -2.62 29.04 39.76
CA VAL A 374 -3.77 29.85 39.37
C VAL A 374 -3.38 31.32 39.50
N GLU A 375 -3.28 32.01 38.36
CA GLU A 375 -3.05 33.45 38.31
C GLU A 375 -4.38 34.19 38.46
N ARG A 376 -4.59 34.80 39.63
CA ARG A 376 -5.86 35.49 39.95
C ARG A 376 -6.11 36.72 39.09
N THR A 377 -5.06 37.49 38.78
CA THR A 377 -5.13 38.72 37.99
C THR A 377 -5.46 38.43 36.53
N SER A 378 -4.75 37.46 35.93
CA SER A 378 -4.90 37.04 34.54
C SER A 378 -6.09 36.08 34.33
N ALA A 379 -6.69 35.56 35.39
CA ALA A 379 -7.76 34.56 35.38
C ALA A 379 -7.39 33.30 34.55
N ILE A 380 -6.14 32.82 34.70
CA ILE A 380 -5.63 31.64 33.99
C ILE A 380 -5.05 30.61 34.96
N VAL A 381 -5.06 29.35 34.53
CA VAL A 381 -4.21 28.30 35.09
C VAL A 381 -2.95 28.24 34.24
N SER A 382 -1.78 28.41 34.85
CA SER A 382 -0.51 28.43 34.14
C SER A 382 0.42 27.32 34.58
N LEU A 383 1.27 26.83 33.67
CA LEU A 383 2.41 25.95 33.93
C LEU A 383 3.60 26.49 33.13
N THR A 384 4.73 26.72 33.77
CA THR A 384 5.93 27.26 33.11
C THR A 384 7.07 26.25 33.13
N THR A 385 7.70 26.01 31.99
CA THR A 385 8.84 25.09 31.85
C THR A 385 9.93 25.68 30.96
N ALA A 386 11.18 25.27 31.17
CA ALA A 386 12.31 25.67 30.32
C ALA A 386 12.53 24.71 29.13
N SER A 387 11.83 23.58 29.08
CA SER A 387 11.90 22.64 27.95
C SER A 387 10.80 22.93 26.93
N LYS A 388 11.21 23.36 25.73
CA LYS A 388 10.31 23.57 24.58
C LYS A 388 9.58 22.28 24.19
N LYS A 389 10.29 21.15 24.21
CA LYS A 389 9.76 19.84 23.81
C LYS A 389 8.70 19.37 24.80
N PHE A 390 8.97 19.47 26.10
CA PHE A 390 7.98 19.14 27.12
C PHE A 390 6.76 20.05 27.06
N ALA A 391 6.94 21.37 26.90
CA ALA A 391 5.84 22.31 26.76
C ALA A 391 4.89 21.92 25.60
N ARG A 392 5.45 21.60 24.43
CA ARG A 392 4.67 21.15 23.27
C ARG A 392 3.97 19.81 23.53
N GLN A 393 4.66 18.81 24.09
CA GLN A 393 4.07 17.50 24.40
C GLN A 393 2.97 17.60 25.47
N ALA A 394 3.18 18.38 26.53
CA ALA A 394 2.17 18.63 27.56
C ALA A 394 0.96 19.38 26.98
N ALA A 395 1.19 20.31 26.04
CA ALA A 395 0.11 21.00 25.35
C ALA A 395 -0.73 20.06 24.48
N ILE A 396 -0.11 19.12 23.77
CA ILE A 396 -0.79 18.07 22.99
C ILE A 396 -1.50 17.09 23.93
N ALA A 397 -0.87 16.69 25.04
CA ALA A 397 -1.46 15.78 26.02
C ALA A 397 -2.73 16.36 26.69
N LEU A 398 -2.81 17.69 26.85
CA LEU A 398 -4.02 18.37 27.34
C LEU A 398 -5.22 18.22 26.39
N LEU A 399 -4.99 18.03 25.08
CA LEU A 399 -6.06 17.79 24.09
C LEU A 399 -6.83 16.51 24.39
N ARG A 400 -6.22 15.50 25.03
CA ARG A 400 -6.90 14.27 25.47
C ARG A 400 -8.05 14.53 26.48
N PHE A 401 -8.04 15.70 27.12
CA PHE A 401 -9.08 16.16 28.05
C PHE A 401 -9.95 17.28 27.47
N SER A 402 -9.89 17.49 26.15
CA SER A 402 -10.56 18.59 25.44
C SER A 402 -10.16 19.99 25.93
N ILE A 403 -8.93 20.11 26.45
CA ILE A 403 -8.33 21.36 26.94
C ILE A 403 -7.33 21.85 25.89
N ILE A 404 -7.57 23.02 25.30
CA ILE A 404 -6.65 23.63 24.33
C ILE A 404 -5.87 24.76 25.01
N PRO A 405 -4.62 24.54 25.45
CA PRO A 405 -3.84 25.57 26.10
C PRO A 405 -3.30 26.60 25.11
N THR A 406 -2.95 27.78 25.61
CA THR A 406 -2.13 28.77 24.90
C THR A 406 -0.68 28.64 25.35
N ILE A 407 0.24 28.41 24.42
CA ILE A 407 1.69 28.40 24.67
C ILE A 407 2.20 29.84 24.51
N ARG A 408 2.77 30.40 25.59
CA ARG A 408 3.44 31.70 25.60
C ARG A 408 4.94 31.51 25.74
N GLU A 409 5.71 32.05 24.82
CA GLU A 409 7.18 32.04 24.89
C GLU A 409 7.68 33.37 25.45
N LYS A 410 8.47 33.33 26.52
CA LYS A 410 9.10 34.52 27.12
C LYS A 410 10.56 34.22 27.44
N GLY A 411 11.47 34.69 26.58
CA GLY A 411 12.89 34.38 26.69
C GLY A 411 13.14 32.88 26.51
N ARG A 412 13.70 32.22 27.53
CA ARG A 412 13.99 30.77 27.51
C ARG A 412 12.88 29.90 28.13
N TYR A 413 11.77 30.50 28.56
CA TYR A 413 10.69 29.80 29.25
C TYR A 413 9.41 29.76 28.41
N PHE A 414 8.71 28.64 28.50
CA PHE A 414 7.45 28.35 27.83
C PHE A 414 6.36 28.19 28.88
N THR A 415 5.34 29.05 28.83
CA THR A 415 4.20 29.01 29.75
C THR A 415 2.96 28.52 29.02
N LEU A 416 2.41 27.38 29.46
CA LEU A 416 1.09 26.91 29.07
C LEU A 416 0.04 27.65 29.90
N ALA A 417 -0.90 28.31 29.24
CA ALA A 417 -1.98 29.05 29.86
C ALA A 417 -3.34 28.46 29.47
N ILE A 418 -4.11 28.00 30.45
CA ILE A 418 -5.47 27.50 30.30
C ILE A 418 -6.43 28.55 30.84
N SER A 419 -7.48 28.86 30.08
CA SER A 419 -8.38 29.97 30.38
C SER A 419 -9.80 29.71 29.87
N GLY A 420 -10.77 30.48 30.39
CA GLY A 420 -12.17 30.36 30.00
C GLY A 420 -12.77 28.99 30.33
N GLU A 421 -13.54 28.45 29.40
CA GLU A 421 -14.26 27.17 29.57
C GLU A 421 -13.32 25.98 29.82
N ASP A 422 -12.13 26.00 29.21
CA ASP A 422 -11.15 24.92 29.37
C ASP A 422 -10.60 24.85 30.82
N THR A 423 -10.76 25.91 31.63
CA THR A 423 -10.48 25.87 33.08
C THR A 423 -11.45 24.97 33.84
N ARG A 424 -12.72 24.87 33.42
CA ARG A 424 -13.69 23.93 34.02
C ARG A 424 -13.31 22.49 33.71
N LYS A 425 -12.97 22.21 32.45
CA LYS A 425 -12.47 20.90 32.02
C LYS A 425 -11.18 20.52 32.75
N PHE A 426 -10.31 21.49 33.02
CA PHE A 426 -9.12 21.28 33.85
C PHE A 426 -9.51 20.89 35.29
N GLU A 427 -10.49 21.56 35.92
CA GLU A 427 -10.98 21.20 37.26
C GLU A 427 -11.56 19.77 37.29
N GLU A 428 -12.39 19.42 36.31
CA GLU A 428 -13.09 18.15 36.25
C GLU A 428 -12.13 16.97 36.01
N ASN A 429 -11.17 17.13 35.10
CA ASN A 429 -10.33 16.02 34.63
C ASN A 429 -8.96 15.93 35.33
N ILE A 430 -8.33 17.06 35.67
CA ILE A 430 -6.97 17.11 36.20
C ILE A 430 -6.97 17.67 37.63
N GLY A 431 -7.33 18.94 37.81
CA GLY A 431 -7.40 19.61 39.10
C GLY A 431 -6.05 19.77 39.81
N PHE A 432 -6.09 20.16 41.08
CA PHE A 432 -4.92 20.29 41.96
C PHE A 432 -5.05 19.39 43.20
N THR A 433 -3.93 18.90 43.71
CA THR A 433 -3.90 18.19 45.00
C THR A 433 -3.81 19.18 46.15
N ILE A 434 -3.08 20.29 45.96
CA ILE A 434 -2.87 21.30 47.00
C ILE A 434 -4.18 22.04 47.30
N PRO A 435 -4.70 22.03 48.55
CA PRO A 435 -5.99 22.63 48.89
C PRO A 435 -6.12 24.11 48.50
N ARG A 436 -5.06 24.91 48.70
CA ARG A 436 -5.04 26.33 48.33
C ARG A 436 -5.20 26.55 46.83
N LYS A 437 -4.48 25.77 46.00
CA LYS A 437 -4.57 25.84 44.52
C LYS A 437 -5.94 25.35 44.05
N ARG A 438 -6.45 24.26 44.63
CA ARG A 438 -7.80 23.73 44.34
C ARG A 438 -8.91 24.73 44.66
N GLY A 439 -8.84 25.42 45.80
CA GLY A 439 -9.80 26.46 46.17
C GLY A 439 -9.77 27.63 45.19
N ALA A 440 -8.58 28.08 44.80
CA ALA A 440 -8.42 29.11 43.78
C ALA A 440 -8.97 28.68 42.40
N LEU A 441 -8.72 27.43 42.00
CA LEU A 441 -9.24 26.86 40.76
C LEU A 441 -10.76 26.79 40.75
N ARG A 442 -11.40 26.33 41.85
CA ARG A 442 -12.86 26.31 42.00
C ARG A 442 -13.50 27.68 41.82
N ILE A 443 -12.90 28.71 42.43
CA ILE A 443 -13.38 30.09 42.30
C ILE A 443 -13.24 30.54 40.84
N LEU A 444 -12.11 30.23 40.20
CA LEU A 444 -11.84 30.58 38.81
C LEU A 444 -12.78 29.86 37.84
N ALA A 445 -13.00 28.55 38.01
CA ALA A 445 -13.86 27.71 37.17
C ALA A 445 -15.34 28.13 37.25
N ARG A 446 -15.82 28.52 38.44
CA ARG A 446 -17.16 29.10 38.63
C ARG A 446 -17.32 30.46 37.97
N LYS A 447 -16.27 31.30 38.03
CA LYS A 447 -16.22 32.61 37.37
C LYS A 447 -15.78 32.54 35.91
N ALA A 448 -15.52 31.35 35.37
CA ALA A 448 -15.02 31.19 34.03
C ALA A 448 -16.10 31.67 33.04
N VAL A 449 -15.88 32.88 32.51
CA VAL A 449 -16.61 33.43 31.38
C VAL A 449 -15.99 32.84 30.11
N VAL A 450 -16.81 32.67 29.08
CA VAL A 450 -16.37 32.24 27.75
C VAL A 450 -15.21 33.14 27.29
N ASN A 451 -14.09 32.54 26.95
CA ASN A 451 -12.92 33.31 26.51
C ASN A 451 -13.20 33.92 25.13
N ARG A 452 -13.32 35.25 25.06
CA ARG A 452 -13.58 35.99 23.82
C ARG A 452 -12.42 35.94 22.81
N LYS A 453 -11.26 35.36 23.18
CA LYS A 453 -10.06 35.23 22.33
C LYS A 453 -9.81 33.81 21.80
N THR A 454 -10.33 32.77 22.46
CA THR A 454 -10.08 31.36 22.10
C THR A 454 -11.41 30.61 22.08
N GLY A 455 -11.75 29.95 20.97
CA GLY A 455 -13.07 29.36 20.74
C GLY A 455 -13.99 30.20 19.85
N ILE A 456 -13.40 31.11 19.07
CA ILE A 456 -14.08 31.87 18.02
C ILE A 456 -14.54 30.89 16.93
N VAL A 457 -15.79 31.00 16.50
CA VAL A 457 -16.27 30.40 15.27
C VAL A 457 -16.28 31.51 14.20
N PRO A 458 -15.45 31.42 13.15
CA PRO A 458 -15.43 32.41 12.07
C PRO A 458 -16.71 32.28 11.24
N LEU A 459 -17.73 33.03 11.65
CA LEU A 459 -19.04 33.02 11.02
C LEU A 459 -19.42 34.45 10.65
N ASP A 460 -19.76 34.66 9.38
CA ASP A 460 -20.12 35.97 8.86
C ASP A 460 -21.43 36.45 9.50
N TRP A 461 -21.37 37.64 10.10
CA TRP A 461 -22.51 38.27 10.75
C TRP A 461 -23.65 38.54 9.77
N ARG A 462 -23.36 38.72 8.48
CA ARG A 462 -24.37 38.91 7.43
C ARG A 462 -25.21 37.65 7.25
N THR A 463 -24.55 36.48 7.25
CA THR A 463 -25.22 35.17 7.18
C THR A 463 -26.09 34.96 8.41
N LEU A 464 -25.58 35.29 9.61
CA LEU A 464 -26.36 35.23 10.85
C LEU A 464 -27.62 36.10 10.77
N ARG A 465 -27.48 37.34 10.30
CA ARG A 465 -28.58 38.30 10.17
C ARG A 465 -29.62 37.86 9.15
N ARG A 466 -29.18 37.28 8.03
CA ARG A 466 -30.05 36.73 6.99
C ARG A 466 -30.89 35.58 7.55
N VAL A 467 -30.27 34.58 8.16
CA VAL A 467 -30.95 33.41 8.75
C VAL A 467 -31.96 33.84 9.81
N ARG A 468 -31.61 34.80 10.68
CA ARG A 468 -32.56 35.35 11.68
C ARG A 468 -33.78 35.99 11.01
N ASN A 469 -33.55 36.83 10.00
CA ASN A 469 -34.63 37.52 9.28
C ASN A 469 -35.56 36.53 8.56
N GLU A 470 -35.01 35.50 7.92
CA GLU A 470 -35.78 34.44 7.24
C GLU A 470 -36.70 33.69 8.21
N LEU A 471 -36.29 33.50 9.46
CA LEU A 471 -37.11 32.89 10.51
C LEU A 471 -38.08 33.87 11.20
N GLY A 472 -38.17 35.13 10.75
CA GLY A 472 -39.09 36.14 11.29
C GLY A 472 -38.75 36.64 12.69
N ILE A 473 -37.57 36.33 13.23
CA ILE A 473 -37.19 36.67 14.60
C ILE A 473 -36.63 38.09 14.63
N THR A 474 -37.06 38.99 15.52
CA THR A 474 -36.48 40.34 15.61
C THR A 474 -35.15 40.35 16.35
N SER A 475 -34.24 41.28 16.01
CA SER A 475 -32.98 41.46 16.75
C SER A 475 -33.20 41.84 18.22
N THR A 476 -34.33 42.50 18.54
CA THR A 476 -34.71 42.85 19.92
C THR A 476 -35.12 41.62 20.71
N TYR A 477 -35.82 40.67 20.09
CA TYR A 477 -36.11 39.38 20.73
C TYR A 477 -34.82 38.60 21.03
N MET A 478 -33.91 38.52 20.05
CA MET A 478 -32.62 37.87 20.27
C MET A 478 -31.80 38.54 21.39
N GLU A 479 -31.78 39.88 21.44
CA GLU A 479 -31.11 40.65 22.49
C GLU A 479 -31.70 40.36 23.90
N SER A 480 -33.00 40.08 24.00
CA SER A 480 -33.66 39.73 25.26
C SER A 480 -33.24 38.35 25.80
N LYS A 481 -32.77 37.45 24.92
CA LYS A 481 -32.34 36.09 25.26
C LYS A 481 -30.83 35.95 25.32
N ILE A 482 -30.12 36.66 24.46
CA ILE A 482 -28.67 36.64 24.31
C ILE A 482 -28.15 38.06 24.51
N PRO A 483 -27.50 38.35 25.65
CA PRO A 483 -26.96 39.68 25.92
C PRO A 483 -25.99 40.14 24.82
N PHE A 484 -26.10 41.40 24.40
CA PHE A 484 -25.24 42.03 23.37
C PHE A 484 -25.38 41.42 21.97
N TYR A 485 -26.48 40.73 21.67
CA TYR A 485 -26.70 40.05 20.38
C TYR A 485 -26.42 40.93 19.14
N ARG A 486 -26.88 42.18 19.16
CA ARG A 486 -26.65 43.18 18.09
C ARG A 486 -25.15 43.42 17.81
N SER A 487 -24.28 43.18 18.80
CA SER A 487 -22.83 43.30 18.60
C SER A 487 -22.25 42.15 17.77
N TYR A 488 -22.87 40.96 17.81
CA TYR A 488 -22.51 39.84 16.93
C TYR A 488 -23.03 40.07 15.51
N GLU A 489 -24.26 40.55 15.35
CA GLU A 489 -24.86 40.91 14.04
C GLU A 489 -24.28 42.18 13.39
N SER A 490 -23.33 42.85 14.02
CA SER A 490 -22.61 44.00 13.46
C SER A 490 -21.11 43.71 13.27
N GLY A 491 -20.67 42.48 13.55
CA GLY A 491 -19.26 42.09 13.52
C GLY A 491 -18.38 42.76 14.58
N ARG A 492 -18.95 43.56 15.49
CA ARG A 492 -18.22 44.23 16.59
C ARG A 492 -17.70 43.24 17.62
N GLN A 493 -18.38 42.11 17.80
CA GLN A 493 -17.92 40.98 18.61
C GLN A 493 -17.84 39.70 17.78
N LYS A 494 -16.77 38.92 17.98
CA LYS A 494 -16.60 37.60 17.37
C LYS A 494 -17.49 36.57 18.09
N ILE A 495 -18.13 35.69 17.33
CA ILE A 495 -19.01 34.63 17.85
C ILE A 495 -18.15 33.51 18.43
N THR A 496 -18.50 33.02 19.62
CA THR A 496 -17.87 31.85 20.23
C THR A 496 -18.76 30.62 20.09
N ARG A 497 -18.20 29.42 20.25
CA ARG A 497 -18.95 28.16 20.13
C ARG A 497 -20.17 28.08 21.06
N SER A 498 -20.03 28.55 22.30
CA SER A 498 -21.14 28.61 23.27
C SER A 498 -22.23 29.59 22.86
N VAL A 499 -21.86 30.78 22.38
CA VAL A 499 -22.82 31.78 21.92
C VAL A 499 -23.52 31.28 20.65
N LEU A 500 -22.78 30.63 19.75
CA LEU A 500 -23.37 29.99 18.57
C LEU A 500 -24.38 28.90 18.98
N GLN A 501 -24.08 28.09 20.00
CA GLN A 501 -25.02 27.09 20.53
C GLN A 501 -26.30 27.76 21.07
N ASP A 502 -26.18 28.84 21.85
CA ASP A 502 -27.32 29.58 22.38
C ASP A 502 -28.17 30.17 21.25
N ILE A 503 -27.53 30.76 20.23
CA ILE A 503 -28.20 31.27 19.04
C ILE A 503 -28.95 30.13 18.33
N LEU A 504 -28.27 29.01 18.07
CA LEU A 504 -28.81 27.90 17.29
C LEU A 504 -29.97 27.20 18.00
N ASN A 505 -29.96 27.12 19.33
CA ASN A 505 -31.08 26.62 20.13
C ASN A 505 -32.34 27.47 19.93
N ILE A 506 -32.21 28.80 19.89
CA ILE A 506 -33.34 29.71 19.66
C ILE A 506 -33.83 29.61 18.21
N LEU A 507 -32.91 29.64 17.24
CA LEU A 507 -33.26 29.55 15.81
C LEU A 507 -33.99 28.24 15.48
N ARG A 508 -33.57 27.11 16.07
CA ARG A 508 -34.24 25.81 15.91
C ARG A 508 -35.64 25.76 16.52
N GLY A 509 -35.84 26.35 17.69
CA GLY A 509 -37.15 26.40 18.33
C GLY A 509 -38.20 27.05 17.41
N PHE A 510 -37.83 28.17 16.79
CA PHE A 510 -38.71 28.87 15.85
C PHE A 510 -38.89 28.13 14.51
N SER A 511 -37.83 27.50 13.99
CA SER A 511 -37.91 26.67 12.77
C SER A 511 -38.87 25.47 12.94
N ALA A 512 -38.88 24.84 14.12
CA ALA A 512 -39.80 23.74 14.43
C ALA A 512 -41.27 24.20 14.53
N GLU A 513 -41.51 25.43 14.99
CA GLU A 513 -42.85 26.01 15.13
C GLU A 513 -43.44 26.51 13.79
N THR A 514 -42.60 26.87 12.80
CA THR A 514 -43.04 27.52 11.56
C THR A 514 -43.42 26.58 10.40
N ARG A 515 -43.32 25.24 10.55
CA ARG A 515 -43.74 24.21 9.55
C ARG A 515 -43.52 24.61 8.07
N SER A 516 -42.37 25.18 7.73
CA SER A 516 -42.05 25.55 6.34
C SER A 516 -40.65 25.08 5.95
N ASP A 517 -40.49 24.69 4.68
CA ASP A 517 -39.22 24.46 3.99
C ASP A 517 -38.43 25.79 3.89
N SER A 518 -37.95 26.31 5.02
CA SER A 518 -37.22 27.57 5.04
C SER A 518 -35.82 27.36 4.44
N SER A 519 -35.38 28.29 3.59
CA SER A 519 -34.05 28.36 2.99
C SER A 519 -32.88 28.37 3.98
N ALA A 520 -33.15 28.54 5.28
CA ALA A 520 -32.17 28.57 6.36
C ALA A 520 -31.84 27.19 6.98
N GLN A 521 -32.57 26.13 6.62
CA GLN A 521 -32.35 24.77 7.12
C GLN A 521 -30.91 24.24 6.87
N PRO A 522 -30.30 24.43 5.68
CA PRO A 522 -28.94 23.97 5.40
C PRO A 522 -27.90 24.63 6.31
N GLU A 523 -27.98 25.95 6.53
CA GLU A 523 -27.05 26.68 7.38
C GLU A 523 -27.16 26.28 8.85
N LEU A 524 -28.38 26.04 9.34
CA LEU A 524 -28.61 25.54 10.70
C LEU A 524 -28.04 24.12 10.89
N LEU A 525 -28.07 23.28 9.85
CA LEU A 525 -27.46 21.96 9.87
C LEU A 525 -25.93 22.05 9.86
N ASP A 526 -25.36 22.92 9.03
CA ASP A 526 -23.91 23.10 8.95
C ASP A 526 -23.32 23.70 10.24
N TRP A 527 -23.99 24.71 10.82
CA TRP A 527 -23.58 25.25 12.12
C TRP A 527 -23.71 24.21 13.24
N SER A 528 -24.70 23.32 13.18
CA SER A 528 -24.81 22.20 14.11
C SER A 528 -23.68 21.19 13.95
N LYS A 529 -23.26 20.87 12.72
CA LYS A 529 -22.11 20.02 12.46
C LYS A 529 -20.83 20.64 13.01
N LEU A 530 -20.62 21.96 12.84
CA LEU A 530 -19.50 22.69 13.45
C LEU A 530 -19.51 22.64 14.98
N LEU A 531 -20.69 22.70 15.60
CA LEU A 531 -20.85 22.57 17.06
C LEU A 531 -20.57 21.15 17.56
N GLN A 532 -20.82 20.12 16.74
CA GLN A 532 -20.55 18.72 17.07
C GLN A 532 -19.14 18.25 16.70
N ALA A 533 -18.44 18.98 15.84
CA ALA A 533 -17.12 18.62 15.31
C ALA A 533 -16.03 18.46 16.39
N GLU A 534 -15.16 17.47 16.26
CA GLU A 534 -13.99 17.27 17.14
C GLU A 534 -12.79 18.16 16.76
N ILE A 535 -13.05 19.33 16.18
CA ILE A 535 -12.05 20.33 15.77
C ILE A 535 -12.43 21.74 16.25
N ARG A 536 -11.43 22.61 16.38
CA ARG A 536 -11.59 24.05 16.63
C ARG A 536 -10.74 24.87 15.65
N PRO A 537 -11.31 25.92 15.05
CA PRO A 537 -10.55 26.88 14.25
C PRO A 537 -9.71 27.79 15.16
N ILE A 538 -8.45 27.99 14.83
CA ILE A 538 -7.55 28.92 15.52
C ILE A 538 -6.88 29.84 14.51
N GLU A 539 -6.93 31.15 14.81
CA GLU A 539 -6.40 32.20 13.94
C GLU A 539 -4.86 32.14 13.85
N VAL A 540 -4.34 32.32 12.64
CA VAL A 540 -2.90 32.37 12.35
C VAL A 540 -2.32 33.69 12.86
N LYS A 541 -1.25 33.60 13.66
CA LYS A 541 -0.57 34.76 14.28
C LYS A 541 0.56 35.28 13.40
N GLU A 542 1.42 34.39 12.94
CA GLU A 542 2.67 34.70 12.23
C GLU A 542 3.04 33.53 11.31
N ILE A 543 3.76 33.84 10.24
CA ILE A 543 4.24 32.89 9.25
C ILE A 543 5.68 33.26 8.95
N GLU A 544 6.58 32.29 9.06
CA GLU A 544 8.01 32.48 8.84
C GLU A 544 8.46 31.52 7.74
N THR A 545 9.27 32.00 6.81
CA THR A 545 9.86 31.17 5.74
C THR A 545 11.34 31.02 6.00
N ARG A 546 11.85 29.79 5.89
CA ARG A 546 13.29 29.47 6.02
C ARG A 546 13.77 28.81 4.74
N GLU A 547 14.95 29.22 4.28
CA GLU A 547 15.63 28.65 3.13
C GLU A 547 16.88 27.90 3.60
N GLY A 548 17.17 26.76 2.99
CA GLY A 548 18.26 25.84 3.35
C GLY A 548 17.90 24.38 3.09
N SER A 549 18.86 23.47 3.14
CA SER A 549 18.60 22.04 2.91
C SER A 549 18.03 21.38 4.18
N PHE A 550 16.79 20.92 4.12
CA PHE A 550 16.09 20.28 5.25
C PHE A 550 15.61 18.87 4.90
N ASP A 551 15.79 17.94 5.83
CA ASP A 551 15.09 16.66 5.81
C ASP A 551 13.61 16.88 6.18
N VAL A 552 12.71 16.44 5.29
CA VAL A 552 11.26 16.52 5.49
C VAL A 552 10.64 15.13 5.43
N TYR A 553 9.51 14.96 6.10
CA TYR A 553 8.89 13.65 6.31
C TYR A 553 7.40 13.73 6.04
N ASP A 554 6.82 12.60 5.63
CA ASP A 554 5.38 12.47 5.42
C ASP A 554 4.87 11.10 5.88
N LEU A 555 3.60 11.03 6.28
CA LEU A 555 2.90 9.80 6.66
C LEU A 555 1.74 9.57 5.70
N THR A 556 1.77 8.47 4.95
CA THR A 556 0.62 8.09 4.14
C THR A 556 -0.45 7.48 5.04
N VAL A 557 -1.59 8.16 5.15
CA VAL A 557 -2.76 7.74 5.93
C VAL A 557 -3.94 7.49 4.99
N PRO A 558 -4.31 6.23 4.69
CA PRO A 558 -5.38 5.91 3.76
C PRO A 558 -6.77 6.42 4.20
N GLY A 559 -7.58 6.81 3.22
CA GLY A 559 -8.97 7.26 3.40
C GLY A 559 -9.10 8.74 3.78
N ASN A 560 -8.58 9.12 4.95
CA ASN A 560 -8.73 10.50 5.45
C ASN A 560 -7.64 11.44 4.92
N HIS A 561 -6.48 10.91 4.49
CA HIS A 561 -5.33 11.67 3.99
C HIS A 561 -4.85 12.78 4.93
N THR A 562 -5.03 12.60 6.24
CA THR A 562 -4.58 13.54 7.27
C THR A 562 -3.94 12.83 8.45
N PHE A 563 -3.08 13.55 9.16
CA PHE A 563 -2.61 13.19 10.49
C PHE A 563 -2.50 14.46 11.36
N ILE A 564 -2.28 14.27 12.66
CA ILE A 564 -2.02 15.39 13.57
C ILE A 564 -0.51 15.58 13.77
N ALA A 565 -0.02 16.79 13.47
CA ALA A 565 1.36 17.20 13.68
C ALA A 565 1.43 18.49 14.50
N ASN A 566 2.21 18.50 15.60
CA ASN A 566 2.31 19.59 16.56
C ASN A 566 0.95 20.12 17.08
N GLY A 567 -0.06 19.25 17.15
CA GLY A 567 -1.42 19.62 17.55
C GLY A 567 -2.20 20.36 16.46
N MET A 568 -1.81 20.25 15.19
CA MET A 568 -2.51 20.81 14.02
C MET A 568 -2.87 19.70 13.04
N VAL A 569 -3.99 19.85 12.30
CA VAL A 569 -4.37 18.92 11.24
C VAL A 569 -3.55 19.22 9.97
N VAL A 570 -2.84 18.22 9.45
CA VAL A 570 -2.02 18.29 8.22
C VAL A 570 -2.56 17.32 7.15
N HIS A 571 -2.40 17.64 5.85
CA HIS A 571 -3.07 16.92 4.75
C HIS A 571 -2.12 16.49 3.60
N ASN A 572 -2.47 15.37 2.94
CA ASN A 572 -1.73 14.72 1.85
C ASN A 572 -2.60 14.63 0.57
N THR A 573 -2.04 14.72 -0.66
CA THR A 573 -2.85 14.56 -1.91
C THR A 573 -2.00 14.24 -3.13
N THR A 574 -2.59 13.56 -4.13
CA THR A 574 -2.03 13.11 -5.42
C THR A 574 -2.58 13.89 -6.64
N MET A 575 -1.88 13.82 -7.78
CA MET A 575 -2.05 14.58 -9.03
C MET A 575 -3.41 14.41 -9.74
N THR A 576 -3.90 13.18 -9.78
CA THR A 576 -5.07 12.73 -10.57
C THR A 576 -6.36 13.44 -10.13
N ASP A 577 -6.47 13.77 -8.84
CA ASP A 577 -7.60 14.49 -8.25
C ASP A 577 -7.74 15.92 -8.80
N SER A 578 -6.62 16.54 -9.22
CA SER A 578 -6.61 17.91 -9.76
C SER A 578 -7.12 17.97 -11.20
N LEU A 579 -6.91 16.91 -12.00
CA LEU A 579 -7.42 16.79 -13.37
C LEU A 579 -8.93 16.53 -13.38
N LEU A 580 -9.41 15.67 -12.48
CA LEU A 580 -10.84 15.35 -12.33
C LEU A 580 -11.66 16.53 -11.80
N ALA A 581 -11.10 17.31 -10.87
CA ALA A 581 -11.71 18.55 -10.40
C ALA A 581 -11.72 19.65 -11.48
N GLY A 582 -10.69 19.70 -12.33
CA GLY A 582 -10.60 20.62 -13.47
C GLY A 582 -11.59 20.32 -14.59
N ALA A 583 -11.89 19.04 -14.85
CA ALA A 583 -12.86 18.59 -15.85
C ALA A 583 -14.34 18.71 -15.43
N GLY A 584 -14.61 19.24 -14.22
CA GLY A 584 -15.98 19.56 -13.76
C GLY A 584 -16.82 18.37 -13.28
N LEU A 585 -16.24 17.19 -13.06
CA LEU A 585 -16.93 15.98 -12.59
C LEU A 585 -16.98 15.84 -11.07
N LEU A 586 -16.15 16.59 -10.34
CA LEU A 586 -16.20 16.74 -8.88
C LEU A 586 -16.51 18.19 -8.52
N SER A 587 -17.48 18.42 -7.63
CA SER A 587 -17.68 19.78 -7.12
C SER A 587 -16.40 20.23 -6.37
N PRO A 588 -16.05 21.53 -6.38
CA PRO A 588 -14.90 22.04 -5.63
C PRO A 588 -14.93 21.69 -4.13
N SER A 589 -16.12 21.38 -3.60
CA SER A 589 -16.36 20.96 -2.22
C SER A 589 -16.20 19.44 -1.97
N LEU A 590 -16.21 18.59 -3.01
CA LEU A 590 -16.06 17.13 -2.92
C LEU A 590 -14.72 16.61 -3.48
N ALA A 591 -13.89 17.48 -4.05
CA ALA A 591 -12.60 17.15 -4.67
C ALA A 591 -11.50 16.66 -3.70
N GLY A 592 -11.85 16.35 -2.44
CA GLY A 592 -10.98 15.66 -1.49
C GLY A 592 -11.62 14.43 -0.84
N THR A 593 -12.83 14.05 -1.25
CA THR A 593 -13.63 13.04 -0.53
C THR A 593 -14.20 11.95 -1.43
N ALA A 594 -14.20 12.12 -2.75
CA ALA A 594 -14.55 11.07 -3.71
C ALA A 594 -13.30 10.61 -4.48
N LEU A 595 -12.70 9.55 -3.95
CA LEU A 595 -11.66 8.71 -4.57
C LEU A 595 -12.18 8.18 -5.92
N ALA A 596 -11.71 8.71 -7.04
CA ALA A 596 -12.30 8.38 -8.35
C ALA A 596 -11.44 7.44 -9.22
N MET A 597 -10.15 7.22 -8.91
CA MET A 597 -9.30 6.29 -9.70
C MET A 597 -8.47 5.30 -8.87
N ASP A 598 -7.99 5.65 -7.67
CA ASP A 598 -7.26 4.73 -6.77
C ASP A 598 -8.23 3.98 -5.84
N PHE A 599 -8.88 2.93 -6.36
CA PHE A 599 -9.92 2.19 -5.62
C PHE A 599 -9.36 1.29 -4.51
N MET A 600 -8.08 0.89 -4.54
CA MET A 600 -7.51 -0.05 -3.56
C MET A 600 -6.45 0.58 -2.64
N GLU A 601 -6.59 0.34 -1.33
CA GLU A 601 -5.58 0.67 -0.30
C GLU A 601 -4.15 0.16 -0.61
N GLU A 602 -4.00 -0.87 -1.46
CA GLU A 602 -2.69 -1.43 -1.87
C GLU A 602 -1.99 -0.59 -2.94
N GLU A 603 -2.77 0.05 -3.82
CA GLU A 603 -2.28 0.96 -4.86
C GLU A 603 -1.68 2.21 -4.21
N GLN A 604 -2.37 2.67 -3.18
CA GLN A 604 -1.98 3.77 -2.32
C GLN A 604 -0.80 3.40 -1.40
N LYS A 605 -0.73 2.16 -0.91
CA LYS A 605 0.39 1.62 -0.10
C LYS A 605 1.67 1.39 -0.89
N ARG A 606 1.59 1.08 -2.19
CA ARG A 606 2.77 0.78 -3.02
C ARG A 606 3.13 1.92 -3.98
N GLN A 607 2.31 2.98 -4.02
CA GLN A 607 2.42 4.08 -4.97
C GLN A 607 2.45 3.60 -6.43
N MET A 608 1.66 2.57 -6.73
CA MET A 608 1.63 1.91 -8.02
C MET A 608 0.18 1.53 -8.27
N THR A 609 -0.41 1.99 -9.38
CA THR A 609 -1.73 1.52 -9.83
C THR A 609 -1.66 0.00 -10.04
N ILE A 610 -2.60 -0.78 -9.51
CA ILE A 610 -2.62 -2.26 -9.51
C ILE A 610 -3.80 -2.76 -10.37
N LYS A 611 -4.91 -2.02 -10.38
CA LYS A 611 -6.10 -2.15 -11.22
C LYS A 611 -6.24 -0.91 -12.09
N ALA A 612 -6.48 -1.12 -13.38
CA ALA A 612 -6.78 -0.03 -14.28
C ALA A 612 -8.17 0.56 -13.96
N ALA A 613 -8.23 1.87 -13.74
CA ALA A 613 -9.47 2.61 -13.61
C ALA A 613 -9.88 3.19 -14.98
N ASN A 614 -11.14 2.99 -15.37
CA ASN A 614 -11.68 3.50 -16.64
C ASN A 614 -12.66 4.64 -16.34
N VAL A 615 -12.42 5.80 -16.95
CA VAL A 615 -13.27 7.00 -16.80
C VAL A 615 -13.48 7.63 -18.18
N SER A 616 -14.70 7.95 -18.56
CA SER A 616 -14.93 8.78 -19.76
C SER A 616 -15.30 10.21 -19.37
N LEU A 617 -14.71 11.17 -20.07
CA LEU A 617 -14.86 12.61 -19.86
C LEU A 617 -15.59 13.24 -21.06
N TYR A 618 -16.55 14.11 -20.78
CA TYR A 618 -17.10 15.03 -21.77
C TYR A 618 -16.23 16.28 -21.84
N TYR A 619 -15.80 16.67 -23.03
CA TYR A 619 -15.04 17.91 -23.21
C TYR A 619 -15.42 18.58 -24.53
N GLU A 620 -15.65 19.88 -24.49
CA GLU A 620 -16.02 20.68 -25.66
C GLU A 620 -14.81 21.48 -26.13
N HIS A 621 -14.39 21.27 -27.37
CA HIS A 621 -13.23 21.95 -27.96
C HIS A 621 -13.67 22.64 -29.25
N GLY A 622 -13.50 23.97 -29.31
CA GLY A 622 -13.89 24.77 -30.49
C GLY A 622 -15.38 24.69 -30.84
N GLY A 623 -16.27 24.53 -29.86
CA GLY A 623 -17.72 24.40 -30.07
C GLY A 623 -18.18 23.01 -30.52
N THR A 624 -17.26 22.03 -30.56
CA THR A 624 -17.56 20.64 -30.91
C THR A 624 -17.43 19.75 -29.66
N PRO A 625 -18.41 18.89 -29.36
CA PRO A 625 -18.35 17.97 -28.22
C PRO A 625 -17.49 16.74 -28.52
N PHE A 626 -16.71 16.30 -27.54
CA PHE A 626 -15.88 15.09 -27.59
C PHE A 626 -16.10 14.21 -26.37
N VAL A 627 -15.92 12.90 -26.55
CA VAL A 627 -15.80 11.91 -25.46
C VAL A 627 -14.35 11.43 -25.39
N ILE A 628 -13.72 11.69 -24.25
CA ILE A 628 -12.34 11.28 -23.96
C ILE A 628 -12.39 10.12 -22.97
N ASN A 629 -12.12 8.91 -23.43
CA ASN A 629 -11.95 7.73 -22.58
C ASN A 629 -10.54 7.74 -21.99
N LEU A 630 -10.46 7.76 -20.66
CA LEU A 630 -9.24 7.80 -19.88
C LEU A 630 -9.05 6.46 -19.16
N ILE A 631 -7.89 5.83 -19.37
CA ILE A 631 -7.48 4.63 -18.62
C ILE A 631 -6.26 4.97 -17.78
N ASP A 632 -6.33 4.74 -16.47
CA ASP A 632 -5.16 4.83 -15.58
C ASP A 632 -4.40 3.49 -15.60
N THR A 633 -3.12 3.52 -15.98
CA THR A 633 -2.33 2.29 -16.22
C THR A 633 -1.35 2.00 -15.06
N PRO A 634 -1.18 0.74 -14.63
CA PRO A 634 -0.14 0.33 -13.68
C PRO A 634 1.28 0.79 -14.07
N GLY A 635 2.05 1.29 -13.10
CA GLY A 635 3.43 1.76 -13.33
C GLY A 635 4.54 0.73 -13.03
N HIS A 636 4.19 -0.47 -12.52
CA HIS A 636 5.17 -1.45 -12.03
C HIS A 636 5.35 -2.67 -12.95
N VAL A 637 6.60 -3.14 -13.07
CA VAL A 637 7.05 -4.19 -14.00
C VAL A 637 6.36 -5.55 -13.81
N ASP A 638 6.01 -5.93 -12.58
CA ASP A 638 5.34 -7.20 -12.27
C ASP A 638 3.86 -7.26 -12.73
N PHE A 639 3.30 -6.13 -13.19
CA PHE A 639 1.98 -6.05 -13.81
C PHE A 639 2.04 -5.78 -15.32
N SER A 640 3.18 -6.06 -15.96
CA SER A 640 3.40 -5.80 -17.39
C SER A 640 2.24 -6.29 -18.26
N GLY A 641 1.69 -7.48 -18.02
CA GLY A 641 0.53 -7.99 -18.74
C GLY A 641 -0.72 -7.09 -18.64
N LYS A 642 -0.98 -6.50 -17.47
CA LYS A 642 -2.09 -5.53 -17.28
C LYS A 642 -1.80 -4.18 -17.93
N VAL A 643 -0.55 -3.73 -17.88
CA VAL A 643 -0.11 -2.49 -18.57
C VAL A 643 -0.28 -2.64 -20.06
N THR A 644 0.25 -3.72 -20.65
CA THR A 644 0.13 -4.02 -22.08
C THR A 644 -1.33 -4.13 -22.51
N ARG A 645 -2.19 -4.83 -21.75
CA ARG A 645 -3.63 -4.89 -22.03
C ARG A 645 -4.31 -3.51 -21.95
N SER A 646 -3.94 -2.67 -20.99
CA SER A 646 -4.50 -1.31 -20.87
C SER A 646 -4.04 -0.41 -22.02
N LEU A 647 -2.75 -0.49 -22.39
CA LEU A 647 -2.17 0.19 -23.56
C LEU A 647 -2.85 -0.25 -24.87
N ARG A 648 -3.29 -1.51 -24.98
CA ARG A 648 -4.05 -1.99 -26.15
C ARG A 648 -5.39 -1.28 -26.33
N ALA A 649 -6.05 -0.87 -25.26
CA ALA A 649 -7.33 -0.15 -25.35
C ALA A 649 -7.21 1.34 -25.69
N ILE A 650 -6.04 1.96 -25.50
CA ILE A 650 -5.82 3.39 -25.77
C ILE A 650 -5.07 3.64 -27.07
N ASP A 651 -5.25 4.83 -27.65
CA ASP A 651 -4.65 5.24 -28.92
C ASP A 651 -3.55 6.30 -28.73
N GLY A 652 -3.57 7.01 -27.60
CA GLY A 652 -2.51 7.94 -27.19
C GLY A 652 -2.24 7.94 -25.69
N ALA A 653 -1.06 8.41 -25.29
CA ALA A 653 -0.61 8.43 -23.91
C ALA A 653 -0.08 9.81 -23.51
N VAL A 654 -0.57 10.38 -22.41
CA VAL A 654 -0.02 11.58 -21.78
C VAL A 654 1.05 11.14 -20.79
N VAL A 655 2.32 11.34 -21.14
CA VAL A 655 3.44 11.04 -20.27
C VAL A 655 3.74 12.24 -19.38
N VAL A 656 3.68 12.05 -18.08
CA VAL A 656 3.93 13.11 -17.09
C VAL A 656 5.38 13.08 -16.63
N VAL A 657 6.04 14.23 -16.67
CA VAL A 657 7.41 14.43 -16.20
C VAL A 657 7.47 15.57 -15.19
N ASP A 658 8.14 15.37 -14.06
CA ASP A 658 8.41 16.43 -13.09
C ASP A 658 9.50 17.36 -13.64
N SER A 659 9.23 18.66 -13.66
CA SER A 659 10.18 19.67 -14.14
C SER A 659 11.47 19.77 -13.32
N VAL A 660 11.47 19.29 -12.07
CA VAL A 660 12.64 19.26 -11.17
C VAL A 660 13.46 17.97 -11.35
N GLU A 661 12.79 16.82 -11.34
CA GLU A 661 13.44 15.50 -11.40
C GLU A 661 13.76 15.06 -12.83
N GLU A 662 13.10 15.67 -13.82
CA GLU A 662 13.31 15.46 -15.25
C GLU A 662 12.98 14.02 -15.68
N VAL A 663 13.48 13.57 -16.84
CA VAL A 663 13.16 12.25 -17.37
C VAL A 663 13.84 11.18 -16.52
N MET A 664 13.02 10.38 -15.83
CA MET A 664 13.49 9.32 -14.95
C MET A 664 13.39 7.94 -15.60
N VAL A 665 14.05 6.99 -14.97
CA VAL A 665 14.09 5.55 -15.29
C VAL A 665 12.65 5.03 -15.50
N GLN A 666 11.71 5.32 -14.60
CA GLN A 666 10.31 4.88 -14.78
C GLN A 666 9.60 5.55 -15.97
N THR A 667 9.86 6.84 -16.23
CA THR A 667 9.33 7.57 -17.40
C THR A 667 9.76 6.90 -18.71
N GLU A 668 10.99 6.40 -18.77
CA GLU A 668 11.51 5.63 -19.91
C GLU A 668 10.74 4.32 -20.12
N THR A 669 10.55 3.54 -19.05
CA THR A 669 9.89 2.22 -19.13
C THR A 669 8.48 2.33 -19.65
N VAL A 670 7.69 3.26 -19.12
CA VAL A 670 6.30 3.45 -19.53
C VAL A 670 6.19 4.01 -20.95
N THR A 671 7.09 4.92 -21.33
CA THR A 671 7.13 5.46 -22.69
C THR A 671 7.48 4.37 -23.69
N ARG A 672 8.44 3.51 -23.36
CA ARG A 672 8.80 2.36 -24.20
C ARG A 672 7.61 1.42 -24.43
N GLN A 673 6.90 1.03 -23.37
CA GLN A 673 5.76 0.11 -23.49
C GLN A 673 4.65 0.71 -24.37
N ALA A 674 4.37 2.01 -24.21
CA ALA A 674 3.43 2.71 -25.08
C ALA A 674 3.86 2.64 -26.55
N LEU A 675 5.14 2.87 -26.85
CA LEU A 675 5.68 2.78 -28.21
C LEU A 675 5.64 1.37 -28.79
N GLU A 676 5.90 0.33 -27.99
CA GLU A 676 5.83 -1.08 -28.41
C GLU A 676 4.42 -1.48 -28.86
N GLU A 677 3.38 -0.91 -28.26
CA GLU A 677 1.95 -1.07 -28.63
C GLU A 677 1.47 -0.03 -29.67
N ARG A 678 2.40 0.74 -30.25
CA ARG A 678 2.17 1.85 -31.20
C ARG A 678 1.17 2.87 -30.65
N VAL A 679 1.21 3.18 -29.36
CA VAL A 679 0.43 4.25 -28.72
C VAL A 679 1.20 5.55 -28.85
N ARG A 680 0.55 6.62 -29.37
CA ARG A 680 1.23 7.90 -29.62
C ARG A 680 1.45 8.66 -28.30
N PRO A 681 2.69 8.95 -27.88
CA PRO A 681 2.95 9.70 -26.66
C PRO A 681 2.86 11.22 -26.88
N VAL A 682 2.41 11.94 -25.86
CA VAL A 682 2.56 13.40 -25.71
C VAL A 682 3.13 13.69 -24.33
N LEU A 683 3.78 14.85 -24.15
CA LEU A 683 4.50 15.16 -22.92
C LEU A 683 3.75 16.24 -22.11
N TYR A 684 3.55 15.98 -20.82
CA TYR A 684 3.13 16.99 -19.86
C TYR A 684 4.24 17.24 -18.83
N ILE A 685 4.80 18.44 -18.83
CA ILE A 685 5.83 18.86 -17.87
C ILE A 685 5.14 19.53 -16.68
N ASN A 686 5.13 18.83 -15.55
CA ASN A 686 4.43 19.22 -14.34
C ASN A 686 5.36 19.93 -13.34
N LYS A 687 4.77 20.59 -12.35
CA LYS A 687 5.43 21.26 -11.22
C LYS A 687 6.32 22.45 -11.61
N ILE A 688 5.98 23.17 -12.69
CA ILE A 688 6.68 24.39 -13.11
C ILE A 688 6.73 25.43 -11.98
N ASP A 689 5.75 25.42 -11.08
CA ASP A 689 5.71 26.26 -9.88
C ASP A 689 6.95 26.09 -8.98
N ARG A 690 7.51 24.87 -8.89
CA ARG A 690 8.72 24.60 -8.11
C ARG A 690 9.97 25.24 -8.72
N LEU A 691 10.08 25.28 -10.04
CA LEU A 691 11.19 25.96 -10.72
C LEU A 691 11.21 27.46 -10.41
N ILE A 692 10.03 28.07 -10.27
CA ILE A 692 9.87 29.50 -9.99
C ILE A 692 10.01 29.79 -8.49
N LYS A 693 9.34 29.01 -7.62
CA LYS A 693 9.26 29.29 -6.17
C LYS A 693 10.42 28.71 -5.35
N GLU A 694 10.88 27.52 -5.70
CA GLU A 694 11.92 26.79 -4.97
C GLU A 694 13.30 27.12 -5.54
N LEU A 695 13.49 26.91 -6.85
CA LEU A 695 14.78 27.11 -7.51
C LEU A 695 15.04 28.57 -7.93
N LYS A 696 14.03 29.45 -7.84
CA LYS A 696 14.11 30.89 -8.17
C LYS A 696 14.75 31.15 -9.55
N LEU A 697 14.47 30.28 -10.51
CA LEU A 697 15.02 30.38 -11.85
C LEU A 697 14.40 31.55 -12.62
N THR A 698 15.19 32.20 -13.46
CA THR A 698 14.66 33.23 -14.39
C THR A 698 13.83 32.57 -15.50
N SER A 699 13.07 33.37 -16.24
CA SER A 699 12.30 32.89 -17.42
C SER A 699 13.18 32.12 -18.40
N GLU A 700 14.40 32.61 -18.64
CA GLU A 700 15.35 32.02 -19.59
C GLU A 700 15.83 30.65 -19.07
N GLN A 701 16.21 30.57 -17.79
CA GLN A 701 16.68 29.33 -17.17
C GLN A 701 15.59 28.24 -17.11
N ILE A 702 14.33 28.63 -16.91
CA ILE A 702 13.21 27.69 -16.94
C ILE A 702 12.98 27.18 -18.36
N GLN A 703 13.05 28.07 -19.37
CA GLN A 703 12.93 27.68 -20.77
C GLN A 703 14.07 26.73 -21.18
N GLU A 704 15.31 26.98 -20.75
CA GLU A 704 16.44 26.07 -20.97
C GLU A 704 16.19 24.69 -20.36
N ARG A 705 15.68 24.64 -19.13
CA ARG A 705 15.36 23.38 -18.43
C ARG A 705 14.24 22.61 -19.13
N ILE A 706 13.17 23.30 -19.56
CA ILE A 706 12.09 22.69 -20.35
C ILE A 706 12.63 22.15 -21.67
N ALA A 707 13.48 22.91 -22.38
CA ALA A 707 14.09 22.48 -23.62
C ALA A 707 14.95 21.23 -23.43
N ARG A 708 15.68 21.12 -22.31
CA ARG A 708 16.43 19.91 -21.95
C ARG A 708 15.50 18.72 -21.72
N ILE A 709 14.44 18.86 -20.92
CA ILE A 709 13.47 17.77 -20.69
C ILE A 709 12.86 17.27 -22.00
N ILE A 710 12.46 18.20 -22.89
CA ILE A 710 11.93 17.85 -24.22
C ILE A 710 12.98 17.10 -25.05
N LYS A 711 14.24 17.56 -25.03
CA LYS A 711 15.34 16.90 -25.73
C LYS A 711 15.56 15.49 -25.21
N ASP A 712 15.60 15.30 -23.89
CA ASP A 712 15.83 14.00 -23.27
C ASP A 712 14.67 13.04 -23.55
N PHE A 713 13.43 13.53 -23.50
CA PHE A 713 12.24 12.75 -23.87
C PHE A 713 12.23 12.36 -25.35
N ASN A 714 12.59 13.28 -26.26
CA ASN A 714 12.78 12.95 -27.67
C ASN A 714 13.91 11.96 -27.89
N GLY A 715 14.95 11.98 -27.05
CA GLY A 715 15.98 10.94 -27.03
C GLY A 715 15.40 9.55 -26.76
N LEU A 716 14.38 9.43 -25.91
CA LEU A 716 13.66 8.15 -25.72
C LEU A 716 12.92 7.72 -26.98
N LEU A 717 12.27 8.65 -27.68
CA LEU A 717 11.61 8.36 -28.96
C LEU A 717 12.62 7.93 -30.02
N ASP A 718 13.80 8.57 -30.06
CA ASP A 718 14.88 8.21 -30.97
C ASP A 718 15.41 6.78 -30.70
N LEU A 719 15.34 6.32 -29.45
CA LEU A 719 15.79 5.00 -29.02
C LEU A 719 14.75 3.89 -29.24
N TYR A 720 13.46 4.19 -29.01
CA TYR A 720 12.42 3.17 -28.90
C TYR A 720 11.34 3.20 -29.98
N ALA A 721 11.11 4.33 -30.65
CA ALA A 721 10.09 4.41 -31.69
C ALA A 721 10.55 3.70 -32.97
N GLU A 722 9.62 3.02 -33.66
CA GLU A 722 9.90 2.40 -34.95
C GLU A 722 10.30 3.49 -35.99
N PRO A 723 11.15 3.17 -36.99
CA PRO A 723 11.70 4.18 -37.91
C PRO A 723 10.64 5.04 -38.62
N GLU A 724 9.45 4.48 -38.88
CA GLU A 724 8.33 5.16 -39.52
C GLU A 724 7.68 6.26 -38.64
N PHE A 725 7.77 6.11 -37.31
CA PHE A 725 7.15 7.00 -36.33
C PHE A 725 8.15 7.91 -35.63
N LYS A 726 9.44 7.53 -35.61
CA LYS A 726 10.52 8.19 -34.89
C LYS A 726 10.55 9.71 -35.09
N GLU A 727 10.54 10.20 -36.33
CA GLU A 727 10.53 11.65 -36.58
C GLU A 727 9.14 12.27 -36.43
N LYS A 728 8.07 11.55 -36.77
CA LYS A 728 6.69 12.07 -36.75
C LYS A 728 6.14 12.27 -35.34
N TRP A 729 6.63 11.50 -34.36
CA TRP A 729 6.12 11.52 -32.99
C TRP A 729 6.98 12.34 -32.04
N LYS A 730 8.06 12.97 -32.53
CA LYS A 730 8.86 13.91 -31.73
C LYS A 730 7.96 14.98 -31.13
N VAL A 731 8.16 15.23 -29.84
CA VAL A 731 7.40 16.22 -29.10
C VAL A 731 8.13 17.56 -29.14
N ASN A 732 7.37 18.61 -29.42
CA ASN A 732 7.77 20.00 -29.35
C ASN A 732 6.60 20.83 -28.82
N PHE A 733 6.92 21.93 -28.15
CA PHE A 733 5.92 22.89 -27.73
C PHE A 733 5.19 23.51 -28.93
N ALA A 734 5.91 23.93 -29.97
CA ALA A 734 5.34 24.60 -31.15
C ALA A 734 4.35 23.73 -31.95
N THR A 735 4.49 22.40 -31.88
CA THR A 735 3.60 21.44 -32.53
C THR A 735 2.42 21.03 -31.64
N ASN A 736 2.21 21.73 -30.52
CA ASN A 736 1.19 21.47 -29.51
C ASN A 736 1.26 20.08 -28.84
N THR A 737 2.38 19.36 -28.98
CA THR A 737 2.61 18.01 -28.41
C THR A 737 3.23 18.02 -27.00
N VAL A 738 3.52 19.21 -26.48
CA VAL A 738 4.01 19.43 -25.11
C VAL A 738 3.08 20.41 -24.42
N ALA A 739 2.55 20.02 -23.26
CA ALA A 739 1.89 20.92 -22.32
C ALA A 739 2.78 21.12 -21.09
N MET A 740 2.71 22.29 -20.47
CA MET A 740 3.47 22.61 -19.28
C MET A 740 2.59 23.33 -18.27
N GLY A 741 2.82 23.11 -16.98
CA GLY A 741 2.02 23.75 -15.95
C GLY A 741 2.26 23.24 -14.55
N SER A 742 1.30 23.54 -13.70
CA SER A 742 1.22 23.05 -12.33
C SER A 742 -0.13 22.39 -12.13
N ALA A 743 -0.16 21.07 -12.08
CA ALA A 743 -1.37 20.33 -11.71
C ALA A 743 -1.84 20.72 -10.31
N LYS A 744 -0.89 21.05 -9.44
CA LYS A 744 -1.16 21.52 -8.11
C LYS A 744 -1.89 22.88 -8.09
N ASP A 745 -1.38 23.87 -8.82
CA ASP A 745 -2.00 25.20 -8.90
C ASP A 745 -3.11 25.28 -9.96
N ARG A 746 -3.42 24.15 -10.63
CA ARG A 746 -4.52 23.95 -11.58
C ARG A 746 -4.47 24.84 -12.82
N TRP A 747 -3.27 25.26 -13.23
CA TRP A 747 -3.05 25.96 -14.49
C TRP A 747 -2.07 25.17 -15.36
N GLY A 748 -2.19 25.36 -16.66
CA GLY A 748 -1.26 24.83 -17.64
C GLY A 748 -1.58 25.43 -19.00
N PHE A 749 -0.59 25.46 -19.89
CA PHE A 749 -0.82 25.85 -21.27
C PHE A 749 0.05 25.01 -22.21
N ASN A 750 -0.45 24.87 -23.42
CA ASN A 750 0.26 24.39 -24.58
C ASN A 750 0.43 25.57 -25.55
N PHE A 751 1.00 25.36 -26.74
CA PHE A 751 1.22 26.46 -27.68
C PHE A 751 -0.08 27.11 -28.14
N GLU A 752 -1.14 26.34 -28.33
CA GLU A 752 -2.42 26.87 -28.81
C GLU A 752 -3.11 27.77 -27.76
N VAL A 753 -3.13 27.33 -26.50
CA VAL A 753 -3.64 28.11 -25.36
C VAL A 753 -2.81 29.38 -25.17
N ALA A 754 -1.47 29.27 -25.21
CA ALA A 754 -0.57 30.41 -25.10
C ALA A 754 -0.83 31.46 -26.19
N ARG A 755 -1.04 31.02 -27.45
CA ARG A 755 -1.34 31.91 -28.58
C ARG A 755 -2.73 32.55 -28.47
N LYS A 756 -3.78 31.77 -28.19
CA LYS A 756 -5.17 32.26 -28.09
C LYS A 756 -5.37 33.24 -26.93
N LYS A 757 -4.73 32.96 -25.79
CA LYS A 757 -4.88 33.73 -24.55
C LYS A 757 -3.77 34.79 -24.38
N GLY A 758 -2.77 34.80 -25.25
CA GLY A 758 -1.67 35.78 -25.23
C GLY A 758 -0.70 35.60 -24.05
N ILE A 759 -0.58 34.39 -23.49
CA ILE A 759 0.20 34.12 -22.27
C ILE A 759 1.66 33.83 -22.64
N LYS A 760 2.58 34.58 -22.03
CA LYS A 760 4.03 34.36 -22.12
C LYS A 760 4.56 33.76 -20.81
N PHE A 761 5.73 33.14 -20.90
CA PHE A 761 6.39 32.56 -19.73
C PHE A 761 6.80 33.62 -18.70
N THR A 762 7.11 34.84 -19.16
CA THR A 762 7.33 36.01 -18.30
C THR A 762 6.10 36.31 -17.44
N ASP A 763 4.90 36.22 -18.02
CA ASP A 763 3.64 36.47 -17.31
C ASP A 763 3.38 35.42 -16.24
N VAL A 764 3.84 34.18 -16.45
CA VAL A 764 3.78 33.11 -15.45
C VAL A 764 4.70 33.43 -14.27
N VAL A 765 5.96 33.75 -14.55
CA VAL A 765 6.94 34.13 -13.51
C VAL A 765 6.45 35.35 -12.75
N ASP A 766 5.96 36.38 -13.45
CA ASP A 766 5.40 37.60 -12.86
C ASP A 766 4.14 37.32 -12.03
N ALA A 767 3.27 36.41 -12.47
CA ALA A 767 2.10 36.03 -11.70
C ALA A 767 2.49 35.30 -10.40
N TYR A 768 3.57 34.52 -10.42
CA TYR A 768 4.11 33.89 -9.21
C TYR A 768 4.83 34.88 -8.30
N LEU A 769 5.59 35.83 -8.84
CA LEU A 769 6.28 36.87 -8.07
C LEU A 769 5.31 37.89 -7.44
N ASN A 770 4.22 38.21 -8.13
CA ASN A 770 3.23 39.20 -7.70
C ASN A 770 1.96 38.59 -7.08
N ASN A 771 1.95 37.28 -6.76
CA ASN A 771 0.82 36.55 -6.15
C ASN A 771 -0.50 36.60 -6.95
N LYS A 772 -0.43 36.62 -8.29
CA LYS A 772 -1.58 36.61 -9.22
C LYS A 772 -1.87 35.24 -9.84
N VAL A 773 -1.55 34.15 -9.15
CA VAL A 773 -1.68 32.78 -9.68
C VAL A 773 -3.14 32.36 -9.95
N GLU A 774 -4.14 32.95 -9.26
CA GLU A 774 -5.55 32.69 -9.58
C GLU A 774 -5.97 33.24 -10.96
N ASP A 775 -5.30 34.29 -11.45
CA ASP A 775 -5.52 34.82 -12.80
C ASP A 775 -5.06 33.78 -13.83
N LEU A 776 -3.92 33.09 -13.58
CA LEU A 776 -3.42 32.02 -14.44
C LEU A 776 -4.38 30.82 -14.48
N LYS A 777 -4.96 30.44 -13.34
CA LYS A 777 -5.92 29.33 -13.27
C LYS A 777 -7.21 29.61 -14.04
N THR A 778 -7.61 30.88 -14.11
CA THR A 778 -8.80 31.30 -14.87
C THR A 778 -8.48 31.50 -16.36
N ASN A 779 -7.31 32.04 -16.68
CA ASN A 779 -6.91 32.36 -18.05
C ASN A 779 -6.34 31.16 -18.82
N ALA A 780 -5.66 30.24 -18.13
CA ALA A 780 -5.04 29.02 -18.67
C ALA A 780 -5.28 27.82 -17.73
N PRO A 781 -6.53 27.34 -17.64
CA PRO A 781 -6.85 26.19 -16.81
C PRO A 781 -6.17 24.92 -17.34
N ILE A 782 -5.68 24.07 -16.43
CA ILE A 782 -4.89 22.88 -16.79
C ILE A 782 -5.61 21.90 -17.74
N HIS A 783 -6.93 21.76 -17.61
CA HIS A 783 -7.70 20.83 -18.42
C HIS A 783 -7.75 21.27 -19.89
N GLU A 784 -7.77 22.58 -20.18
CA GLU A 784 -7.70 23.09 -21.56
C GLU A 784 -6.37 22.73 -22.21
N ALA A 785 -5.27 22.80 -21.46
CA ALA A 785 -3.95 22.46 -21.96
C ALA A 785 -3.79 20.97 -22.28
N ILE A 786 -4.25 20.10 -21.39
CA ILE A 786 -4.05 18.65 -21.52
C ILE A 786 -5.10 18.01 -22.42
N LEU A 787 -6.39 18.28 -22.21
CA LEU A 787 -7.47 17.70 -23.01
C LEU A 787 -7.52 18.31 -24.43
N GLY A 788 -7.23 19.62 -24.55
CA GLY A 788 -7.06 20.26 -25.85
C GLY A 788 -5.90 19.66 -26.64
N MET A 789 -4.74 19.46 -26.01
CA MET A 789 -3.61 18.75 -26.62
C MET A 789 -3.98 17.34 -27.06
N ALA A 790 -4.72 16.59 -26.23
CA ALA A 790 -5.16 15.24 -26.59
C ALA A 790 -6.06 15.23 -27.84
N ILE A 791 -7.00 16.17 -27.96
CA ILE A 791 -7.91 16.25 -29.12
C ILE A 791 -7.16 16.61 -30.41
N GLU A 792 -6.25 17.58 -30.34
CA GLU A 792 -5.56 18.11 -31.52
C GLU A 792 -4.45 17.20 -32.02
N VAL A 793 -3.76 16.52 -31.11
CA VAL A 793 -2.56 15.74 -31.44
C VAL A 793 -2.86 14.25 -31.53
N MET A 794 -3.66 13.69 -30.62
CA MET A 794 -3.87 12.24 -30.61
C MET A 794 -4.89 11.84 -31.68
N PRO A 795 -4.63 10.74 -32.42
CA PRO A 795 -5.51 10.32 -33.49
C PRO A 795 -6.84 9.75 -32.95
N PRO A 796 -7.95 9.95 -33.67
CA PRO A 796 -9.18 9.22 -33.42
C PRO A 796 -9.00 7.71 -33.70
N PRO A 797 -9.89 6.85 -33.14
CA PRO A 797 -9.86 5.40 -33.29
C PRO A 797 -9.59 4.87 -34.69
N HIS A 798 -10.31 5.38 -35.68
CA HIS A 798 -10.27 4.88 -37.06
C HIS A 798 -8.98 5.24 -37.80
N ILE A 799 -8.25 6.27 -37.33
CA ILE A 799 -6.91 6.59 -37.84
C ILE A 799 -5.87 5.75 -37.09
N ALA A 800 -6.02 5.61 -35.77
CA ALA A 800 -5.10 4.85 -34.94
C ALA A 800 -5.06 3.36 -35.31
N GLN A 801 -6.22 2.75 -35.54
CA GLN A 801 -6.34 1.33 -35.85
C GLN A 801 -5.57 0.90 -37.10
N VAL A 802 -5.46 1.77 -38.11
CA VAL A 802 -4.77 1.46 -39.38
C VAL A 802 -3.33 0.99 -39.14
N TYR A 803 -2.60 1.68 -38.26
CA TYR A 803 -1.22 1.32 -37.96
C TYR A 803 -1.08 0.48 -36.68
N ARG A 804 -2.10 0.41 -35.82
CA ARG A 804 -2.07 -0.42 -34.60
C ARG A 804 -2.41 -1.88 -34.85
N ILE A 805 -3.45 -2.19 -35.63
CA ILE A 805 -3.92 -3.56 -35.88
C ILE A 805 -2.81 -4.49 -36.39
N PRO A 806 -1.96 -4.10 -37.37
CA PRO A 806 -0.88 -4.96 -37.85
C PRO A 806 0.14 -5.34 -36.78
N LYS A 807 0.21 -4.59 -35.66
CA LYS A 807 1.11 -4.85 -34.54
C LYS A 807 0.45 -5.68 -33.45
N ILE A 808 -0.79 -5.35 -33.10
CA ILE A 808 -1.48 -5.89 -31.91
C ILE A 808 -2.33 -7.13 -32.21
N TRP A 809 -2.56 -7.45 -33.49
CA TRP A 809 -3.32 -8.61 -33.93
C TRP A 809 -2.48 -9.48 -34.86
N HIS A 810 -2.40 -10.78 -34.56
CA HIS A 810 -1.52 -11.73 -35.27
C HIS A 810 -2.18 -12.42 -36.49
N GLY A 811 -3.41 -12.04 -36.84
CA GLY A 811 -4.05 -12.50 -38.06
C GLY A 811 -3.58 -11.75 -39.30
N ASP A 812 -3.95 -12.24 -40.48
CA ASP A 812 -3.64 -11.55 -41.75
C ASP A 812 -4.37 -10.20 -41.81
N PRO A 813 -3.67 -9.04 -41.82
CA PRO A 813 -4.31 -7.73 -41.92
C PRO A 813 -5.14 -7.53 -43.18
N ASN A 814 -4.91 -8.33 -44.23
CA ASN A 814 -5.67 -8.28 -45.49
C ASN A 814 -6.92 -9.17 -45.47
N SER A 815 -7.11 -9.98 -44.43
CA SER A 815 -8.33 -10.78 -44.25
C SER A 815 -9.57 -9.87 -44.05
N GLU A 816 -10.76 -10.44 -44.25
CA GLU A 816 -12.03 -9.75 -44.00
C GLU A 816 -12.09 -9.15 -42.58
N PHE A 817 -11.66 -9.90 -41.57
CA PHE A 817 -11.58 -9.43 -40.18
C PHE A 817 -10.52 -8.34 -39.98
N GLY A 818 -9.34 -8.51 -40.58
CA GLY A 818 -8.26 -7.52 -40.56
C GLY A 818 -8.70 -6.18 -41.14
N GLN A 819 -9.35 -6.20 -42.30
CA GLN A 819 -9.87 -5.01 -42.97
C GLN A 819 -11.03 -4.38 -42.21
N ALA A 820 -11.92 -5.18 -41.61
CA ALA A 820 -13.01 -4.68 -40.78
C ALA A 820 -12.50 -3.90 -39.55
N MET A 821 -11.43 -4.39 -38.90
CA MET A 821 -10.79 -3.69 -37.79
C MET A 821 -9.98 -2.46 -38.23
N ILE A 822 -9.25 -2.54 -39.34
CA ILE A 822 -8.46 -1.42 -39.89
C ILE A 822 -9.38 -0.26 -40.28
N LYS A 823 -10.54 -0.55 -40.88
CA LYS A 823 -11.53 0.45 -41.29
C LYS A 823 -12.41 0.94 -40.14
N CYS A 824 -12.28 0.38 -38.93
CA CYS A 824 -13.19 0.62 -37.82
C CYS A 824 -14.65 0.40 -38.25
N ASP A 825 -14.97 -0.69 -38.95
CA ASP A 825 -16.29 -0.86 -39.56
C ASP A 825 -17.36 -1.17 -38.50
N ASP A 826 -18.43 -0.37 -38.44
CA ASP A 826 -19.55 -0.55 -37.51
C ASP A 826 -20.48 -1.71 -37.93
N LYS A 827 -20.47 -2.06 -39.22
CA LYS A 827 -21.25 -3.16 -39.81
C LYS A 827 -20.48 -4.47 -39.91
N GLY A 828 -19.19 -4.44 -39.59
CA GLY A 828 -18.36 -5.64 -39.51
C GLY A 828 -18.76 -6.56 -38.36
N PRO A 829 -18.13 -7.74 -38.26
CA PRO A 829 -18.34 -8.63 -37.13
C PRO A 829 -17.87 -7.94 -35.83
N VAL A 830 -18.57 -8.20 -34.73
CA VAL A 830 -18.16 -7.71 -33.40
C VAL A 830 -16.79 -8.32 -33.13
N LEU A 831 -15.78 -7.48 -32.92
CA LEU A 831 -14.42 -7.89 -32.57
C LEU A 831 -13.92 -7.01 -31.45
N MET A 832 -13.85 -7.55 -30.23
CA MET A 832 -13.49 -6.81 -29.03
C MET A 832 -12.37 -7.52 -28.28
N SER A 833 -11.35 -6.75 -27.87
CA SER A 833 -10.31 -7.22 -26.96
C SER A 833 -10.65 -6.80 -25.54
N VAL A 834 -10.84 -7.78 -24.65
CA VAL A 834 -11.14 -7.52 -23.24
C VAL A 834 -9.87 -7.14 -22.49
N VAL A 835 -9.85 -5.95 -21.90
CA VAL A 835 -8.65 -5.42 -21.22
C VAL A 835 -8.74 -5.51 -19.70
N ASN A 836 -9.95 -5.41 -19.15
CA ASN A 836 -10.20 -5.42 -17.72
C ASN A 836 -11.48 -6.19 -17.39
N ILE A 837 -11.43 -7.01 -16.35
CA ILE A 837 -12.59 -7.71 -15.79
C ILE A 837 -12.81 -7.22 -14.37
N VAL A 838 -14.04 -6.80 -14.07
CA VAL A 838 -14.44 -6.43 -12.72
C VAL A 838 -15.65 -7.27 -12.34
N VAL A 839 -15.56 -8.00 -11.22
CA VAL A 839 -16.72 -8.73 -10.68
C VAL A 839 -17.44 -7.83 -9.67
N ASP A 840 -18.60 -7.34 -10.09
CA ASP A 840 -19.50 -6.45 -9.35
C ASP A 840 -20.52 -7.26 -8.51
N PRO A 841 -20.79 -6.90 -7.24
CA PRO A 841 -21.73 -7.63 -6.40
C PRO A 841 -23.18 -7.65 -6.90
N GLN A 842 -23.62 -6.63 -7.65
CA GLN A 842 -24.99 -6.51 -8.15
C GLN A 842 -25.09 -6.92 -9.63
N ALA A 843 -24.09 -6.54 -10.44
CA ALA A 843 -24.10 -6.73 -11.88
C ALA A 843 -23.36 -8.00 -12.37
N GLY A 844 -22.68 -8.73 -11.48
CA GLY A 844 -21.89 -9.91 -11.84
C GLY A 844 -20.60 -9.55 -12.56
N VAL A 845 -20.18 -10.38 -13.52
CA VAL A 845 -18.94 -10.16 -14.28
C VAL A 845 -19.13 -9.05 -15.31
N VAL A 846 -18.29 -8.02 -15.23
CA VAL A 846 -18.27 -6.88 -16.16
C VAL A 846 -16.97 -6.91 -16.97
N ALA A 847 -17.10 -7.15 -18.27
CA ALA A 847 -15.99 -7.17 -19.21
C ALA A 847 -15.82 -5.80 -19.87
N THR A 848 -14.72 -5.12 -19.58
CA THR A 848 -14.35 -3.86 -20.24
C THR A 848 -13.25 -4.11 -21.24
N GLY A 849 -13.38 -3.55 -22.43
CA GLY A 849 -12.48 -3.83 -23.53
C GLY A 849 -12.62 -2.85 -24.67
N ARG A 850 -11.72 -2.95 -25.64
CA ARG A 850 -11.74 -2.14 -26.85
C ARG A 850 -12.50 -2.85 -27.95
N LEU A 851 -13.59 -2.25 -28.44
CA LEU A 851 -14.32 -2.72 -29.60
C LEU A 851 -13.63 -2.23 -30.88
N PHE A 852 -13.01 -3.14 -31.62
CA PHE A 852 -12.25 -2.82 -32.83
C PHE A 852 -13.09 -2.83 -34.10
N SER A 853 -14.10 -3.69 -34.18
CA SER A 853 -15.05 -3.77 -35.30
C SER A 853 -16.43 -4.19 -34.79
N GLY A 854 -17.47 -3.86 -35.57
CA GLY A 854 -18.86 -4.17 -35.32
C GLY A 854 -19.56 -3.25 -34.33
N THR A 855 -20.82 -3.56 -34.07
CA THR A 855 -21.66 -2.87 -33.07
C THR A 855 -22.20 -3.91 -32.09
N VAL A 856 -21.92 -3.73 -30.81
CA VAL A 856 -22.44 -4.61 -29.75
C VAL A 856 -23.75 -4.05 -29.21
N THR A 857 -24.75 -4.92 -29.02
CA THR A 857 -26.09 -4.56 -28.53
C THR A 857 -26.51 -5.45 -27.37
N ASP A 858 -27.46 -4.97 -26.56
CA ASP A 858 -28.11 -5.79 -25.54
C ASP A 858 -28.72 -7.05 -26.16
N GLY A 859 -28.47 -8.20 -25.54
CA GLY A 859 -28.94 -9.50 -26.01
C GLY A 859 -28.11 -10.15 -27.11
N GLU A 860 -27.03 -9.52 -27.57
CA GLU A 860 -26.18 -10.06 -28.66
C GLU A 860 -25.47 -11.35 -28.22
N PRO A 861 -25.58 -12.45 -29.00
CA PRO A 861 -24.80 -13.66 -28.77
C PRO A 861 -23.35 -13.44 -29.21
N VAL A 862 -22.41 -13.79 -28.35
CA VAL A 862 -20.98 -13.62 -28.62
C VAL A 862 -20.19 -14.87 -28.27
N TYR A 863 -19.11 -15.09 -28.99
CA TYR A 863 -18.14 -16.14 -28.78
C TYR A 863 -16.94 -15.58 -28.04
N MET A 864 -16.55 -16.25 -26.97
CA MET A 864 -15.27 -16.05 -26.30
C MET A 864 -14.28 -16.99 -26.98
N ILE A 865 -13.42 -16.44 -27.84
CA ILE A 865 -12.58 -17.19 -28.78
C ILE A 865 -11.52 -18.03 -28.06
N ASN A 866 -10.87 -17.45 -27.05
CA ASN A 866 -9.79 -18.06 -26.31
C ASN A 866 -10.30 -19.17 -25.38
N SER A 867 -11.37 -18.91 -24.63
CA SER A 867 -12.01 -19.90 -23.77
C SER A 867 -12.92 -20.88 -24.52
N ARG A 868 -13.11 -20.68 -25.83
CA ARG A 868 -13.96 -21.51 -26.72
C ARG A 868 -15.38 -21.68 -26.19
N ALA A 869 -15.90 -20.64 -25.53
CA ALA A 869 -17.22 -20.62 -24.91
C ALA A 869 -18.16 -19.66 -25.64
N GLN A 870 -19.47 -19.86 -25.47
CA GLN A 870 -20.50 -18.93 -25.94
C GLN A 870 -21.07 -18.17 -24.75
N GLY A 871 -21.35 -16.89 -24.94
CA GLY A 871 -21.99 -16.03 -23.97
C GLY A 871 -23.04 -15.14 -24.64
N ARG A 872 -23.84 -14.47 -23.81
CA ARG A 872 -24.82 -13.49 -24.28
C ARG A 872 -24.63 -12.20 -23.52
N VAL A 873 -24.47 -11.10 -24.25
CA VAL A 873 -24.38 -9.76 -23.64
C VAL A 873 -25.74 -9.43 -23.05
N GLN A 874 -25.82 -9.22 -21.74
CA GLN A 874 -27.08 -8.82 -21.10
C GLN A 874 -27.31 -7.32 -21.25
N GLN A 875 -26.28 -6.52 -20.94
CA GLN A 875 -26.34 -5.07 -21.01
C GLN A 875 -25.01 -4.49 -21.50
N VAL A 876 -25.10 -3.46 -22.34
CA VAL A 876 -23.99 -2.64 -22.83
C VAL A 876 -24.00 -1.31 -22.09
N ALA A 877 -22.90 -1.02 -21.40
CA ALA A 877 -22.69 0.21 -20.65
C ALA A 877 -21.43 0.95 -21.11
N ILE A 878 -21.38 2.25 -20.80
CA ILE A 878 -20.20 3.11 -20.92
C ILE A 878 -19.88 3.72 -19.56
N TYR A 879 -18.60 4.01 -19.30
CA TYR A 879 -18.20 4.74 -18.09
C TYR A 879 -18.51 6.24 -18.26
N MET A 880 -19.03 6.89 -17.23
CA MET A 880 -19.30 8.33 -17.17
C MET A 880 -18.81 8.85 -15.83
N GLY A 881 -17.64 9.51 -15.82
CA GLY A 881 -16.92 9.67 -14.56
C GLY A 881 -16.61 8.29 -13.94
N PRO A 882 -16.82 8.08 -12.63
CA PRO A 882 -16.64 6.79 -11.99
C PRO A 882 -17.87 5.85 -12.09
N GLN A 883 -19.00 6.30 -12.65
CA GLN A 883 -20.24 5.53 -12.72
C GLN A 883 -20.40 4.88 -14.10
N ARG A 884 -21.17 3.78 -14.18
CA ARG A 884 -21.53 3.13 -15.46
C ARG A 884 -22.94 3.52 -15.84
N GLU A 885 -23.11 3.97 -17.09
CA GLU A 885 -24.41 4.31 -17.68
C GLU A 885 -24.77 3.27 -18.75
N ILE A 886 -25.97 2.71 -18.67
CA ILE A 886 -26.45 1.72 -19.64
C ILE A 886 -26.89 2.45 -20.90
N VAL A 887 -26.29 2.09 -22.03
CA VAL A 887 -26.53 2.72 -23.34
C VAL A 887 -27.20 1.79 -24.34
N GLY A 888 -27.21 0.49 -24.07
CA GLY A 888 -27.89 -0.54 -24.85
C GLY A 888 -27.22 -0.93 -26.18
N ARG A 889 -26.40 -0.04 -26.76
CA ARG A 889 -25.56 -0.34 -27.93
C ARG A 889 -24.30 0.52 -27.97
N LEU A 890 -23.23 -0.01 -28.56
CA LEU A 890 -22.00 0.75 -28.79
C LEU A 890 -21.27 0.27 -30.07
N SER A 891 -20.80 1.20 -30.89
CA SER A 891 -20.13 0.92 -32.17
C SER A 891 -18.61 0.88 -32.05
N ALA A 892 -17.94 0.41 -33.10
CA ALA A 892 -16.49 0.27 -33.17
C ALA A 892 -15.74 1.57 -32.89
N GLY A 893 -14.57 1.44 -32.26
CA GLY A 893 -13.73 2.58 -31.83
C GLY A 893 -13.99 3.06 -30.41
N ASN A 894 -14.86 2.38 -29.67
CA ASN A 894 -15.22 2.70 -28.29
C ASN A 894 -14.78 1.63 -27.28
N ILE A 895 -14.94 1.93 -26.00
CA ILE A 895 -14.58 1.04 -24.88
C ILE A 895 -15.87 0.68 -24.12
N PRO A 896 -16.62 -0.35 -24.56
CA PRO A 896 -17.81 -0.80 -23.84
C PRO A 896 -17.46 -1.56 -22.55
N ALA A 897 -18.37 -1.48 -21.58
CA ALA A 897 -18.48 -2.39 -20.46
C ALA A 897 -19.66 -3.35 -20.72
N LEU A 898 -19.35 -4.62 -20.96
CA LEU A 898 -20.32 -5.67 -21.25
C LEU A 898 -20.66 -6.44 -19.97
N LEU A 899 -21.94 -6.50 -19.64
CA LEU A 899 -22.45 -7.24 -18.48
C LEU A 899 -23.04 -8.58 -18.94
N GLY A 900 -22.97 -9.60 -18.07
CA GLY A 900 -23.66 -10.88 -18.25
C GLY A 900 -22.86 -11.97 -18.97
N LEU A 901 -21.59 -11.72 -19.31
CA LEU A 901 -20.69 -12.72 -19.85
C LEU A 901 -20.02 -13.50 -18.73
N GLU A 902 -20.56 -14.66 -18.38
CA GLU A 902 -19.98 -15.52 -17.35
C GLU A 902 -18.68 -16.19 -17.84
N ASN A 903 -17.69 -16.28 -16.97
CA ASN A 903 -16.38 -16.91 -17.21
C ASN A 903 -15.47 -16.22 -18.24
N VAL A 904 -15.83 -15.01 -18.71
CA VAL A 904 -14.93 -14.16 -19.52
C VAL A 904 -13.69 -13.76 -18.71
N LYS A 905 -12.51 -13.83 -19.32
CA LYS A 905 -11.22 -13.51 -18.70
C LYS A 905 -10.62 -12.23 -19.29
N ALA A 906 -9.70 -11.59 -18.56
CA ALA A 906 -8.90 -10.51 -19.13
C ALA A 906 -8.00 -11.06 -20.27
N GLY A 907 -7.89 -10.34 -21.39
CA GLY A 907 -7.18 -10.80 -22.59
C GLY A 907 -8.04 -11.64 -23.56
N GLU A 908 -9.26 -11.99 -23.17
CA GLU A 908 -10.22 -12.70 -24.04
C GLU A 908 -10.58 -11.87 -25.28
N THR A 909 -10.71 -12.53 -26.42
CA THR A 909 -11.27 -11.93 -27.63
C THR A 909 -12.74 -12.31 -27.74
N ILE A 910 -13.61 -11.30 -27.69
CA ILE A 910 -15.05 -11.45 -27.89
C ILE A 910 -15.33 -11.22 -29.37
N SER A 911 -16.03 -12.17 -29.99
CA SER A 911 -16.36 -12.13 -31.41
C SER A 911 -17.82 -12.54 -31.67
N SER A 912 -18.49 -11.96 -32.68
CA SER A 912 -19.78 -12.51 -33.17
C SER A 912 -19.59 -13.75 -34.05
N VAL A 913 -18.37 -14.05 -34.49
CA VAL A 913 -18.01 -15.18 -35.36
C VAL A 913 -17.02 -16.11 -34.67
N LYS A 914 -17.21 -17.43 -34.79
CA LYS A 914 -16.44 -18.46 -34.06
C LYS A 914 -14.98 -18.63 -34.52
N GLN A 915 -14.70 -18.46 -35.81
CA GLN A 915 -13.38 -18.74 -36.41
C GLN A 915 -12.56 -17.46 -36.61
N VAL A 916 -12.14 -16.84 -35.51
CA VAL A 916 -11.32 -15.62 -35.53
C VAL A 916 -10.03 -15.85 -34.78
N ILE A 917 -8.92 -15.31 -35.28
CA ILE A 917 -7.64 -15.30 -34.58
C ILE A 917 -7.75 -14.31 -33.41
N PRO A 918 -7.46 -14.70 -32.16
CA PRO A 918 -7.58 -13.79 -31.03
C PRO A 918 -6.49 -12.70 -31.03
N PHE A 919 -6.76 -11.55 -30.41
CA PHE A 919 -5.79 -10.46 -30.22
C PHE A 919 -4.63 -10.89 -29.32
N GLU A 920 -4.98 -11.61 -28.26
CA GLU A 920 -4.02 -12.27 -27.40
C GLU A 920 -4.08 -13.76 -27.77
N ALA A 921 -2.96 -14.31 -28.24
CA ALA A 921 -2.85 -15.75 -28.43
C ALA A 921 -2.93 -16.41 -27.05
N VAL A 922 -4.14 -16.78 -26.59
CA VAL A 922 -4.27 -17.65 -25.43
C VAL A 922 -3.97 -19.07 -25.91
N HIS A 923 -2.68 -19.35 -25.96
CA HIS A 923 -2.15 -20.29 -25.00
C HIS A 923 -1.21 -19.46 -24.13
N TYR A 924 -1.43 -19.42 -22.82
CA TYR A 924 -0.43 -18.86 -21.91
C TYR A 924 0.90 -19.53 -22.24
N VAL A 925 1.81 -18.78 -22.87
CA VAL A 925 3.12 -19.27 -23.33
C VAL A 925 4.01 -19.63 -22.13
N THR A 926 3.54 -19.33 -20.92
CA THR A 926 4.24 -19.49 -19.67
C THR A 926 3.35 -20.25 -18.69
N GLU A 927 3.69 -21.52 -18.44
CA GLU A 927 3.12 -22.25 -17.30
C GLU A 927 3.41 -21.44 -16.02
N PRO A 928 2.48 -21.35 -15.06
CA PRO A 928 2.80 -20.72 -13.78
C PRO A 928 3.93 -21.53 -13.11
N VAL A 929 5.07 -20.87 -12.90
CA VAL A 929 6.31 -21.54 -12.47
C VAL A 929 6.50 -21.53 -10.95
N VAL A 930 5.77 -20.67 -10.24
CA VAL A 930 5.80 -20.57 -8.77
C VAL A 930 4.43 -20.89 -8.21
N THR A 931 4.38 -21.68 -7.15
CA THR A 931 3.15 -22.04 -6.45
C THR A 931 3.27 -21.81 -4.95
N ILE A 932 2.15 -21.46 -4.30
CA ILE A 932 1.98 -21.50 -2.86
C ILE A 932 0.70 -22.26 -2.51
N ALA A 933 0.68 -22.91 -1.34
CA ALA A 933 -0.54 -23.41 -0.74
C ALA A 933 -1.22 -22.28 0.03
N VAL A 934 -2.55 -22.22 -0.04
CA VAL A 934 -3.39 -21.22 0.60
C VAL A 934 -4.53 -21.95 1.30
N GLU A 935 -4.63 -21.76 2.61
CA GLU A 935 -5.71 -22.32 3.42
C GLU A 935 -6.38 -21.21 4.23
N PRO A 936 -7.69 -21.30 4.47
CA PRO A 936 -8.34 -20.38 5.38
C PRO A 936 -7.92 -20.75 6.82
N LYS A 937 -7.73 -19.74 7.67
CA LYS A 937 -7.42 -19.98 9.08
C LYS A 937 -8.54 -20.71 9.82
N PHE A 938 -9.77 -20.57 9.32
CA PHE A 938 -10.96 -21.24 9.85
C PHE A 938 -11.65 -22.05 8.73
N ASN A 939 -11.91 -23.34 8.97
CA ASN A 939 -12.51 -24.24 7.97
C ASN A 939 -13.88 -23.80 7.44
N ARG A 940 -14.67 -23.07 8.25
CA ARG A 940 -15.99 -22.54 7.85
C ARG A 940 -15.91 -21.57 6.66
N ASP A 941 -14.75 -20.93 6.46
CA ASP A 941 -14.57 -19.93 5.43
C ASP A 941 -14.02 -20.52 4.11
N LEU A 942 -13.91 -21.86 4.02
CA LEU A 942 -13.43 -22.57 2.84
C LEU A 942 -14.25 -22.28 1.57
N PRO A 943 -15.60 -22.29 1.58
CA PRO A 943 -16.37 -21.98 0.38
C PRO A 943 -16.10 -20.57 -0.14
N ARG A 944 -15.89 -19.63 0.78
CA ARG A 944 -15.58 -18.23 0.48
C ARG A 944 -14.17 -18.08 -0.11
N LEU A 945 -13.20 -18.85 0.37
CA LEU A 945 -11.87 -18.91 -0.24
C LEU A 945 -11.93 -19.38 -1.69
N VAL A 946 -12.68 -20.45 -1.97
CA VAL A 946 -12.83 -21.01 -3.33
C VAL A 946 -13.44 -19.99 -4.29
N GLU A 947 -14.48 -19.28 -3.85
CA GLU A 947 -15.10 -18.21 -4.64
C GLU A 947 -14.11 -17.08 -4.95
N LEU A 948 -13.29 -16.67 -3.97
CA LEU A 948 -12.29 -15.62 -4.15
C LEU A 948 -11.13 -16.06 -5.05
N LEU A 949 -10.66 -17.29 -4.91
CA LEU A 949 -9.63 -17.86 -5.78
C LEU A 949 -10.12 -17.92 -7.23
N ARG A 950 -11.37 -18.34 -7.45
CA ARG A 950 -12.00 -18.31 -8.78
C ARG A 950 -12.10 -16.88 -9.31
N LYS A 951 -12.52 -15.91 -8.49
CA LYS A 951 -12.59 -14.49 -8.87
C LYS A 951 -11.21 -13.95 -9.29
N LEU A 952 -10.15 -14.27 -8.54
CA LEU A 952 -8.80 -13.84 -8.86
C LEU A 952 -8.29 -14.42 -10.17
N SER A 953 -8.58 -15.69 -10.46
CA SER A 953 -8.20 -16.31 -11.74
C SER A 953 -8.96 -15.73 -12.96
N LEU A 954 -10.17 -15.19 -12.76
CA LEU A 954 -10.90 -14.47 -13.80
C LEU A 954 -10.34 -13.06 -14.04
N GLU A 955 -9.97 -12.34 -12.97
CA GLU A 955 -9.37 -11.00 -13.04
C GLU A 955 -7.93 -11.03 -13.57
N ASP A 956 -7.15 -12.04 -13.17
CA ASP A 956 -5.76 -12.24 -13.58
C ASP A 956 -5.55 -13.68 -14.06
N PRO A 957 -5.54 -13.92 -15.38
CA PRO A 957 -5.49 -15.26 -15.91
C PRO A 957 -4.09 -15.90 -15.83
N ASN A 958 -3.08 -15.14 -15.41
CA ASN A 958 -1.77 -15.67 -15.03
C ASN A 958 -1.76 -16.28 -13.61
N LEU A 959 -2.88 -16.19 -12.87
CA LEU A 959 -3.09 -16.90 -11.62
C LEU A 959 -3.92 -18.16 -11.87
N VAL A 960 -3.31 -19.32 -11.66
CA VAL A 960 -3.96 -20.63 -11.79
C VAL A 960 -4.21 -21.17 -10.40
N THR A 961 -5.42 -21.69 -10.17
CA THR A 961 -5.81 -22.25 -8.88
C THR A 961 -6.11 -23.73 -9.05
N SER A 962 -5.55 -24.59 -8.20
CA SER A 962 -5.78 -26.03 -8.21
C SER A 962 -5.98 -26.57 -6.79
N ILE A 963 -6.49 -27.80 -6.67
CA ILE A 963 -6.63 -28.49 -5.38
C ILE A 963 -5.65 -29.65 -5.39
N ASN A 964 -4.89 -29.82 -4.30
CA ASN A 964 -4.09 -31.01 -4.09
C ASN A 964 -5.02 -32.12 -3.57
N GLU A 965 -5.27 -33.14 -4.38
CA GLU A 965 -6.20 -34.24 -4.04
C GLU A 965 -5.71 -35.11 -2.88
N GLU A 966 -4.39 -35.15 -2.62
CA GLU A 966 -3.80 -35.96 -1.54
C GLU A 966 -3.84 -35.25 -0.18
N THR A 967 -3.55 -33.95 -0.16
CA THR A 967 -3.50 -33.16 1.09
C THR A 967 -4.78 -32.39 1.38
N GLY A 968 -5.63 -32.19 0.36
CA GLY A 968 -6.81 -31.31 0.43
C GLY A 968 -6.48 -29.81 0.39
N GLU A 969 -5.21 -29.46 0.22
CA GLU A 969 -4.74 -28.06 0.20
C GLU A 969 -5.09 -27.37 -1.12
N TYR A 970 -5.48 -26.09 -1.05
CA TYR A 970 -5.69 -25.27 -2.24
C TYR A 970 -4.37 -24.62 -2.65
N LEU A 971 -4.01 -24.73 -3.92
CA LEU A 971 -2.78 -24.18 -4.49
C LEU A 971 -3.13 -23.00 -5.38
N ILE A 972 -2.34 -21.92 -5.28
CA ILE A 972 -2.36 -20.81 -6.24
C ILE A 972 -0.97 -20.68 -6.86
N SER A 973 -0.95 -20.72 -8.18
CA SER A 973 0.24 -20.71 -9.01
C SER A 973 0.26 -19.43 -9.84
N GLY A 974 1.45 -18.84 -9.98
CA GLY A 974 1.64 -17.59 -10.70
C GLY A 974 3.03 -17.46 -11.29
N MET A 975 3.25 -16.33 -11.94
CA MET A 975 4.49 -16.00 -12.65
C MET A 975 5.72 -15.76 -11.76
N GLY A 976 5.51 -15.43 -10.48
CA GLY A 976 6.57 -15.05 -9.56
C GLY A 976 6.06 -14.78 -8.15
N THR A 977 6.98 -14.53 -7.22
CA THR A 977 6.68 -14.35 -5.79
C THR A 977 5.86 -13.11 -5.50
N LEU A 978 6.17 -11.97 -6.12
CA LEU A 978 5.39 -10.73 -5.91
C LEU A 978 3.94 -10.90 -6.40
N HIS A 979 3.76 -11.58 -7.54
CA HIS A 979 2.44 -11.81 -8.11
C HIS A 979 1.53 -12.60 -7.15
N LEU A 980 2.08 -13.63 -6.50
CA LEU A 980 1.39 -14.42 -5.48
C LEU A 980 1.16 -13.64 -4.17
N GLU A 981 2.10 -12.78 -3.76
CA GLU A 981 1.94 -11.93 -2.58
C GLU A 981 0.78 -10.94 -2.73
N ILE A 982 0.63 -10.35 -3.92
CA ILE A 982 -0.49 -9.46 -4.24
C ILE A 982 -1.80 -10.24 -4.23
N ALA A 983 -1.84 -11.44 -4.82
CA ALA A 983 -3.02 -12.30 -4.77
C ALA A 983 -3.44 -12.59 -3.31
N ASN A 984 -2.50 -12.95 -2.44
CA ASN A 984 -2.77 -13.16 -1.00
C ASN A 984 -3.34 -11.91 -0.31
N THR A 985 -2.81 -10.74 -0.67
CA THR A 985 -3.27 -9.46 -0.11
C THR A 985 -4.71 -9.16 -0.55
N LEU A 986 -5.07 -9.47 -1.79
CA LEU A 986 -6.44 -9.32 -2.29
C LEU A 986 -7.42 -10.26 -1.58
N ILE A 987 -7.01 -11.49 -1.25
CA ILE A 987 -7.84 -12.43 -0.48
C ILE A 987 -8.06 -11.90 0.94
N THR A 988 -6.99 -11.52 1.66
CA THR A 988 -7.06 -11.06 3.06
C THR A 988 -7.92 -9.81 3.25
N LYS A 989 -7.96 -8.94 2.25
CA LYS A 989 -8.80 -7.74 2.24
C LYS A 989 -10.29 -7.97 2.34
N THR A 990 -10.77 -9.14 1.94
CA THR A 990 -12.19 -9.46 2.04
C THR A 990 -12.62 -9.76 3.48
N GLY A 991 -11.69 -9.67 4.44
CA GLY A 991 -11.85 -10.08 5.82
C GLY A 991 -11.58 -11.58 6.04
N LEU A 992 -11.06 -12.27 5.02
CA LEU A 992 -10.72 -13.68 5.08
C LEU A 992 -9.27 -13.88 5.56
N GLU A 993 -9.08 -14.39 6.77
CA GLU A 993 -7.74 -14.74 7.25
C GLU A 993 -7.25 -16.03 6.57
N ILE A 994 -6.12 -15.96 5.87
CA ILE A 994 -5.49 -17.11 5.20
C ILE A 994 -4.09 -17.39 5.75
N VAL A 995 -3.66 -18.64 5.64
CA VAL A 995 -2.30 -19.12 5.91
C VAL A 995 -1.70 -19.59 4.60
N THR A 996 -0.48 -19.16 4.31
CA THR A 996 0.19 -19.49 3.04
C THR A 996 1.54 -20.16 3.24
N SER A 997 1.85 -21.15 2.41
CA SER A 997 3.17 -21.81 2.42
C SER A 997 4.25 -20.96 1.73
N LYS A 998 5.51 -21.41 1.81
CA LYS A 998 6.61 -20.74 1.09
C LYS A 998 6.47 -20.98 -0.42
N PRO A 999 6.85 -20.00 -1.26
CA PRO A 999 6.86 -20.18 -2.71
C PRO A 999 7.74 -21.36 -3.11
N ILE A 1000 7.20 -22.25 -3.93
CA ILE A 1000 7.90 -23.41 -4.48
C ILE A 1000 7.92 -23.33 -6.00
N VAL A 1001 9.03 -23.75 -6.60
CA VAL A 1001 9.14 -23.92 -8.06
C VAL A 1001 8.50 -25.23 -8.45
N ILE A 1002 7.73 -25.20 -9.54
CA ILE A 1002 7.17 -26.41 -10.17
C ILE A 1002 8.23 -27.02 -11.08
N TYR A 1003 8.49 -28.32 -10.93
CA TYR A 1003 9.42 -29.08 -11.76
C TYR A 1003 8.63 -30.02 -12.70
N ARG A 1004 9.32 -30.59 -13.69
CA ARG A 1004 8.78 -31.66 -14.55
C ARG A 1004 9.76 -32.81 -14.60
N GLU A 1005 9.27 -34.02 -14.85
CA GLU A 1005 10.12 -35.17 -15.13
C GLU A 1005 10.23 -35.36 -16.64
N ALA A 1006 11.40 -35.77 -17.12
CA ALA A 1006 11.61 -36.07 -18.53
C ALA A 1006 12.68 -37.16 -18.69
N ILE A 1007 12.78 -37.70 -19.89
CA ILE A 1007 13.81 -38.65 -20.30
C ILE A 1007 14.78 -37.99 -21.28
N ARG A 1008 16.03 -38.45 -21.30
CA ARG A 1008 17.05 -37.97 -22.25
C ARG A 1008 17.44 -38.99 -23.30
N GLY A 1009 17.23 -40.27 -23.01
CA GLY A 1009 17.49 -41.39 -23.93
C GLY A 1009 16.21 -42.11 -24.31
N GLU A 1010 16.36 -43.11 -25.16
CA GLU A 1010 15.33 -44.09 -25.48
C GLU A 1010 15.52 -45.35 -24.61
N ALA A 1011 14.43 -46.03 -24.29
CA ALA A 1011 14.49 -47.34 -23.65
C ALA A 1011 13.28 -48.20 -24.00
N GLY A 1012 13.52 -49.52 -24.11
CA GLY A 1012 12.55 -50.53 -24.45
C GLY A 1012 12.94 -51.37 -25.67
N PRO A 1013 12.05 -52.27 -26.12
CA PRO A 1013 10.72 -52.52 -25.57
C PRO A 1013 10.77 -53.23 -24.20
N ILE A 1014 10.07 -52.68 -23.21
CA ILE A 1014 9.93 -53.24 -21.86
C ILE A 1014 8.62 -54.01 -21.73
N GLU A 1015 8.70 -55.23 -21.22
CA GLU A 1015 7.55 -56.07 -20.91
C GLU A 1015 6.86 -55.61 -19.62
N GLY A 1016 5.60 -55.21 -19.70
CA GLY A 1016 4.70 -55.08 -18.56
C GLY A 1016 3.76 -56.28 -18.47
N LYS A 1017 3.58 -56.82 -17.27
CA LYS A 1017 2.62 -57.90 -17.00
C LYS A 1017 1.45 -57.38 -16.18
N SER A 1018 0.24 -57.85 -16.47
CA SER A 1018 -0.90 -57.62 -15.58
C SER A 1018 -0.72 -58.33 -14.24
N PRO A 1019 -1.36 -57.85 -13.15
CA PRO A 1019 -1.33 -58.53 -11.85
C PRO A 1019 -1.69 -60.03 -11.90
N ASN A 1020 -2.62 -60.42 -12.77
CA ASN A 1020 -2.98 -61.82 -13.01
C ASN A 1020 -2.03 -62.58 -13.97
N ARG A 1021 -1.01 -61.90 -14.54
CA ARG A 1021 -0.02 -62.41 -15.51
C ARG A 1021 -0.59 -62.92 -16.84
N HIS A 1022 -1.88 -62.73 -17.10
CA HIS A 1022 -2.54 -63.20 -18.33
C HIS A 1022 -2.35 -62.24 -19.50
N ASN A 1023 -2.05 -60.96 -19.24
CA ASN A 1023 -1.85 -59.95 -20.27
C ASN A 1023 -0.44 -59.41 -20.19
N LYS A 1024 0.11 -59.07 -21.36
CA LYS A 1024 1.42 -58.46 -21.51
C LYS A 1024 1.34 -57.28 -22.47
N ILE A 1025 2.10 -56.23 -22.19
CA ILE A 1025 2.29 -55.08 -23.08
C ILE A 1025 3.77 -54.81 -23.23
N TYR A 1026 4.21 -54.46 -24.43
CA TYR A 1026 5.58 -54.08 -24.71
C TYR A 1026 5.63 -52.60 -25.07
N ILE A 1027 6.29 -51.81 -24.21
CA ILE A 1027 6.35 -50.35 -24.31
C ILE A 1027 7.79 -49.90 -24.55
N GLU A 1028 7.97 -49.03 -25.51
CA GLU A 1028 9.20 -48.26 -25.73
C GLU A 1028 8.93 -46.78 -25.46
N VAL A 1029 9.87 -46.09 -24.83
CA VAL A 1029 9.77 -44.65 -24.57
C VAL A 1029 10.95 -43.92 -25.19
N GLU A 1030 10.68 -42.77 -25.78
CA GLU A 1030 11.70 -41.88 -26.34
C GLU A 1030 11.33 -40.41 -26.08
N PRO A 1031 12.30 -39.49 -26.02
CA PRO A 1031 12.02 -38.07 -25.85
C PRO A 1031 11.33 -37.51 -27.10
N LEU A 1032 10.28 -36.73 -26.90
CA LEU A 1032 9.55 -36.08 -27.97
C LEU A 1032 10.41 -34.97 -28.59
N GLY A 1033 10.54 -34.95 -29.92
CA GLY A 1033 11.34 -33.95 -30.62
C GLY A 1033 10.85 -32.51 -30.42
N GLU A 1034 11.79 -31.55 -30.29
CA GLU A 1034 11.46 -30.14 -30.05
C GLU A 1034 10.55 -29.52 -31.11
N GLN A 1035 10.74 -29.91 -32.38
CA GLN A 1035 9.91 -29.43 -33.49
C GLN A 1035 8.44 -29.88 -33.34
N VAL A 1036 8.22 -31.11 -32.85
CA VAL A 1036 6.86 -31.63 -32.59
C VAL A 1036 6.23 -30.92 -31.40
N MET A 1037 7.01 -30.70 -30.33
CA MET A 1037 6.54 -29.90 -29.19
C MET A 1037 6.15 -28.48 -29.61
N GLU A 1038 6.89 -27.85 -30.52
CA GLU A 1038 6.55 -26.52 -31.05
C GLU A 1038 5.28 -26.55 -31.93
N LEU A 1039 5.04 -27.62 -32.71
CA LEU A 1039 3.79 -27.77 -33.46
C LEU A 1039 2.58 -27.95 -32.56
N ILE A 1040 2.71 -28.70 -31.46
CA ILE A 1040 1.68 -28.82 -30.43
C ILE A 1040 1.46 -27.46 -29.75
N LYS A 1041 2.55 -26.76 -29.41
CA LYS A 1041 2.52 -25.44 -28.73
C LYS A 1041 1.85 -24.35 -29.57
N THR A 1042 2.11 -24.34 -30.88
CA THR A 1042 1.52 -23.38 -31.82
C THR A 1042 0.10 -23.76 -32.25
N GLY A 1043 -0.43 -24.88 -31.75
CA GLY A 1043 -1.76 -25.39 -32.10
C GLY A 1043 -1.87 -25.94 -33.53
N LYS A 1044 -0.75 -26.08 -34.24
CA LYS A 1044 -0.70 -26.67 -35.59
C LYS A 1044 -1.03 -28.15 -35.57
N ILE A 1045 -0.69 -28.85 -34.50
CA ILE A 1045 -1.10 -30.22 -34.21
C ILE A 1045 -1.91 -30.21 -32.91
N SER A 1046 -3.08 -30.86 -32.91
CA SER A 1046 -3.93 -30.99 -31.72
C SER A 1046 -4.71 -32.31 -31.73
N GLU A 1047 -5.12 -32.81 -30.56
CA GLU A 1047 -5.89 -34.06 -30.42
C GLU A 1047 -7.19 -34.08 -31.25
N TYR A 1048 -7.79 -32.91 -31.48
CA TYR A 1048 -9.06 -32.75 -32.22
C TYR A 1048 -8.87 -32.54 -33.73
N MET A 1049 -7.64 -32.56 -34.23
CA MET A 1049 -7.34 -32.51 -35.65
C MET A 1049 -7.68 -33.85 -36.33
N ASP A 1050 -8.09 -33.80 -37.59
CA ASP A 1050 -8.23 -35.02 -38.38
C ASP A 1050 -6.91 -35.81 -38.40
N LYS A 1051 -6.99 -37.13 -38.18
CA LYS A 1051 -5.81 -37.98 -38.02
C LYS A 1051 -4.94 -38.02 -39.29
N ALA A 1052 -5.52 -37.86 -40.48
CA ALA A 1052 -4.75 -37.85 -41.72
C ALA A 1052 -3.95 -36.54 -41.87
N ASP A 1053 -4.55 -35.41 -41.48
CA ASP A 1053 -3.88 -34.10 -41.47
C ASP A 1053 -2.79 -34.03 -40.41
N MET A 1054 -3.04 -34.58 -39.21
CA MET A 1054 -2.02 -34.73 -38.17
C MET A 1054 -0.85 -35.58 -38.67
N ALA A 1055 -1.14 -36.75 -39.25
CA ALA A 1055 -0.10 -37.63 -39.78
C ALA A 1055 0.69 -36.99 -40.93
N LYS A 1056 0.06 -36.11 -41.73
CA LYS A 1056 0.75 -35.32 -42.76
C LYS A 1056 1.72 -34.32 -42.14
N GLN A 1057 1.31 -33.61 -41.09
CA GLN A 1057 2.19 -32.66 -40.40
C GLN A 1057 3.34 -33.34 -39.66
N LEU A 1058 3.09 -34.46 -38.98
CA LEU A 1058 4.15 -35.23 -38.30
C LEU A 1058 5.17 -35.79 -39.29
N ARG A 1059 4.73 -36.30 -40.46
CA ARG A 1059 5.64 -36.75 -41.53
C ARG A 1059 6.49 -35.62 -42.09
N ALA A 1060 5.97 -34.39 -42.16
CA ALA A 1060 6.74 -33.23 -42.60
C ALA A 1060 7.90 -32.88 -41.65
N VAL A 1061 7.85 -33.36 -40.40
CA VAL A 1061 8.89 -33.20 -39.37
C VAL A 1061 9.78 -34.45 -39.26
N GLY A 1062 9.58 -35.45 -40.14
CA GLY A 1062 10.43 -36.64 -40.21
C GLY A 1062 9.94 -37.86 -39.45
N TRP A 1063 8.66 -37.92 -39.03
CA TRP A 1063 8.10 -39.14 -38.43
C TRP A 1063 7.83 -40.23 -39.47
N GLU A 1064 8.03 -41.48 -39.06
CA GLU A 1064 7.72 -42.65 -39.89
C GLU A 1064 6.21 -42.77 -40.17
N PRO A 1065 5.79 -43.26 -41.36
CA PRO A 1065 4.38 -43.33 -41.74
C PRO A 1065 3.49 -44.15 -40.80
N ASP A 1066 4.04 -45.20 -40.18
CA ASP A 1066 3.31 -46.05 -39.25
C ASP A 1066 3.14 -45.36 -37.88
N GLU A 1067 4.17 -44.68 -37.39
CA GLU A 1067 4.11 -43.91 -36.14
C GLU A 1067 3.16 -42.71 -36.25
N ALA A 1068 3.24 -41.96 -37.36
CA ALA A 1068 2.43 -40.78 -37.59
C ALA A 1068 0.92 -41.10 -37.65
N ARG A 1069 0.55 -42.29 -38.16
CA ARG A 1069 -0.84 -42.77 -38.17
C ARG A 1069 -1.27 -43.40 -36.85
N GLY A 1070 -0.33 -43.94 -36.10
CA GLY A 1070 -0.53 -44.66 -34.84
C GLY A 1070 -0.85 -43.77 -33.64
N VAL A 1071 -0.82 -42.44 -33.77
CA VAL A 1071 -1.08 -41.50 -32.66
C VAL A 1071 -2.48 -41.71 -32.08
N TRP A 1072 -2.53 -42.04 -30.79
CA TRP A 1072 -3.76 -42.25 -30.05
C TRP A 1072 -4.22 -41.02 -29.29
N SER A 1073 -3.29 -40.32 -28.65
CA SER A 1073 -3.58 -39.16 -27.78
C SER A 1073 -2.36 -38.24 -27.69
N ILE A 1074 -2.65 -36.94 -27.51
CA ILE A 1074 -1.68 -35.89 -27.19
C ILE A 1074 -2.10 -35.32 -25.84
N ASP A 1075 -1.32 -35.55 -24.81
CA ASP A 1075 -1.66 -35.19 -23.43
C ASP A 1075 -0.72 -34.12 -22.89
N GLU A 1076 -1.23 -33.24 -22.03
CA GLU A 1076 -0.44 -32.17 -21.42
C GLU A 1076 0.47 -32.72 -20.30
N PRO A 1077 1.73 -32.25 -20.20
CA PRO A 1077 2.41 -31.24 -20.99
C PRO A 1077 3.27 -31.91 -22.09
N PHE A 1078 2.78 -31.92 -23.33
CA PHE A 1078 3.51 -32.37 -24.53
C PHE A 1078 3.94 -33.86 -24.50
N ASN A 1079 3.07 -34.76 -24.06
CA ASN A 1079 3.29 -36.21 -24.15
C ASN A 1079 2.44 -36.82 -25.26
N MET A 1080 2.94 -37.88 -25.89
CA MET A 1080 2.22 -38.61 -26.94
C MET A 1080 2.26 -40.10 -26.66
N ILE A 1081 1.16 -40.78 -26.97
CA ILE A 1081 1.10 -42.24 -27.00
C ILE A 1081 0.63 -42.72 -28.37
N LEU A 1082 1.32 -43.72 -28.89
CA LEU A 1082 1.07 -44.29 -30.21
C LEU A 1082 1.09 -45.82 -30.20
N ASP A 1083 0.28 -46.37 -31.09
CA ASP A 1083 0.16 -47.80 -31.36
C ASP A 1083 0.84 -48.12 -32.69
N VAL A 1084 1.89 -48.93 -32.62
CA VAL A 1084 2.63 -49.45 -33.78
C VAL A 1084 2.51 -50.98 -33.88
N THR A 1085 1.55 -51.57 -33.17
CA THR A 1085 1.30 -53.01 -33.21
C THR A 1085 0.77 -53.45 -34.57
N LYS A 1086 1.07 -54.70 -34.96
CA LYS A 1086 0.58 -55.30 -36.21
C LYS A 1086 -0.25 -56.54 -35.90
N GLY A 1087 -1.57 -56.44 -36.11
CA GLY A 1087 -2.49 -57.57 -35.94
C GLY A 1087 -2.85 -57.91 -34.50
N ALA A 1088 -2.71 -56.97 -33.56
CA ALA A 1088 -3.08 -57.15 -32.15
C ALA A 1088 -4.59 -57.38 -31.96
N GLN A 1089 -4.96 -58.62 -31.60
CA GLN A 1089 -6.34 -58.96 -31.27
C GLN A 1089 -6.77 -58.24 -29.98
N TYR A 1090 -8.04 -57.83 -29.91
CA TYR A 1090 -8.65 -57.20 -28.73
C TYR A 1090 -8.10 -55.82 -28.31
N MET A 1091 -7.16 -55.24 -29.07
CA MET A 1091 -6.49 -53.97 -28.75
C MET A 1091 -7.47 -52.78 -28.60
N GLN A 1092 -8.50 -52.71 -29.45
CA GLN A 1092 -9.49 -51.63 -29.39
C GLN A 1092 -10.32 -51.66 -28.11
N GLU A 1093 -10.56 -52.83 -27.52
CA GLU A 1093 -11.37 -52.99 -26.32
C GLU A 1093 -10.64 -52.57 -25.04
N VAL A 1094 -9.31 -52.66 -25.04
CA VAL A 1094 -8.45 -52.25 -23.91
C VAL A 1094 -7.85 -50.86 -24.07
N ARG A 1095 -8.00 -50.23 -25.24
CA ARG A 1095 -7.41 -48.93 -25.59
C ARG A 1095 -7.65 -47.87 -24.53
N ASP A 1096 -8.90 -47.68 -24.10
CA ASP A 1096 -9.26 -46.67 -23.11
C ASP A 1096 -8.63 -46.96 -21.73
N MET A 1097 -8.45 -48.23 -21.39
CA MET A 1097 -7.80 -48.65 -20.15
C MET A 1097 -6.29 -48.43 -20.19
N ILE A 1098 -5.66 -48.66 -21.35
CA ILE A 1098 -4.24 -48.32 -21.60
C ILE A 1098 -4.06 -46.80 -21.51
N LEU A 1099 -4.91 -46.02 -22.18
CA LEU A 1099 -4.89 -44.55 -22.12
C LEU A 1099 -5.08 -44.05 -20.68
N ALA A 1100 -5.97 -44.67 -19.90
CA ALA A 1100 -6.15 -44.33 -18.49
C ALA A 1100 -4.89 -44.64 -17.65
N GLY A 1101 -4.25 -45.80 -17.86
CA GLY A 1101 -2.99 -46.16 -17.20
C GLY A 1101 -1.82 -45.23 -17.58
N TYR A 1102 -1.73 -44.86 -18.85
CA TYR A 1102 -0.78 -43.88 -19.37
C TYR A 1102 -1.02 -42.49 -18.76
N ARG A 1103 -2.25 -41.97 -18.81
CA ARG A 1103 -2.63 -40.67 -18.24
C ARG A 1103 -2.37 -40.60 -16.73
N TRP A 1104 -2.54 -41.72 -16.03
CA TRP A 1104 -2.18 -41.84 -14.62
C TRP A 1104 -0.67 -41.71 -14.41
N GLY A 1105 0.14 -42.42 -15.19
CA GLY A 1105 1.60 -42.36 -15.06
C GLY A 1105 2.24 -41.05 -15.52
N ILE A 1106 1.67 -40.32 -16.48
CA ILE A 1106 2.21 -38.99 -16.88
C ILE A 1106 1.92 -37.90 -15.86
N LYS A 1107 0.84 -38.03 -15.07
CA LYS A 1107 0.51 -37.07 -14.00
C LYS A 1107 1.50 -37.15 -12.84
N GLU A 1108 1.96 -38.35 -12.52
CA GLU A 1108 2.87 -38.63 -11.40
C GLU A 1108 4.08 -39.44 -11.90
N GLY A 1109 5.17 -38.77 -12.27
CA GLY A 1109 6.39 -39.45 -12.71
C GLY A 1109 7.09 -40.27 -11.61
N PRO A 1110 7.94 -41.24 -11.97
CA PRO A 1110 8.53 -42.18 -11.02
C PRO A 1110 9.63 -41.58 -10.12
N ILE A 1111 10.28 -40.47 -10.51
CA ILE A 1111 11.43 -39.91 -9.76
C ILE A 1111 10.96 -39.17 -8.52
N ALA A 1112 10.00 -38.25 -8.67
CA ALA A 1112 9.63 -37.27 -7.66
C ALA A 1112 8.11 -36.98 -7.64
N TYR A 1113 7.31 -37.78 -8.35
CA TYR A 1113 5.87 -37.58 -8.55
C TYR A 1113 5.56 -36.20 -9.15
N GLU A 1114 6.47 -35.68 -9.96
CA GLU A 1114 6.22 -34.48 -10.77
C GLU A 1114 5.69 -34.91 -12.14
N GLN A 1115 4.94 -34.03 -12.79
CA GLN A 1115 4.31 -34.36 -14.08
C GLN A 1115 5.39 -34.61 -15.15
N ILE A 1116 5.24 -35.70 -15.91
CA ILE A 1116 6.14 -36.04 -17.02
C ILE A 1116 5.89 -35.07 -18.18
N ARG A 1117 6.95 -34.59 -18.82
CA ARG A 1117 6.92 -33.70 -19.98
C ARG A 1117 7.73 -34.28 -21.13
N GLY A 1118 7.20 -34.17 -22.35
CA GLY A 1118 7.98 -34.42 -23.56
C GLY A 1118 8.29 -35.90 -23.79
N MET A 1119 7.41 -36.81 -23.40
CA MET A 1119 7.59 -38.26 -23.58
C MET A 1119 6.74 -38.79 -24.74
N LYS A 1120 7.37 -39.51 -25.68
CA LYS A 1120 6.73 -40.31 -26.72
C LYS A 1120 6.71 -41.78 -26.27
N VAL A 1121 5.53 -42.36 -26.16
CA VAL A 1121 5.30 -43.74 -25.73
C VAL A 1121 4.82 -44.58 -26.91
N LYS A 1122 5.57 -45.62 -27.27
CA LYS A 1122 5.25 -46.54 -28.37
C LYS A 1122 4.82 -47.90 -27.81
N ILE A 1123 3.65 -48.37 -28.22
CA ILE A 1123 3.21 -49.74 -27.94
C ILE A 1123 3.66 -50.61 -29.11
N THR A 1124 4.68 -51.43 -28.90
CA THR A 1124 5.30 -52.24 -29.95
C THR A 1124 4.60 -53.58 -30.15
N ASP A 1125 4.12 -54.18 -29.05
CA ASP A 1125 3.41 -55.44 -29.08
C ASP A 1125 2.49 -55.59 -27.84
N VAL A 1126 1.49 -56.46 -27.93
CA VAL A 1126 0.55 -56.75 -26.84
C VAL A 1126 0.05 -58.20 -26.93
N ALA A 1127 0.01 -58.89 -25.80
CA ALA A 1127 -0.63 -60.20 -25.67
C ALA A 1127 -1.79 -60.09 -24.67
N LEU A 1128 -3.02 -60.22 -25.15
CA LEU A 1128 -4.24 -60.05 -24.35
C LEU A 1128 -4.98 -61.38 -24.21
N HIS A 1129 -5.56 -61.61 -23.04
CA HIS A 1129 -6.40 -62.78 -22.78
C HIS A 1129 -7.73 -62.70 -23.53
N GLU A 1130 -8.25 -63.83 -24.01
CA GLU A 1130 -9.49 -63.89 -24.82
C GLU A 1130 -10.73 -63.47 -24.02
N ASP A 1131 -10.82 -63.88 -22.75
CA ASP A 1131 -11.95 -63.54 -21.87
C ASP A 1131 -11.82 -62.10 -21.28
N PRO A 1132 -12.83 -61.21 -21.49
CA PRO A 1132 -12.89 -59.87 -20.95
C PRO A 1132 -12.70 -59.73 -19.43
N VAL A 1133 -13.10 -60.74 -18.64
CA VAL A 1133 -12.96 -60.71 -17.17
C VAL A 1133 -11.49 -60.61 -16.75
N HIS A 1134 -10.58 -61.17 -17.55
CA HIS A 1134 -9.14 -61.16 -17.26
C HIS A 1134 -8.41 -59.90 -17.73
N ARG A 1135 -9.09 -58.96 -18.39
CA ARG A 1135 -8.51 -57.74 -19.00
C ARG A 1135 -9.24 -56.46 -18.61
N GLY A 1136 -9.83 -56.43 -17.40
CA GLY A 1136 -10.44 -55.23 -16.84
C GLY A 1136 -9.45 -54.12 -16.45
N PRO A 1137 -9.94 -52.92 -16.05
CA PRO A 1137 -9.09 -51.75 -15.76
C PRO A 1137 -8.04 -52.00 -14.66
N ALA A 1138 -8.40 -52.77 -13.63
CA ALA A 1138 -7.48 -53.15 -12.54
C ALA A 1138 -6.31 -54.04 -13.01
N GLN A 1139 -6.39 -54.61 -14.22
CA GLN A 1139 -5.33 -55.42 -14.82
C GLN A 1139 -4.49 -54.59 -15.80
N ILE A 1140 -5.16 -53.86 -16.71
CA ILE A 1140 -4.51 -53.15 -17.82
C ILE A 1140 -3.86 -51.84 -17.37
N MET A 1141 -4.48 -51.07 -16.49
CA MET A 1141 -3.93 -49.77 -16.05
C MET A 1141 -2.60 -49.93 -15.29
N PRO A 1142 -2.47 -50.84 -14.28
CA PRO A 1142 -1.20 -51.03 -13.59
C PRO A 1142 -0.12 -51.63 -14.48
N MET A 1143 -0.49 -52.55 -15.37
CA MET A 1143 0.42 -53.14 -16.37
C MET A 1143 1.06 -52.05 -17.24
N THR A 1144 0.24 -51.15 -17.79
CA THR A 1144 0.68 -50.04 -18.63
C THR A 1144 1.58 -49.08 -17.86
N ARG A 1145 1.18 -48.66 -16.66
CA ARG A 1145 1.96 -47.74 -15.81
C ARG A 1145 3.33 -48.33 -15.45
N ARG A 1146 3.37 -49.60 -15.05
CA ARG A 1146 4.63 -50.27 -14.65
C ARG A 1146 5.60 -50.37 -15.82
N ALA A 1147 5.16 -50.86 -16.98
CA ALA A 1147 6.00 -50.92 -18.19
C ALA A 1147 6.57 -49.54 -18.54
N MET A 1148 5.71 -48.51 -18.52
CA MET A 1148 6.13 -47.15 -18.80
C MET A 1148 7.14 -46.61 -17.78
N PHE A 1149 6.99 -46.90 -16.48
CA PHE A 1149 7.92 -46.46 -15.45
C PHE A 1149 9.27 -47.17 -15.50
N THR A 1150 9.27 -48.47 -15.76
CA THR A 1150 10.51 -49.22 -15.98
C THR A 1150 11.26 -48.66 -17.19
N ALA A 1151 10.57 -48.47 -18.32
CA ALA A 1151 11.16 -47.85 -19.50
C ALA A 1151 11.66 -46.42 -19.22
N PHE A 1152 10.89 -45.60 -18.50
CA PHE A 1152 11.28 -44.25 -18.12
C PHE A 1152 12.56 -44.21 -17.27
N LEU A 1153 12.72 -45.13 -16.32
CA LEU A 1153 13.88 -45.19 -15.44
C LEU A 1153 15.14 -45.70 -16.16
N GLU A 1154 14.98 -46.50 -17.21
CA GLU A 1154 16.10 -46.93 -18.07
C GLU A 1154 16.47 -45.87 -19.14
N ALA A 1155 15.53 -45.01 -19.53
CA ALA A 1155 15.68 -43.95 -20.52
C ALA A 1155 16.40 -42.67 -20.03
N GLN A 1156 17.37 -42.83 -19.12
CA GLN A 1156 18.14 -41.72 -18.53
C GLN A 1156 17.23 -40.61 -17.92
N PRO A 1157 16.52 -40.93 -16.83
CA PRO A 1157 15.56 -40.01 -16.20
C PRO A 1157 16.22 -38.71 -15.71
N THR A 1158 15.54 -37.59 -15.91
CA THR A 1158 16.01 -36.26 -15.49
C THR A 1158 14.86 -35.40 -14.96
N LEU A 1159 15.20 -34.36 -14.21
CA LEU A 1159 14.26 -33.34 -13.78
C LEU A 1159 14.47 -32.09 -14.63
N LEU A 1160 13.39 -31.46 -15.08
CA LEU A 1160 13.42 -30.17 -15.77
C LEU A 1160 13.07 -29.05 -14.79
N GLU A 1161 13.92 -28.03 -14.74
CA GLU A 1161 13.64 -26.76 -14.07
C GLU A 1161 13.14 -25.71 -15.08
N PRO A 1162 12.21 -24.83 -14.67
CA PRO A 1162 11.77 -23.75 -15.53
C PRO A 1162 12.83 -22.64 -15.55
N VAL A 1163 13.26 -22.28 -16.76
CA VAL A 1163 14.20 -21.20 -17.00
C VAL A 1163 13.44 -20.00 -17.52
N GLN A 1164 13.71 -18.84 -16.93
CA GLN A 1164 13.18 -17.56 -17.34
C GLN A 1164 14.20 -16.83 -18.20
N LYS A 1165 13.76 -16.24 -19.30
CA LYS A 1165 14.51 -15.22 -20.03
C LYS A 1165 14.48 -13.96 -19.19
N ILE A 1166 15.66 -13.51 -18.77
CA ILE A 1166 15.86 -12.22 -18.15
C ILE A 1166 16.27 -11.22 -19.22
N THR A 1167 15.44 -10.20 -19.46
CA THR A 1167 15.80 -9.08 -20.33
C THR A 1167 16.09 -7.88 -19.46
N THR A 1168 17.36 -7.61 -19.21
CA THR A 1168 17.80 -6.47 -18.41
C THR A 1168 18.21 -5.31 -19.30
N ARG A 1169 17.85 -4.07 -18.98
CA ARG A 1169 18.32 -2.86 -19.64
C ARG A 1169 18.90 -1.91 -18.60
N VAL A 1170 20.10 -1.43 -18.85
CA VAL A 1170 20.87 -0.56 -17.95
C VAL A 1170 21.70 0.46 -18.72
N PRO A 1171 22.05 1.60 -18.11
CA PRO A 1171 23.15 2.43 -18.60
C PRO A 1171 24.44 1.62 -18.72
N ASN A 1172 25.31 1.99 -19.66
CA ASN A 1172 26.58 1.29 -19.91
C ASN A 1172 27.43 1.11 -18.64
N ASP A 1173 27.39 2.09 -17.72
CA ASP A 1173 28.11 2.07 -16.44
C ASP A 1173 27.76 0.87 -15.53
N PHE A 1174 26.55 0.30 -15.70
CA PHE A 1174 26.05 -0.79 -14.86
C PHE A 1174 26.04 -2.15 -15.58
N LEU A 1175 26.58 -2.24 -16.79
CA LEU A 1175 26.69 -3.50 -17.54
C LEU A 1175 27.40 -4.58 -16.71
N GLY A 1176 28.56 -4.26 -16.14
CA GLY A 1176 29.34 -5.21 -15.33
C GLY A 1176 28.61 -5.69 -14.07
N ALA A 1177 27.79 -4.83 -13.46
CA ALA A 1177 27.00 -5.19 -12.28
C ALA A 1177 25.88 -6.18 -12.65
N VAL A 1178 25.15 -5.92 -13.73
CA VAL A 1178 24.06 -6.78 -14.21
C VAL A 1178 24.57 -8.15 -14.65
N THR A 1179 25.66 -8.18 -15.43
CA THR A 1179 26.23 -9.45 -15.91
C THR A 1179 26.73 -10.32 -14.76
N SER A 1180 27.32 -9.70 -13.73
CA SER A 1180 27.73 -10.37 -12.49
C SER A 1180 26.53 -10.97 -11.75
N VAL A 1181 25.44 -10.22 -11.57
CA VAL A 1181 24.23 -10.72 -10.89
C VAL A 1181 23.62 -11.90 -11.64
N ILE A 1182 23.46 -11.81 -12.96
CA ILE A 1182 22.90 -12.91 -13.78
C ILE A 1182 23.78 -14.16 -13.63
N THR A 1183 25.10 -14.00 -13.70
CA THR A 1183 26.04 -15.13 -13.62
C THR A 1183 26.04 -15.78 -12.23
N GLN A 1184 26.01 -14.99 -11.15
CA GLN A 1184 25.94 -15.49 -9.77
C GLN A 1184 24.68 -16.33 -9.51
N LYS A 1185 23.59 -16.02 -10.22
CA LYS A 1185 22.30 -16.71 -10.12
C LYS A 1185 22.14 -17.87 -11.11
N ARG A 1186 23.25 -18.53 -11.47
CA ARG A 1186 23.31 -19.61 -12.48
C ARG A 1186 22.77 -19.21 -13.87
N GLY A 1187 22.65 -17.91 -14.14
CA GLY A 1187 22.16 -17.42 -15.40
C GLY A 1187 23.23 -17.39 -16.49
N LYS A 1188 22.80 -17.52 -17.74
CA LYS A 1188 23.66 -17.42 -18.93
C LYS A 1188 23.29 -16.19 -19.72
N ILE A 1189 24.27 -15.38 -20.11
CA ILE A 1189 24.04 -14.23 -20.98
C ILE A 1189 23.92 -14.76 -22.41
N VAL A 1190 22.81 -14.43 -23.08
CA VAL A 1190 22.48 -14.81 -24.45
C VAL A 1190 22.94 -13.73 -25.42
N SER A 1191 22.58 -12.48 -25.14
CA SER A 1191 23.02 -11.33 -25.95
C SER A 1191 23.25 -10.10 -25.08
N VAL A 1192 24.15 -9.25 -25.55
CA VAL A 1192 24.36 -7.91 -25.01
C VAL A 1192 24.18 -6.95 -26.18
N ASP A 1193 23.01 -6.36 -26.27
CA ASP A 1193 22.62 -5.47 -27.36
C ASP A 1193 22.76 -4.02 -26.89
N GLN A 1194 23.73 -3.31 -27.44
CA GLN A 1194 23.89 -1.88 -27.18
C GLN A 1194 22.91 -1.10 -28.06
N LYS A 1195 21.99 -0.37 -27.42
CA LYS A 1195 21.02 0.52 -28.08
C LYS A 1195 21.19 1.93 -27.52
N GLY A 1196 22.06 2.72 -28.15
CA GLY A 1196 22.41 4.07 -27.69
C GLY A 1196 23.23 4.05 -26.38
N ASN A 1197 22.81 4.84 -25.39
CA ASN A 1197 23.47 4.94 -24.08
C ASN A 1197 23.09 3.80 -23.10
N LEU A 1198 22.18 2.92 -23.52
CA LEU A 1198 21.70 1.79 -22.74
C LEU A 1198 22.20 0.48 -23.36
N VAL A 1199 22.50 -0.46 -22.48
CA VAL A 1199 22.89 -1.82 -22.82
C VAL A 1199 21.77 -2.75 -22.37
N SER A 1200 21.22 -3.49 -23.32
CA SER A 1200 20.25 -4.54 -23.07
C SER A 1200 21.00 -5.86 -22.90
N VAL A 1201 21.05 -6.39 -21.69
CA VAL A 1201 21.57 -7.71 -21.37
C VAL A 1201 20.41 -8.71 -21.38
N VAL A 1202 20.36 -9.54 -22.40
CA VAL A 1202 19.42 -10.66 -22.46
C VAL A 1202 20.14 -11.90 -21.97
N GLY A 1203 19.53 -12.60 -21.02
CA GLY A 1203 20.05 -13.85 -20.49
C GLY A 1203 18.94 -14.82 -20.15
N ASP A 1204 19.35 -16.01 -19.73
CA ASP A 1204 18.51 -17.06 -19.18
C ASP A 1204 18.86 -17.22 -17.69
N ILE A 1205 17.87 -17.33 -16.81
CA ILE A 1205 18.05 -17.53 -15.37
C ILE A 1205 17.08 -18.63 -14.88
N PRO A 1206 17.52 -19.61 -14.06
CA PRO A 1206 16.61 -20.56 -13.45
C PRO A 1206 15.63 -19.88 -12.49
N THR A 1207 14.34 -20.24 -12.56
CA THR A 1207 13.30 -19.61 -11.72
C THR A 1207 13.61 -19.75 -10.23
N ALA A 1208 14.22 -20.85 -9.80
CA ALA A 1208 14.62 -21.10 -8.42
C ALA A 1208 15.61 -20.05 -7.86
N GLU A 1209 16.38 -19.39 -8.74
CA GLU A 1209 17.36 -18.36 -8.39
C GLU A 1209 16.80 -16.94 -8.47
N SER A 1210 15.54 -16.78 -8.89
CA SER A 1210 14.91 -15.48 -9.14
C SER A 1210 14.26 -14.84 -7.89
N PHE A 1211 14.10 -15.59 -6.79
CA PHE A 1211 13.28 -15.18 -5.64
C PHE A 1211 13.73 -13.90 -4.93
N ASP A 1212 15.03 -13.63 -4.90
CA ASP A 1212 15.66 -12.44 -4.31
C ASP A 1212 16.26 -11.50 -5.37
N LEU A 1213 16.02 -11.78 -6.67
CA LEU A 1213 16.60 -11.04 -7.79
C LEU A 1213 16.32 -9.53 -7.71
N SER A 1214 15.13 -9.14 -7.25
CA SER A 1214 14.74 -7.73 -7.15
C SER A 1214 15.55 -6.93 -6.14
N GLU A 1215 15.85 -7.52 -4.98
CA GLU A 1215 16.67 -6.88 -3.94
C GLU A 1215 18.11 -6.73 -4.42
N VAL A 1216 18.66 -7.80 -5.01
CA VAL A 1216 20.05 -7.84 -5.50
C VAL A 1216 20.24 -6.90 -6.69
N MET A 1217 19.37 -6.93 -7.69
CA MET A 1217 19.46 -6.06 -8.88
C MET A 1217 19.34 -4.58 -8.51
N ARG A 1218 18.40 -4.20 -7.64
CA ARG A 1218 18.24 -2.79 -7.21
C ARG A 1218 19.47 -2.30 -6.44
N SER A 1219 20.01 -3.11 -5.55
CA SER A 1219 21.20 -2.79 -4.77
C SER A 1219 22.43 -2.56 -5.66
N GLN A 1220 22.70 -3.49 -6.59
CA GLN A 1220 23.90 -3.47 -7.44
C GLN A 1220 23.85 -2.40 -8.54
N THR A 1221 22.66 -1.94 -8.90
CA THR A 1221 22.47 -1.00 -10.03
C THR A 1221 21.96 0.36 -9.58
N GLN A 1222 21.95 0.62 -8.26
CA GLN A 1222 21.40 1.85 -7.66
C GLN A 1222 19.97 2.14 -8.12
N GLY A 1223 19.18 1.09 -8.37
CA GLY A 1223 17.82 1.17 -8.90
C GLY A 1223 17.72 1.53 -10.39
N ARG A 1224 18.82 1.53 -11.14
CA ARG A 1224 18.84 1.90 -12.56
C ARG A 1224 18.66 0.74 -13.54
N ALA A 1225 18.68 -0.51 -13.06
CA ALA A 1225 18.36 -1.65 -13.89
C ALA A 1225 16.87 -1.91 -14.01
N PHE A 1226 16.45 -2.11 -15.25
CA PHE A 1226 15.15 -2.67 -15.59
C PHE A 1226 15.33 -4.10 -16.01
N TRP A 1227 14.59 -5.03 -15.45
CA TRP A 1227 14.58 -6.39 -15.95
C TRP A 1227 13.15 -6.90 -16.06
N GLY A 1228 12.87 -7.62 -17.13
CA GLY A 1228 11.68 -8.44 -17.29
C GLY A 1228 12.07 -9.91 -17.17
N LEU A 1229 11.20 -10.70 -16.55
CA LEU A 1229 11.30 -12.15 -16.53
C LEU A 1229 10.16 -12.71 -17.36
N GLU A 1230 10.50 -13.51 -18.35
CA GLU A 1230 9.56 -14.25 -19.18
C GLU A 1230 9.93 -15.72 -19.10
N PHE A 1231 8.97 -16.65 -19.02
CA PHE A 1231 9.35 -18.06 -19.11
C PHE A 1231 9.94 -18.33 -20.50
N ALA A 1232 11.15 -18.92 -20.54
CA ALA A 1232 11.87 -19.19 -21.77
C ALA A 1232 11.63 -20.63 -22.22
N ARG A 1233 12.02 -21.57 -21.37
CA ARG A 1233 12.00 -23.00 -21.66
C ARG A 1233 12.12 -23.81 -20.38
N TRP A 1234 11.77 -25.08 -20.48
CA TRP A 1234 12.17 -26.09 -19.53
C TRP A 1234 13.60 -26.53 -19.84
N SER A 1235 14.48 -26.55 -18.85
CA SER A 1235 15.86 -26.99 -18.99
C SER A 1235 16.14 -28.13 -18.03
N PRO A 1236 16.91 -29.16 -18.42
CA PRO A 1236 17.32 -30.16 -17.47
C PRO A 1236 18.15 -29.57 -16.32
N VAL A 1237 17.86 -30.02 -15.10
CA VAL A 1237 18.62 -29.66 -13.90
C VAL A 1237 20.06 -30.17 -14.06
N PRO A 1238 21.08 -29.37 -13.69
CA PRO A 1238 22.46 -29.82 -13.72
C PRO A 1238 22.67 -31.10 -12.91
N THR A 1239 23.46 -32.05 -13.44
CA THR A 1239 23.69 -33.37 -12.82
C THR A 1239 24.20 -33.27 -11.37
N SER A 1240 25.00 -32.24 -11.06
CA SER A 1240 25.51 -31.98 -9.70
C SER A 1240 24.43 -31.57 -8.69
N LEU A 1241 23.31 -31.02 -9.15
CA LEU A 1241 22.19 -30.57 -8.31
C LEU A 1241 20.99 -31.52 -8.36
N LEU A 1242 20.92 -32.41 -9.36
CA LEU A 1242 19.77 -33.27 -9.60
C LEU A 1242 19.40 -34.10 -8.36
N GLN A 1243 20.39 -34.75 -7.73
CA GLN A 1243 20.15 -35.58 -6.54
C GLN A 1243 19.57 -34.75 -5.37
N SER A 1244 20.16 -33.59 -5.06
CA SER A 1244 19.72 -32.78 -3.93
C SER A 1244 18.33 -32.16 -4.15
N VAL A 1245 18.01 -31.80 -5.40
CA VAL A 1245 16.67 -31.30 -5.77
C VAL A 1245 15.63 -32.42 -5.67
N VAL A 1246 15.94 -33.63 -6.17
CA VAL A 1246 15.05 -34.80 -6.08
C VAL A 1246 14.78 -35.19 -4.63
N GLU A 1247 15.82 -35.31 -3.80
CA GLU A 1247 15.69 -35.59 -2.37
C GLU A 1247 14.85 -34.52 -1.67
N GLY A 1248 15.03 -33.25 -2.02
CA GLY A 1248 14.24 -32.13 -1.50
C GLY A 1248 12.75 -32.22 -1.84
N ILE A 1249 12.41 -32.57 -3.09
CA ILE A 1249 11.02 -32.74 -3.54
C ILE A 1249 10.40 -33.97 -2.86
N ARG A 1250 11.10 -35.10 -2.83
CA ARG A 1250 10.62 -36.36 -2.23
C ARG A 1250 10.40 -36.20 -0.73
N LYS A 1251 11.32 -35.56 -0.01
CA LYS A 1251 11.17 -35.23 1.42
C LYS A 1251 9.93 -34.35 1.68
N ARG A 1252 9.66 -33.39 0.80
CA ARG A 1252 8.49 -32.51 0.90
C ARG A 1252 7.17 -33.27 0.69
N LYS A 1253 7.15 -34.23 -0.23
CA LYS A 1253 5.99 -35.09 -0.52
C LYS A 1253 5.85 -36.29 0.42
N GLY A 1254 6.73 -36.44 1.43
CA GLY A 1254 6.70 -37.58 2.34
C GLY A 1254 7.09 -38.92 1.72
N LEU A 1255 7.81 -38.89 0.58
CA LEU A 1255 8.31 -40.08 -0.11
C LEU A 1255 9.67 -40.52 0.44
N SER A 1256 10.09 -41.75 0.14
CA SER A 1256 11.46 -42.23 0.41
C SER A 1256 12.49 -41.28 -0.20
N LEU A 1257 13.61 -41.00 0.47
CA LEU A 1257 14.61 -40.04 -0.05
C LEU A 1257 15.26 -40.53 -1.34
N GLU A 1258 15.47 -41.85 -1.47
CA GLU A 1258 15.99 -42.45 -2.69
C GLU A 1258 14.85 -42.64 -3.72
N PRO A 1259 15.08 -42.28 -5.00
CA PRO A 1259 14.14 -42.58 -6.07
C PRO A 1259 14.07 -44.09 -6.34
N PRO A 1260 12.92 -44.62 -6.80
CA PRO A 1260 12.79 -46.04 -7.14
C PRO A 1260 13.71 -46.43 -8.30
N LYS A 1261 14.13 -47.70 -8.33
CA LYS A 1261 14.90 -48.30 -9.42
C LYS A 1261 13.98 -49.00 -10.41
N ALA A 1262 14.44 -49.23 -11.64
CA ALA A 1262 13.69 -49.98 -12.64
C ALA A 1262 13.28 -51.39 -12.14
N SER A 1263 14.13 -52.02 -11.32
CA SER A 1263 13.84 -53.30 -10.66
C SER A 1263 12.64 -53.27 -9.71
N ASP A 1264 12.28 -52.10 -9.18
CA ASP A 1264 11.16 -51.97 -8.24
C ASP A 1264 9.80 -52.02 -8.97
N PHE A 1265 9.82 -51.85 -10.30
CA PHE A 1265 8.65 -51.91 -11.18
C PHE A 1265 8.66 -53.12 -12.13
N ALA A 1266 9.81 -53.78 -12.29
CA ALA A 1266 9.97 -54.99 -13.10
C ALA A 1266 9.60 -56.25 -12.28
N GLU A 1267 8.47 -56.91 -12.62
CA GLU A 1267 8.05 -58.22 -12.10
C GLU A 1267 7.85 -59.26 -13.22
#